data_AF-A0A9E5T474-F1
#
_entry.id   AF-A0A9E5T474-F1
#
_cell.length_a   1.000
_cell.length_b   1.000
_cell.length_c   1.000
_cell.angle_alpha   90.00
_cell.angle_beta   90.00
_cell.angle_gamma   90.00
#
_symmetry.space_group_name_H-M   'P 1'
#
loop_
_entity.id
_entity.type
_entity.pdbx_description
1 polymer ?
#
loop_
_entity_poly.entity_id
_entity_poly.type
_entity_poly.pdbx_seq_one_letter_code
_entity_poly.pdbx_strand_id
1 'polypeptide(L)'
;MSYVVTESCVNHKHTNCVDVCPVEAFRAGEDMLYIDPEVCIECNACLTECPERAIFPQSAVPEDQQHYIALNAEQAKVLPAIRQSVSQQTAASAHSALSGRFAVVGAGPSGFYAAEAILKKMPSAKVDIFEKLPTPFGLVRYGVAPDHPRIKSVSASFERIAENPQVRFLGNVKIGEDISIDDLNTLYHSVVYATGGSKSRALTIPGADLDNIFGSSEFVGWYNGHPENQTLTPTLNGERAAVIGIGNVALDIARILILPHDELAKTDIADPSLLALKDSNIQEVCLLARRGAVQAAFTPKELEQLIAIENLDLVINPADLELDTQSEAVLALPEFSEACQNITLLREVAKRPLKKDDNAKRIRFMFLTSPESITETNGEKRLHIVRNRLERADDGDVSAVATNEKSVLEVSLIINATGYQGTPIEGLPFDDRRGVIANDKSLVQEKSYVAGWIKRGASGVIGSNKNCATDTVSQLVSALPETLDTIEADVQALLEQNQVDFITYSDWQLLDQHEQAEGAKQGRPRRKETNVTKMLSIIKDARATAMAEAEAQAKLPVETHYRSCTLCEAMCGVQIQYQGDKIIAVAGDEKDQHSWGHICPKGYSLQDLHNDPDRLKKPLRKVDGQWLEVEWDEALDYAAQGLAKVQAQYGNDAVGGYWGNPTSHNLGLLMATNKLRKVLKSKNMYTAASLDQMPHQLCSYLMFGHGQVFTIPDIDHTDYMLMLGANPAASNGSLMSGGDILKRIEGIHERGGKLVLIDPRKNETAIYAQEHHFIQPATDAIFLVGLIQHVIRKELYKPGRLKDMMDHWGELLDTFDLLPMSEIAQLTGIPQSEIERIAEEFSAADKAICYGRMGISAQTFGALNHYLINTLNILTGNLDRRGGMMFTKPAVDSAVKPHQAGSFNTYQSRVRGLPEFNREFPSSAMAEEMTTPGEGQIKGFICIAGNPGLSTPNSRLLEKSLSELDFMVSLDFYLNETSRHADIILPPTGPLEHEQYDLVFNLLSVHNVAKFSEPLFPHAPGTLSDWDIMNGLIGRLEQIKTGLEPKPQAMTLVQMLDYALKAGPYGQGFDEYQGDEVVKHHSEGLSLEKLKEFPNGLNLGPLQPCFPDFLFTEDKKIHMLPEPFISDLKRLKIFASELKNKSELNLIGRRDLRTNNSWMHNSQRLVKGKDRCGLFMHPKDAEKYNLSHGQKAKISSRVGQLSVVVEVTDTVMPGAVCLPHGWGHDLEGVELRVAKTNPGVNKNDLTDDQLIDELSGNAVFNGIPVTVEAL
;
A
#
# COMPACT_ATOMS: atom_id res chain seq x y z
N MET A 1 -4.92 -29.22 -15.53
CA MET A 1 -4.01 -30.22 -14.93
C MET A 1 -3.82 -29.80 -13.46
N SER A 2 -2.99 -30.42 -12.64
CA SER A 2 -2.83 -29.97 -11.24
C SER A 2 -1.39 -30.09 -10.76
N TYR A 3 -1.05 -29.44 -9.64
CA TYR A 3 0.20 -29.70 -8.94
C TYR A 3 0.07 -30.99 -8.10
N VAL A 4 1.16 -31.75 -8.05
CA VAL A 4 1.21 -33.05 -7.38
C VAL A 4 2.33 -33.03 -6.35
N VAL A 5 2.00 -33.39 -5.10
CA VAL A 5 3.00 -33.60 -4.05
C VAL A 5 3.54 -35.02 -4.18
N THR A 6 4.86 -35.18 -4.24
CA THR A 6 5.54 -36.45 -4.50
C THR A 6 6.37 -36.94 -3.30
N GLU A 7 7.17 -38.00 -3.52
CA GLU A 7 7.88 -38.76 -2.49
C GLU A 7 8.71 -37.91 -1.53
N SER A 8 9.35 -36.83 -2.01
CA SER A 8 10.20 -35.97 -1.18
C SER A 8 9.46 -35.25 -0.05
N CYS A 9 8.12 -35.24 -0.04
CA CYS A 9 7.34 -34.70 1.06
C CYS A 9 7.11 -35.72 2.19
N VAL A 10 7.26 -37.01 1.92
CA VAL A 10 7.01 -38.10 2.88
C VAL A 10 8.00 -37.99 4.03
N ASN A 11 7.50 -37.86 5.27
CA ASN A 11 8.29 -37.61 6.49
C ASN A 11 8.99 -36.23 6.55
N HIS A 12 8.79 -35.38 5.54
CA HIS A 12 9.33 -34.02 5.42
C HIS A 12 8.20 -33.02 5.13
N LYS A 13 7.11 -33.11 5.91
CA LYS A 13 5.87 -32.34 5.75
C LYS A 13 6.02 -30.86 6.12
N HIS A 14 6.87 -30.12 5.40
CA HIS A 14 6.95 -28.68 5.49
C HIS A 14 5.65 -28.08 4.98
N THR A 15 4.95 -27.32 5.83
CA THR A 15 3.61 -26.79 5.53
C THR A 15 3.62 -25.35 5.02
N ASN A 16 4.79 -24.80 4.68
CA ASN A 16 4.92 -23.41 4.20
C ASN A 16 4.23 -23.17 2.86
N CYS A 17 4.17 -24.20 2.00
CA CYS A 17 3.41 -24.18 0.75
C CYS A 17 1.90 -23.93 0.96
N VAL A 18 1.36 -24.19 2.15
CA VAL A 18 -0.05 -23.95 2.50
C VAL A 18 -0.34 -22.46 2.64
N ASP A 19 0.56 -21.71 3.29
CA ASP A 19 0.37 -20.28 3.57
C ASP A 19 0.26 -19.44 2.30
N VAL A 20 0.91 -19.90 1.23
CA VAL A 20 0.96 -19.19 -0.05
C VAL A 20 -0.13 -19.61 -1.02
N CYS A 21 -0.89 -20.66 -0.71
CA CYS A 21 -1.94 -21.15 -1.59
C CYS A 21 -3.11 -20.14 -1.64
N PRO A 22 -3.42 -19.55 -2.81
CA PRO A 22 -4.47 -18.53 -2.91
C PRO A 22 -5.89 -19.09 -2.81
N VAL A 23 -6.05 -20.40 -3.04
CA VAL A 23 -7.33 -21.13 -3.18
C VAL A 23 -7.51 -22.29 -2.19
N GLU A 24 -6.60 -22.46 -1.21
CA GLU A 24 -6.71 -23.48 -0.16
C GLU A 24 -6.79 -24.94 -0.69
N ALA A 25 -6.01 -25.25 -1.73
CA ALA A 25 -6.00 -26.56 -2.37
C ALA A 25 -5.32 -27.68 -1.54
N PHE A 26 -4.59 -27.36 -0.47
CA PHE A 26 -3.87 -28.37 0.30
C PHE A 26 -4.76 -29.16 1.25
N ARG A 27 -4.44 -30.44 1.44
CA ARG A 27 -5.11 -31.40 2.31
C ARG A 27 -4.06 -32.05 3.21
N ALA A 28 -4.39 -32.25 4.49
CA ALA A 28 -3.44 -32.77 5.47
C ALA A 28 -3.54 -34.29 5.62
N GLY A 29 -2.51 -35.02 5.15
CA GLY A 29 -2.30 -36.44 5.48
C GLY A 29 -1.50 -36.65 6.75
N GLU A 30 -1.27 -37.91 7.14
CA GLU A 30 -0.41 -38.26 8.29
C GLU A 30 1.06 -37.90 8.01
N ASP A 31 1.64 -38.44 6.93
CA ASP A 31 3.09 -38.34 6.65
C ASP A 31 3.47 -37.32 5.56
N MET A 32 2.49 -36.83 4.78
CA MET A 32 2.71 -35.85 3.70
C MET A 32 1.49 -34.93 3.50
N LEU A 33 1.65 -33.94 2.63
CA LEU A 33 0.54 -33.12 2.12
C LEU A 33 0.02 -33.67 0.81
N TYR A 34 -1.24 -33.38 0.50
CA TYR A 34 -1.84 -33.65 -0.80
C TYR A 34 -2.44 -32.37 -1.38
N ILE A 35 -2.40 -32.21 -2.69
CA ILE A 35 -3.05 -31.11 -3.40
C ILE A 35 -4.34 -31.64 -4.04
N ASP A 36 -5.44 -30.95 -3.80
CA ASP A 36 -6.72 -31.23 -4.41
C ASP A 36 -6.73 -30.76 -5.88
N PRO A 37 -6.82 -31.67 -6.86
CA PRO A 37 -6.78 -31.31 -8.27
C PRO A 37 -8.02 -30.53 -8.74
N GLU A 38 -9.14 -30.62 -8.03
CA GLU A 38 -10.38 -29.88 -8.38
C GLU A 38 -10.34 -28.43 -7.86
N VAL A 39 -9.45 -28.13 -6.90
CA VAL A 39 -9.29 -26.78 -6.32
C VAL A 39 -8.03 -26.08 -6.83
N CYS A 40 -6.99 -26.83 -7.20
CA CYS A 40 -5.71 -26.28 -7.65
C CYS A 40 -5.85 -25.47 -8.95
N ILE A 41 -5.40 -24.21 -8.92
CA ILE A 41 -5.41 -23.29 -10.07
C ILE A 41 -4.07 -23.20 -10.82
N GLU A 42 -3.15 -24.14 -10.58
CA GLU A 42 -1.86 -24.22 -11.32
C GLU A 42 -1.04 -22.91 -11.26
N CYS A 43 -1.09 -22.22 -10.12
CA CYS A 43 -0.55 -20.87 -9.97
C CYS A 43 0.93 -20.79 -9.52
N ASN A 44 1.59 -21.93 -9.30
CA ASN A 44 3.01 -22.08 -8.97
C ASN A 44 3.48 -21.49 -7.64
N ALA A 45 2.62 -20.79 -6.90
CA ALA A 45 2.97 -20.11 -5.65
C ALA A 45 3.63 -21.04 -4.61
N CYS A 46 3.28 -22.33 -4.61
CA CYS A 46 3.78 -23.31 -3.65
C CYS A 46 5.17 -23.88 -3.99
N LEU A 47 5.63 -23.78 -5.25
CA LEU A 47 6.85 -24.43 -5.71
C LEU A 47 8.09 -23.93 -4.97
N THR A 48 8.20 -22.61 -4.81
CA THR A 48 9.34 -21.95 -4.17
C THR A 48 9.34 -22.07 -2.65
N GLU A 49 8.19 -22.42 -2.06
CA GLU A 49 8.04 -22.53 -0.60
C GLU A 49 8.35 -23.93 -0.07
N CYS A 50 8.43 -24.93 -0.95
CA CYS A 50 8.78 -26.29 -0.55
C CYS A 50 10.31 -26.44 -0.51
N PRO A 51 10.93 -26.54 0.68
CA PRO A 51 12.38 -26.66 0.78
C PRO A 51 12.91 -27.95 0.14
N GLU A 52 12.12 -29.02 0.22
CA GLU A 52 12.43 -30.34 -0.37
C GLU A 52 12.14 -30.41 -1.88
N ARG A 53 11.53 -29.38 -2.47
CA ARG A 53 11.07 -29.35 -3.87
C ARG A 53 10.18 -30.56 -4.23
N ALA A 54 9.33 -30.98 -3.30
CA ALA A 54 8.46 -32.14 -3.43
C ALA A 54 7.19 -31.90 -4.27
N ILE A 55 7.04 -30.74 -4.91
CA ILE A 55 5.83 -30.35 -5.62
C ILE A 55 6.17 -30.19 -7.09
N PHE A 56 5.50 -30.95 -7.95
CA PHE A 56 5.72 -30.96 -9.39
C PHE A 56 4.43 -30.60 -10.13
N PRO A 57 4.50 -29.87 -11.26
CA PRO A 57 3.37 -29.86 -12.17
C PRO A 57 3.14 -31.29 -12.66
N GLN A 58 1.87 -31.71 -12.83
CA GLN A 58 1.52 -33.09 -13.19
C GLN A 58 2.27 -33.63 -14.42
N SER A 59 2.55 -32.77 -15.42
CA SER A 59 3.32 -33.11 -16.62
C SER A 59 4.79 -33.41 -16.36
N ALA A 60 5.39 -32.80 -15.32
CA ALA A 60 6.80 -32.91 -14.98
C ALA A 60 7.07 -33.87 -13.81
N VAL A 61 6.06 -34.65 -13.37
CA VAL A 61 6.27 -35.70 -12.37
C VAL A 61 7.20 -36.76 -12.97
N PRO A 62 8.35 -37.07 -12.32
CA PRO A 62 9.28 -38.09 -12.79
C PRO A 62 8.60 -39.43 -13.12
N GLU A 63 9.09 -40.15 -14.14
CA GLU A 63 8.47 -41.40 -14.61
C GLU A 63 8.29 -42.45 -13.49
N ASP A 64 9.23 -42.52 -12.55
CA ASP A 64 9.20 -43.40 -11.39
C ASP A 64 8.21 -42.97 -10.29
N GLN A 65 7.70 -41.74 -10.35
CA GLN A 65 6.80 -41.13 -9.35
C GLN A 65 5.37 -40.85 -9.87
N GLN A 66 5.04 -41.24 -11.11
CA GLN A 66 3.72 -41.00 -11.74
C GLN A 66 2.52 -41.48 -10.91
N HIS A 67 2.69 -42.49 -10.05
CA HIS A 67 1.63 -43.00 -9.17
C HIS A 67 1.13 -41.98 -8.13
N TYR A 68 1.92 -40.96 -7.78
CA TYR A 68 1.51 -39.88 -6.87
C TYR A 68 0.38 -39.01 -7.43
N ILE A 69 0.18 -38.99 -8.74
CA ILE A 69 -0.89 -38.24 -9.40
C ILE A 69 -2.26 -38.76 -8.92
N ALA A 70 -2.48 -40.07 -9.03
CA ALA A 70 -3.72 -40.71 -8.57
C ALA A 70 -3.86 -40.61 -7.04
N LEU A 71 -2.76 -40.77 -6.30
CA LEU A 71 -2.76 -40.70 -4.85
C LEU A 71 -3.24 -39.33 -4.32
N ASN A 72 -2.76 -38.22 -4.89
CA ASN A 72 -3.21 -36.88 -4.50
C ASN A 72 -4.72 -36.71 -4.74
N ALA A 73 -5.21 -37.12 -5.90
CA ALA A 73 -6.62 -37.01 -6.28
C ALA A 73 -7.56 -37.85 -5.39
N GLU A 74 -7.13 -39.04 -4.98
CA GLU A 74 -7.91 -39.93 -4.11
C GLU A 74 -7.91 -39.44 -2.66
N GLN A 75 -6.74 -39.10 -2.11
CA GLN A 75 -6.61 -38.67 -0.72
C GLN A 75 -7.26 -37.30 -0.47
N ALA A 76 -7.23 -36.39 -1.46
CA ALA A 76 -7.82 -35.06 -1.31
C ALA A 76 -9.34 -35.07 -1.06
N LYS A 77 -10.05 -36.12 -1.51
CA LYS A 77 -11.51 -36.27 -1.33
C LYS A 77 -11.92 -36.63 0.09
N VAL A 78 -11.02 -37.20 0.87
CA VAL A 78 -11.32 -37.74 2.21
C VAL A 78 -10.60 -36.99 3.33
N LEU A 79 -9.49 -36.31 3.03
CA LEU A 79 -8.70 -35.56 4.00
C LEU A 79 -9.20 -34.11 4.15
N PRO A 80 -9.09 -33.51 5.34
CA PRO A 80 -9.52 -32.13 5.56
C PRO A 80 -8.57 -31.12 4.88
N ALA A 81 -9.14 -30.00 4.45
CA ALA A 81 -8.37 -28.85 3.97
C ALA A 81 -7.49 -28.26 5.08
N ILE A 82 -6.25 -27.94 4.74
CA ILE A 82 -5.33 -27.19 5.60
C ILE A 82 -5.17 -25.78 5.04
N ARG A 83 -5.38 -24.77 5.89
CA ARG A 83 -5.46 -23.35 5.46
C ARG A 83 -4.25 -22.51 5.84
N GLN A 84 -3.44 -23.00 6.77
CA GLN A 84 -2.24 -22.33 7.26
C GLN A 84 -1.16 -23.35 7.59
N SER A 85 0.09 -22.92 7.56
CA SER A 85 1.21 -23.76 7.94
C SER A 85 1.14 -24.13 9.42
N VAL A 86 1.55 -25.35 9.70
CA VAL A 86 1.87 -25.86 11.02
C VAL A 86 3.38 -25.71 11.16
N SER A 87 3.87 -24.52 11.55
CA SER A 87 5.31 -24.31 11.71
C SER A 87 5.80 -24.72 13.11
N GLN A 88 6.77 -25.62 13.13
CA GLN A 88 7.80 -25.67 14.17
C GLN A 88 8.82 -24.55 13.87
N GLN A 89 9.18 -23.74 14.88
CA GLN A 89 10.20 -22.68 14.87
C GLN A 89 9.81 -21.32 14.25
N THR A 90 9.20 -20.47 15.07
CA THR A 90 9.78 -19.14 15.35
C THR A 90 10.39 -19.20 16.74
N ALA A 91 11.38 -18.37 17.05
CA ALA A 91 11.99 -18.28 18.39
C ALA A 91 10.93 -17.80 19.41
N ALA A 92 10.15 -18.77 19.82
CA ALA A 92 8.97 -18.66 20.63
C ALA A 92 9.42 -18.38 22.05
N SER A 93 8.91 -17.30 22.65
CA SER A 93 8.68 -17.34 24.09
C SER A 93 7.97 -18.67 24.40
N ALA A 94 8.29 -19.35 25.50
CA ALA A 94 7.72 -20.68 25.85
C ALA A 94 6.18 -20.77 25.70
N HIS A 95 5.50 -19.62 25.68
CA HIS A 95 4.05 -19.46 25.61
C HIS A 95 3.50 -19.26 24.19
N SER A 96 4.31 -19.11 23.12
CA SER A 96 3.77 -18.79 21.79
C SER A 96 3.03 -19.95 21.12
N ALA A 97 3.22 -21.18 21.62
CA ALA A 97 2.47 -22.37 21.21
C ALA A 97 1.15 -22.55 21.98
N LEU A 98 0.88 -21.72 23.00
CA LEU A 98 -0.34 -21.81 23.78
C LEU A 98 -1.53 -21.27 22.98
N SER A 99 -2.57 -22.10 22.85
CA SER A 99 -3.87 -21.73 22.28
C SER A 99 -4.86 -21.49 23.41
N GLY A 100 -4.79 -20.30 24.01
CA GLY A 100 -5.64 -19.91 25.13
C GLY A 100 -6.81 -19.03 24.71
N ARG A 101 -7.94 -19.15 25.42
CA ARG A 101 -9.06 -18.21 25.35
C ARG A 101 -8.98 -17.15 26.45
N PHE A 102 -9.06 -15.87 26.09
CA PHE A 102 -8.96 -14.74 27.01
C PHE A 102 -10.14 -13.77 26.83
N ALA A 103 -10.57 -13.17 27.93
CA ALA A 103 -11.58 -12.10 27.91
C ALA A 103 -10.94 -10.76 28.23
N VAL A 104 -11.37 -9.70 27.55
CA VAL A 104 -10.98 -8.32 27.83
C VAL A 104 -12.26 -7.51 28.07
N VAL A 105 -12.42 -6.97 29.28
CA VAL A 105 -13.62 -6.22 29.67
C VAL A 105 -13.37 -4.72 29.51
N GLY A 106 -14.03 -4.10 28.54
CA GLY A 106 -13.93 -2.70 28.15
C GLY A 106 -13.29 -2.53 26.77
N ALA A 107 -14.02 -1.98 25.80
CA ALA A 107 -13.55 -1.78 24.43
C ALA A 107 -12.94 -0.39 24.19
N GLY A 108 -12.25 0.16 25.19
CA GLY A 108 -11.43 1.37 25.04
C GLY A 108 -10.01 1.07 24.55
N PRO A 109 -9.14 2.10 24.41
CA PRO A 109 -7.74 1.92 24.01
C PRO A 109 -7.00 0.84 24.81
N SER A 110 -7.17 0.82 26.14
CA SER A 110 -6.54 -0.16 27.02
C SER A 110 -6.95 -1.60 26.69
N GLY A 111 -8.20 -1.83 26.32
CA GLY A 111 -8.71 -3.16 25.97
C GLY A 111 -8.16 -3.64 24.63
N PHE A 112 -8.21 -2.79 23.60
CA PHE A 112 -7.62 -3.11 22.30
C PHE A 112 -6.10 -3.34 22.38
N TYR A 113 -5.37 -2.54 23.15
CA TYR A 113 -3.94 -2.78 23.36
C TYR A 113 -3.67 -4.07 24.15
N ALA A 114 -4.54 -4.45 25.08
CA ALA A 114 -4.41 -5.74 25.78
C ALA A 114 -4.64 -6.91 24.82
N ALA A 115 -5.66 -6.84 23.97
CA ALA A 115 -5.92 -7.83 22.92
C ALA A 115 -4.72 -7.95 21.95
N GLU A 116 -4.19 -6.83 21.45
CA GLU A 116 -3.01 -6.82 20.59
C GLU A 116 -1.78 -7.42 21.29
N ALA A 117 -1.55 -7.08 22.56
CA ALA A 117 -0.43 -7.60 23.34
C ALA A 117 -0.55 -9.11 23.59
N ILE A 118 -1.78 -9.62 23.84
CA ILE A 118 -2.06 -11.05 23.95
C ILE A 118 -1.67 -11.76 22.65
N LEU A 119 -2.17 -11.28 21.51
CA LEU A 119 -1.89 -11.88 20.20
C LEU A 119 -0.41 -11.81 19.80
N LYS A 120 0.31 -10.75 20.19
CA LYS A 120 1.76 -10.66 19.97
C LYS A 120 2.56 -11.70 20.75
N LYS A 121 2.09 -12.09 21.94
CA LYS A 121 2.75 -13.09 22.79
C LYS A 121 2.26 -14.52 22.50
N MET A 122 0.99 -14.65 22.15
CA MET A 122 0.28 -15.91 21.88
C MET A 122 -0.56 -15.75 20.59
N PRO A 123 0.05 -15.92 19.40
CA PRO A 123 -0.63 -15.66 18.13
C PRO A 123 -1.86 -16.54 17.86
N SER A 124 -1.93 -17.71 18.50
CA SER A 124 -3.06 -18.64 18.40
C SER A 124 -4.14 -18.41 19.49
N ALA A 125 -3.97 -17.40 20.35
CA ALA A 125 -4.95 -17.10 21.38
C ALA A 125 -6.23 -16.50 20.79
N LYS A 126 -7.39 -16.87 21.34
CA LYS A 126 -8.68 -16.25 21.03
C LYS A 126 -9.03 -15.21 22.08
N VAL A 127 -9.40 -14.00 21.66
CA VAL A 127 -9.71 -12.88 22.55
C VAL A 127 -11.13 -12.38 22.33
N ASP A 128 -11.96 -12.46 23.37
CA ASP A 128 -13.29 -11.85 23.38
C ASP A 128 -13.23 -10.50 24.10
N ILE A 129 -13.61 -9.40 23.42
CA ILE A 129 -13.67 -8.05 24.00
C ILE A 129 -15.13 -7.72 24.33
N PHE A 130 -15.42 -7.47 25.60
CA PHE A 130 -16.76 -7.12 26.08
C PHE A 130 -16.92 -5.61 26.26
N GLU A 131 -18.06 -5.07 25.85
CA GLU A 131 -18.41 -3.65 26.03
C GLU A 131 -19.86 -3.49 26.47
N LYS A 132 -20.10 -2.61 27.45
CA LYS A 132 -21.45 -2.37 27.98
C LYS A 132 -22.35 -1.65 26.98
N LEU A 133 -21.76 -0.88 26.07
CA LEU A 133 -22.48 -0.17 25.01
C LEU A 133 -22.46 -0.97 23.70
N PRO A 134 -23.41 -0.74 22.77
CA PRO A 134 -23.34 -1.26 21.41
C PRO A 134 -22.11 -0.79 20.62
N THR A 135 -21.45 0.29 21.05
CA THR A 135 -20.39 0.96 20.31
C THR A 135 -19.02 0.79 20.98
N PRO A 136 -17.96 0.43 20.25
CA PRO A 136 -16.60 0.29 20.76
C PRO A 136 -15.85 1.64 20.85
N PHE A 137 -14.55 1.55 21.15
CA PHE A 137 -13.52 2.60 21.20
C PHE A 137 -13.53 3.52 22.42
N GLY A 138 -14.54 3.42 23.30
CA GLY A 138 -14.54 4.04 24.63
C GLY A 138 -14.09 5.51 24.61
N LEU A 139 -12.92 5.79 25.21
CA LEU A 139 -12.30 7.12 25.29
C LEU A 139 -12.28 7.86 23.95
N VAL A 140 -11.97 7.20 22.84
CA VAL A 140 -11.84 7.86 21.52
C VAL A 140 -13.19 8.39 21.05
N ARG A 141 -14.26 7.63 21.28
CA ARG A 141 -15.63 8.00 20.89
C ARG A 141 -16.28 8.97 21.87
N TYR A 142 -16.05 8.77 23.16
CA TYR A 142 -16.82 9.41 24.24
C TYR A 142 -16.05 10.38 25.13
N GLY A 143 -14.72 10.39 25.10
CA GLY A 143 -13.91 11.24 25.98
C GLY A 143 -12.97 12.22 25.27
N VAL A 144 -12.61 11.99 24.01
CA VAL A 144 -11.84 12.96 23.19
C VAL A 144 -12.80 14.01 22.64
N ALA A 145 -12.45 15.30 22.75
CA ALA A 145 -13.30 16.39 22.30
C ALA A 145 -13.56 16.37 20.77
N PRO A 146 -14.75 16.78 20.29
CA PRO A 146 -15.13 16.71 18.87
C PRO A 146 -14.21 17.45 17.88
N ASP A 147 -13.58 18.52 18.33
CA ASP A 147 -12.65 19.36 17.58
C ASP A 147 -11.23 18.74 17.43
N HIS A 148 -11.02 17.48 17.84
CA HIS A 148 -9.74 16.76 17.75
C HIS A 148 -9.76 15.59 16.75
N PRO A 149 -10.02 15.82 15.45
CA PRO A 149 -10.10 14.73 14.47
C PRO A 149 -8.79 13.91 14.37
N ARG A 150 -7.63 14.56 14.54
CA ARG A 150 -6.32 13.89 14.50
C ARG A 150 -6.07 12.91 15.65
N ILE A 151 -6.68 13.12 16.82
CA ILE A 151 -6.55 12.16 17.93
C ILE A 151 -7.50 10.97 17.70
N LYS A 152 -8.65 11.23 17.06
CA LYS A 152 -9.65 10.20 16.74
C LYS A 152 -9.20 9.22 15.67
N SER A 153 -8.23 9.58 14.81
CA SER A 153 -7.63 8.68 13.81
C SER A 153 -6.96 7.43 14.40
N VAL A 154 -6.69 7.40 15.71
CA VAL A 154 -6.21 6.18 16.40
C VAL A 154 -7.22 5.03 16.31
N SER A 155 -8.51 5.30 16.05
CA SER A 155 -9.54 4.27 15.89
C SER A 155 -9.19 3.28 14.79
N ALA A 156 -8.56 3.73 13.69
CA ALA A 156 -8.12 2.86 12.60
C ALA A 156 -7.20 1.72 13.07
N SER A 157 -6.37 1.97 14.09
CA SER A 157 -5.52 0.93 14.67
C SER A 157 -6.32 -0.11 15.48
N PHE A 158 -7.41 0.31 16.11
CA PHE A 158 -8.31 -0.56 16.89
C PHE A 158 -9.26 -1.33 15.99
N GLU A 159 -9.73 -0.71 14.91
CA GLU A 159 -10.53 -1.36 13.86
C GLU A 159 -9.76 -2.57 13.30
N ARG A 160 -8.48 -2.40 12.95
CA ARG A 160 -7.60 -3.50 12.52
C ARG A 160 -7.47 -4.63 13.56
N ILE A 161 -7.48 -4.30 14.86
CA ILE A 161 -7.44 -5.32 15.92
C ILE A 161 -8.79 -6.04 16.01
N ALA A 162 -9.90 -5.32 15.90
CA ALA A 162 -11.25 -5.88 15.92
C ALA A 162 -11.54 -6.77 14.70
N GLU A 163 -10.95 -6.46 13.54
CA GLU A 163 -11.05 -7.22 12.29
C GLU A 163 -10.17 -8.48 12.28
N ASN A 164 -9.29 -8.66 13.27
CA ASN A 164 -8.48 -9.86 13.37
C ASN A 164 -9.38 -11.09 13.64
N PRO A 165 -9.23 -12.20 12.87
CA PRO A 165 -10.08 -13.38 13.04
C PRO A 165 -9.96 -14.08 14.41
N GLN A 166 -8.92 -13.75 15.19
CA GLN A 166 -8.74 -14.24 16.57
C GLN A 166 -9.39 -13.33 17.62
N VAL A 167 -9.96 -12.19 17.23
CA VAL A 167 -10.64 -11.24 18.13
C VAL A 167 -12.13 -11.23 17.81
N ARG A 168 -12.96 -11.28 18.86
CA ARG A 168 -14.41 -11.10 18.73
C ARG A 168 -14.87 -10.00 19.67
N PHE A 169 -15.57 -9.01 19.13
CA PHE A 169 -16.21 -7.96 19.91
C PHE A 169 -17.64 -8.39 20.28
N LEU A 170 -18.00 -8.17 21.55
CA LEU A 170 -19.31 -8.44 22.14
C LEU A 170 -19.78 -7.19 22.89
N GLY A 171 -20.45 -6.30 22.16
CA GLY A 171 -21.04 -5.06 22.68
C GLY A 171 -22.45 -5.26 23.23
N ASN A 172 -22.96 -4.25 23.94
CA ASN A 172 -24.23 -4.30 24.66
C ASN A 172 -24.29 -5.42 25.71
N VAL A 173 -23.15 -5.72 26.36
CA VAL A 173 -23.02 -6.77 27.40
C VAL A 173 -22.42 -6.16 28.66
N LYS A 174 -23.14 -6.24 29.78
CA LYS A 174 -22.69 -5.75 31.08
C LYS A 174 -22.13 -6.87 31.94
N ILE A 175 -20.82 -6.83 32.16
CA ILE A 175 -20.16 -7.76 33.08
C ILE A 175 -20.51 -7.40 34.53
N GLY A 176 -20.96 -8.39 35.29
CA GLY A 176 -21.52 -8.25 36.64
C GLY A 176 -23.05 -8.23 36.68
N GLU A 177 -23.74 -7.95 35.57
CA GLU A 177 -25.21 -8.01 35.47
C GLU A 177 -25.66 -9.15 34.52
N ASP A 178 -25.19 -9.14 33.27
CA ASP A 178 -25.60 -10.08 32.22
C ASP A 178 -24.78 -11.37 32.23
N ILE A 179 -23.51 -11.26 32.66
CA ILE A 179 -22.55 -12.36 32.84
C ILE A 179 -21.82 -12.12 34.16
N SER A 180 -21.76 -13.14 35.02
CA SER A 180 -21.03 -13.06 36.29
C SER A 180 -19.51 -13.23 36.09
N ILE A 181 -18.72 -12.83 37.09
CA ILE A 181 -17.27 -13.05 37.05
C ILE A 181 -16.92 -14.53 37.10
N ASP A 182 -17.73 -15.34 37.78
CA ASP A 182 -17.53 -16.79 37.87
C ASP A 182 -17.76 -17.47 36.50
N ASP A 183 -18.74 -16.98 35.74
CA ASP A 183 -18.94 -17.42 34.35
C ASP A 183 -17.71 -17.10 33.50
N LEU A 184 -17.15 -15.89 33.61
CA LEU A 184 -15.93 -15.52 32.88
C LEU A 184 -14.72 -16.37 33.28
N ASN A 185 -14.53 -16.66 34.57
CA ASN A 185 -13.43 -17.50 35.05
C ASN A 185 -13.56 -18.97 34.63
N THR A 186 -14.78 -19.40 34.28
CA THR A 186 -15.08 -20.73 33.73
C THR A 186 -14.86 -20.78 32.22
N LEU A 187 -15.25 -19.72 31.50
CA LEU A 187 -15.20 -19.65 30.04
C LEU A 187 -13.85 -19.18 29.47
N TYR A 188 -12.98 -18.62 30.32
CA TYR A 188 -11.69 -18.06 29.92
C TYR A 188 -10.55 -18.49 30.83
N HIS A 189 -9.35 -18.56 30.26
CA HIS A 189 -8.13 -18.87 31.01
C HIS A 189 -7.70 -17.70 31.88
N SER A 190 -7.94 -16.47 31.41
CA SER A 190 -7.75 -15.24 32.17
C SER A 190 -8.60 -14.12 31.60
N VAL A 191 -8.93 -13.16 32.47
CA VAL A 191 -9.76 -12.01 32.18
C VAL A 191 -8.96 -10.73 32.47
N VAL A 192 -8.92 -9.80 31.52
CA VAL A 192 -8.30 -8.48 31.67
C VAL A 192 -9.38 -7.42 31.74
N TYR A 193 -9.55 -6.82 32.92
CA TYR A 193 -10.44 -5.69 33.14
C TYR A 193 -9.73 -4.39 32.74
N ALA A 194 -10.21 -3.77 31.68
CA ALA A 194 -9.66 -2.58 31.05
C ALA A 194 -10.68 -1.44 30.98
N THR A 195 -11.65 -1.42 31.90
CA THR A 195 -12.66 -0.37 31.98
C THR A 195 -12.01 1.00 32.21
N GLY A 196 -12.60 2.05 31.66
CA GLY A 196 -12.07 3.41 31.82
C GLY A 196 -12.44 4.03 33.17
N GLY A 197 -11.97 5.27 33.41
CA GLY A 197 -12.60 6.14 34.40
C GLY A 197 -13.88 6.71 33.80
N SER A 198 -15.03 6.32 34.32
CA SER A 198 -16.35 6.69 33.78
C SER A 198 -17.11 7.70 34.65
N LYS A 199 -16.57 8.01 35.85
CA LYS A 199 -17.21 8.88 36.83
C LYS A 199 -16.29 10.01 37.26
N SER A 200 -16.84 11.21 37.44
CA SER A 200 -16.11 12.34 38.01
C SER A 200 -15.86 12.14 39.51
N ARG A 201 -14.78 12.72 40.04
CA ARG A 201 -14.64 12.90 41.49
C ARG A 201 -15.69 13.90 41.99
N ALA A 202 -16.26 13.64 43.17
CA ALA A 202 -17.25 14.53 43.76
C ALA A 202 -16.61 15.85 44.22
N LEU A 203 -17.29 16.96 43.97
CA LEU A 203 -16.89 18.27 44.52
C LEU A 203 -17.39 18.33 45.96
N THR A 204 -16.48 18.32 46.93
CA THR A 204 -16.79 18.22 48.37
C THR A 204 -16.72 19.57 49.07
N ILE A 205 -17.54 20.53 48.61
CA ILE A 205 -17.69 21.86 49.24
C ILE A 205 -19.17 22.15 49.53
N PRO A 206 -19.49 23.01 50.51
CA PRO A 206 -20.87 23.43 50.75
C PRO A 206 -21.51 24.05 49.50
N GLY A 207 -22.72 23.59 49.14
CA GLY A 207 -23.47 24.06 47.96
C GLY A 207 -23.11 23.36 46.64
N ALA A 208 -22.29 22.31 46.65
CA ALA A 208 -21.95 21.52 45.47
C ALA A 208 -23.10 20.67 44.91
N ASP A 209 -24.22 20.59 45.63
CA ASP A 209 -25.47 19.89 45.29
C ASP A 209 -26.52 20.79 44.62
N LEU A 210 -26.23 22.09 44.46
CA LEU A 210 -27.07 23.02 43.70
C LEU A 210 -27.17 22.61 42.22
N ASP A 211 -28.22 23.08 41.53
CA ASP A 211 -28.44 22.79 40.12
C ASP A 211 -27.35 23.40 39.22
N ASN A 212 -27.29 22.98 37.95
CA ASN A 212 -26.29 23.45 36.96
C ASN A 212 -24.81 23.35 37.40
N ILE A 213 -24.50 22.39 38.27
CA ILE A 213 -23.15 21.98 38.66
C ILE A 213 -22.93 20.55 38.18
N PHE A 214 -21.88 20.33 37.38
CA PHE A 214 -21.63 19.02 36.76
C PHE A 214 -20.20 18.55 36.98
N GLY A 215 -20.00 17.24 37.00
CA GLY A 215 -18.67 16.67 36.86
C GLY A 215 -18.22 16.71 35.39
N SER A 216 -16.90 16.71 35.16
CA SER A 216 -16.35 16.72 33.82
C SER A 216 -16.71 15.47 33.02
N SER A 217 -16.76 14.28 33.62
CA SER A 217 -17.12 13.05 32.91
C SER A 217 -18.51 13.13 32.29
N GLU A 218 -19.48 13.64 33.05
CA GLU A 218 -20.86 13.80 32.62
C GLU A 218 -20.99 14.87 31.53
N PHE A 219 -20.28 16.00 31.67
CA PHE A 219 -20.31 17.09 30.69
C PHE A 219 -19.59 16.73 29.38
N VAL A 220 -18.44 16.04 29.47
CA VAL A 220 -17.74 15.48 28.31
C VAL A 220 -18.58 14.43 27.61
N GLY A 221 -19.20 13.53 28.38
CA GLY A 221 -20.15 12.55 27.86
C GLY A 221 -21.32 13.22 27.14
N TRP A 222 -21.85 14.32 27.67
CA TRP A 222 -22.93 15.08 27.04
C TRP A 222 -22.56 15.62 25.66
N TYR A 223 -21.44 16.35 25.51
CA TYR A 223 -21.08 16.87 24.18
C TYR A 223 -20.59 15.78 23.22
N ASN A 224 -20.08 14.66 23.72
CA ASN A 224 -19.67 13.53 22.88
C ASN A 224 -20.80 12.53 22.57
N GLY A 225 -21.98 12.69 23.17
CA GLY A 225 -23.13 11.83 22.91
C GLY A 225 -23.08 10.48 23.62
N HIS A 226 -22.48 10.41 24.81
CA HIS A 226 -22.50 9.22 25.65
C HIS A 226 -23.93 8.93 26.13
N PRO A 227 -24.46 7.70 25.96
CA PRO A 227 -25.88 7.42 26.22
C PRO A 227 -26.35 7.68 27.65
N GLU A 228 -25.48 7.49 28.65
CA GLU A 228 -25.80 7.75 30.05
C GLU A 228 -25.93 9.25 30.38
N ASN A 229 -25.50 10.15 29.47
CA ASN A 229 -25.51 11.60 29.66
C ASN A 229 -26.46 12.33 28.70
N GLN A 230 -27.29 11.59 27.95
CA GLN A 230 -28.23 12.16 26.97
C GLN A 230 -29.28 13.10 27.60
N THR A 231 -29.59 12.93 28.89
CA THR A 231 -30.56 13.72 29.64
C THR A 231 -29.96 14.94 30.33
N LEU A 232 -28.64 15.16 30.20
CA LEU A 232 -27.99 16.33 30.77
C LEU A 232 -28.46 17.59 30.05
N THR A 233 -29.06 18.52 30.79
CA THR A 233 -29.56 19.80 30.25
C THR A 233 -28.84 20.97 30.90
N PRO A 234 -27.56 21.22 30.55
CA PRO A 234 -26.84 22.37 31.10
C PRO A 234 -27.51 23.67 30.64
N THR A 235 -27.70 24.60 31.57
CA THR A 235 -28.21 25.95 31.27
C THR A 235 -27.05 26.85 30.89
N LEU A 236 -27.04 27.36 29.65
CA LEU A 236 -25.94 28.13 29.06
C LEU A 236 -26.28 29.62 28.83
N ASN A 237 -27.36 30.12 29.44
CA ASN A 237 -27.90 31.46 29.19
C ASN A 237 -27.17 32.59 29.94
N GLY A 238 -26.30 32.26 30.90
CA GLY A 238 -25.49 33.26 31.60
C GLY A 238 -24.18 33.56 30.87
N GLU A 239 -23.48 34.61 31.29
CA GLU A 239 -22.27 35.08 30.60
C GLU A 239 -20.97 34.39 31.03
N ARG A 240 -20.94 33.76 32.22
CA ARG A 240 -19.70 33.21 32.80
C ARG A 240 -19.86 31.77 33.31
N ALA A 241 -18.95 30.89 32.91
CA ALA A 241 -18.79 29.54 33.48
C ALA A 241 -17.50 29.44 34.31
N ALA A 242 -17.48 28.55 35.31
CA ALA A 242 -16.28 28.16 36.03
C ALA A 242 -15.97 26.67 35.82
N VAL A 243 -14.72 26.35 35.49
CA VAL A 243 -14.21 24.98 35.44
C VAL A 243 -13.16 24.84 36.54
N ILE A 244 -13.42 23.94 37.50
CA ILE A 244 -12.52 23.67 38.63
C ILE A 244 -11.56 22.57 38.19
N GLY A 245 -10.35 22.93 37.80
CA GLY A 245 -9.35 22.02 37.23
C GLY A 245 -8.49 22.70 36.17
N ILE A 246 -7.31 22.12 35.91
CA ILE A 246 -6.33 22.69 34.98
C ILE A 246 -5.53 21.61 34.22
N GLY A 247 -6.24 20.59 33.73
CA GLY A 247 -5.70 19.56 32.84
C GLY A 247 -6.33 19.64 31.45
N ASN A 248 -5.92 18.76 30.53
CA ASN A 248 -6.43 18.74 29.13
C ASN A 248 -7.96 18.79 29.06
N VAL A 249 -8.66 17.96 29.85
CA VAL A 249 -10.14 17.94 29.91
C VAL A 249 -10.73 19.31 30.29
N ALA A 250 -10.07 20.06 31.19
CA ALA A 250 -10.56 21.38 31.59
C ALA A 250 -10.41 22.39 30.44
N LEU A 251 -9.31 22.31 29.69
CA LEU A 251 -9.07 23.14 28.51
C LEU A 251 -10.05 22.78 27.37
N ASP A 252 -10.31 21.49 27.15
CA ASP A 252 -11.30 21.01 26.18
C ASP A 252 -12.70 21.55 26.48
N ILE A 253 -13.15 21.43 27.74
CA ILE A 253 -14.44 21.96 28.17
C ILE A 253 -14.51 23.48 27.94
N ALA A 254 -13.46 24.21 28.32
CA ALA A 254 -13.43 25.66 28.12
C ALA A 254 -13.47 26.03 26.63
N ARG A 255 -12.78 25.27 25.78
CA ARG A 255 -12.78 25.44 24.33
C ARG A 255 -14.16 25.17 23.74
N ILE A 256 -14.80 24.04 24.08
CA ILE A 256 -16.14 23.68 23.57
C ILE A 256 -17.19 24.72 23.96
N LEU A 257 -17.10 25.32 25.16
CA LEU A 257 -18.02 26.38 25.59
C LEU A 257 -17.84 27.70 24.81
N ILE A 258 -16.66 27.93 24.26
CA ILE A 258 -16.26 29.21 23.67
C ILE A 258 -16.25 29.16 22.13
N LEU A 259 -15.93 28.03 21.52
CA LEU A 259 -15.85 27.89 20.07
C LEU A 259 -17.15 28.34 19.36
N PRO A 260 -17.04 28.97 18.18
CA PRO A 260 -18.21 29.34 17.39
C PRO A 260 -19.04 28.11 17.00
N HIS A 261 -20.36 28.30 16.96
CA HIS A 261 -21.29 27.25 16.51
C HIS A 261 -20.89 26.67 15.14
N ASP A 262 -20.48 27.51 14.19
CA ASP A 262 -20.18 27.07 12.81
C ASP A 262 -18.91 26.22 12.71
N GLU A 263 -17.98 26.35 13.67
CA GLU A 263 -16.82 25.47 13.77
C GLU A 263 -17.22 24.13 14.41
N LEU A 264 -17.96 24.17 15.51
CA LEU A 264 -18.47 22.97 16.18
C LEU A 264 -19.40 22.17 15.26
N ALA A 265 -20.19 22.82 14.43
CA ALA A 265 -21.12 22.21 13.49
C ALA A 265 -20.42 21.34 12.43
N LYS A 266 -19.11 21.51 12.21
CA LYS A 266 -18.30 20.68 11.29
C LYS A 266 -17.70 19.44 11.97
N THR A 267 -17.87 19.29 13.29
CA THR A 267 -17.30 18.20 14.10
C THR A 267 -18.30 17.07 14.35
N ASP A 268 -17.88 15.99 15.03
CA ASP A 268 -18.72 14.88 15.46
C ASP A 268 -19.43 15.10 16.83
N ILE A 269 -19.62 16.36 17.24
CA ILE A 269 -20.34 16.74 18.46
C ILE A 269 -21.78 16.22 18.47
N ALA A 270 -22.33 15.85 19.62
CA ALA A 270 -23.72 15.39 19.69
C ALA A 270 -24.72 16.50 19.38
N ASP A 271 -25.76 16.20 18.60
CA ASP A 271 -26.77 17.18 18.17
C ASP A 271 -27.46 17.93 19.32
N PRO A 272 -27.90 17.28 20.42
CA PRO A 272 -28.50 18.00 21.54
C PRO A 272 -27.57 19.06 22.12
N SER A 273 -26.28 18.77 22.15
CA SER A 273 -25.23 19.63 22.71
C SER A 273 -24.86 20.75 21.77
N LEU A 274 -24.78 20.48 20.46
CA LEU A 274 -24.60 21.50 19.43
C LEU A 274 -25.74 22.52 19.42
N LEU A 275 -27.00 22.05 19.54
CA LEU A 275 -28.17 22.90 19.63
C LEU A 275 -28.15 23.77 20.89
N ALA A 276 -27.81 23.21 22.05
CA ALA A 276 -27.69 23.99 23.28
C ALA A 276 -26.56 25.03 23.21
N LEU A 277 -25.43 24.69 22.59
CA LEU A 277 -24.29 25.60 22.43
C LEU A 277 -24.56 26.72 21.43
N LYS A 278 -25.45 26.51 20.45
CA LYS A 278 -25.90 27.54 19.52
C LYS A 278 -26.52 28.74 20.22
N ASP A 279 -27.31 28.47 21.26
CA ASP A 279 -28.05 29.48 22.04
C ASP A 279 -27.27 29.91 23.31
N SER A 280 -25.99 29.54 23.42
CA SER A 280 -25.15 29.86 24.58
C SER A 280 -24.78 31.35 24.63
N ASN A 281 -24.96 31.96 25.80
CA ASN A 281 -24.52 33.33 26.08
C ASN A 281 -23.16 33.38 26.78
N ILE A 282 -22.47 32.24 26.95
CA ILE A 282 -21.18 32.19 27.65
C ILE A 282 -20.13 32.98 26.88
N GLN A 283 -19.64 34.05 27.51
CA GLN A 283 -18.60 34.94 27.00
C GLN A 283 -17.26 34.74 27.73
N GLU A 284 -17.28 34.23 28.97
CA GLU A 284 -16.07 34.03 29.77
C GLU A 284 -16.08 32.66 30.47
N VAL A 285 -15.00 31.89 30.33
CA VAL A 285 -14.77 30.66 31.11
C VAL A 285 -13.59 30.87 32.06
N CYS A 286 -13.82 30.70 33.36
CA CYS A 286 -12.79 30.80 34.40
C CYS A 286 -12.26 29.41 34.75
N LEU A 287 -10.97 29.16 34.50
CA LEU A 287 -10.27 27.94 34.87
C LEU A 287 -9.61 28.12 36.25
N LEU A 288 -10.11 27.44 37.27
CA LEU A 288 -9.60 27.54 38.63
C LEU A 288 -8.61 26.42 38.92
N ALA A 289 -7.39 26.79 39.33
CA ALA A 289 -6.36 25.86 39.73
C ALA A 289 -5.92 26.14 41.17
N ARG A 290 -6.06 25.15 42.06
CA ARG A 290 -5.63 25.29 43.46
C ARG A 290 -4.12 25.51 43.62
N ARG A 291 -3.30 25.05 42.66
CA ARG A 291 -1.83 25.18 42.66
C ARG A 291 -1.36 26.23 41.62
N GLY A 292 -0.05 26.48 41.56
CA GLY A 292 0.56 27.41 40.62
C GLY A 292 0.67 26.84 39.20
N ALA A 293 1.06 27.69 38.24
CA ALA A 293 1.17 27.34 36.82
C ALA A 293 2.18 26.21 36.54
N VAL A 294 3.22 26.07 37.37
CA VAL A 294 4.21 24.98 37.26
C VAL A 294 3.59 23.60 37.49
N GLN A 295 2.51 23.50 38.28
CA GLN A 295 1.82 22.24 38.57
C GLN A 295 0.57 22.03 37.69
N ALA A 296 0.43 22.82 36.62
CA ALA A 296 -0.64 22.60 35.65
C ALA A 296 -0.46 21.24 34.97
N ALA A 297 -1.57 20.55 34.71
CA ALA A 297 -1.56 19.18 34.21
C ALA A 297 -1.92 19.09 32.72
N PHE A 298 -2.07 20.23 32.04
CA PHE A 298 -2.27 20.25 30.60
C PHE A 298 -0.95 20.16 29.84
N THR A 299 -0.98 19.61 28.63
CA THR A 299 0.20 19.51 27.77
C THR A 299 0.40 20.79 26.95
N PRO A 300 1.63 21.10 26.50
CA PRO A 300 1.90 22.29 25.68
C PRO A 300 1.07 22.36 24.40
N LYS A 301 0.83 21.22 23.76
CA LYS A 301 0.05 21.11 22.53
C LYS A 301 -1.41 21.59 22.72
N GLU A 302 -2.04 21.27 23.85
CA GLU A 302 -3.41 21.74 24.13
C GLU A 302 -3.46 23.24 24.37
N LEU A 303 -2.43 23.81 25.04
CA LEU A 303 -2.33 25.24 25.23
C LEU A 303 -2.08 25.99 23.89
N GLU A 304 -1.21 25.46 23.03
CA GLU A 304 -0.94 26.01 21.69
C GLU A 304 -2.20 26.06 20.83
N GLN A 305 -3.06 25.03 20.90
CA GLN A 305 -4.33 25.02 20.17
C GLN A 305 -5.29 26.11 20.66
N LEU A 306 -5.40 26.33 21.97
CA LEU A 306 -6.17 27.47 22.51
C LEU A 306 -5.61 28.81 22.05
N ILE A 307 -4.28 28.94 22.02
CA ILE A 307 -3.56 30.15 21.59
C ILE A 307 -3.82 30.47 20.11
N ALA A 308 -4.06 29.44 19.28
CA ALA A 308 -4.27 29.58 17.84
C ALA A 308 -5.70 30.06 17.46
N ILE A 309 -6.64 30.11 18.40
CA ILE A 309 -8.02 30.54 18.13
C ILE A 309 -8.08 32.05 17.88
N GLU A 310 -8.44 32.45 16.65
CA GLU A 310 -8.35 33.84 16.18
C GLU A 310 -9.24 34.83 16.95
N ASN A 311 -10.38 34.41 17.51
CA ASN A 311 -11.34 35.28 18.21
C ASN A 311 -11.49 34.96 19.71
N LEU A 312 -10.39 34.54 20.33
CA LEU A 312 -10.32 34.25 21.77
C LEU A 312 -9.26 35.11 22.47
N ASP A 313 -9.62 35.64 23.63
CA ASP A 313 -8.71 36.30 24.57
C ASP A 313 -8.37 35.37 25.74
N LEU A 314 -7.09 35.04 25.89
CA LEU A 314 -6.59 34.27 27.04
C LEU A 314 -6.09 35.25 28.11
N VAL A 315 -6.74 35.24 29.27
CA VAL A 315 -6.48 36.17 30.37
C VAL A 315 -5.76 35.44 31.49
N ILE A 316 -4.59 35.95 31.89
CA ILE A 316 -3.82 35.44 33.02
C ILE A 316 -3.26 36.59 33.84
N ASN A 317 -3.24 36.45 35.16
CA ASN A 317 -2.59 37.41 36.03
C ASN A 317 -1.06 37.22 35.97
N PRO A 318 -0.26 38.23 35.55
CA PRO A 318 1.20 38.08 35.49
C PRO A 318 1.83 37.68 36.83
N ALA A 319 1.24 38.08 37.96
CA ALA A 319 1.71 37.71 39.29
C ALA A 319 1.59 36.20 39.57
N ASP A 320 0.70 35.49 38.88
CA ASP A 320 0.55 34.04 39.01
C ASP A 320 1.67 33.26 38.26
N LEU A 321 2.49 33.95 37.46
CA LEU A 321 3.63 33.41 36.70
C LEU A 321 4.99 33.78 37.32
N GLU A 322 4.99 34.47 38.45
CA GLU A 322 6.20 34.75 39.24
C GLU A 322 6.58 33.49 40.02
N LEU A 323 7.72 32.89 39.65
CA LEU A 323 8.17 31.62 40.19
C LEU A 323 9.21 31.84 41.29
N ASP A 324 9.14 31.05 42.36
CA ASP A 324 10.20 31.00 43.37
C ASP A 324 11.46 30.30 42.82
N THR A 325 12.61 30.51 43.48
CA THR A 325 13.92 30.00 43.03
C THR A 325 13.96 28.47 42.92
N GLN A 326 13.23 27.73 43.76
CA GLN A 326 13.18 26.27 43.67
C GLN A 326 12.31 25.80 42.51
N SER A 327 11.18 26.46 42.26
CA SER A 327 10.33 26.17 41.11
C SER A 327 11.06 26.41 39.77
N GLU A 328 11.86 27.48 39.67
CA GLU A 328 12.75 27.71 38.52
C GLU A 328 13.83 26.61 38.40
N ALA A 329 14.39 26.13 39.51
CA ALA A 329 15.36 25.04 39.50
C ALA A 329 14.76 23.69 39.07
N VAL A 330 13.52 23.39 39.47
CA VAL A 330 12.79 22.17 39.05
C VAL A 330 12.48 22.20 37.55
N LEU A 331 12.07 23.36 37.00
CA LEU A 331 11.80 23.51 35.57
C LEU A 331 13.02 23.30 34.67
N ALA A 332 14.23 23.49 35.20
CA ALA A 332 15.48 23.27 34.48
C ALA A 332 15.83 21.77 34.31
N LEU A 333 15.14 20.87 35.02
CA LEU A 333 15.36 19.43 34.90
C LEU A 333 14.67 18.86 33.63
N PRO A 334 15.31 17.92 32.91
CA PRO A 334 14.75 17.38 31.65
C PRO A 334 13.33 16.78 31.77
N GLU A 335 13.01 16.19 32.92
CA GLU A 335 11.71 15.59 33.21
C GLU A 335 10.54 16.60 33.34
N PHE A 336 10.82 17.89 33.49
CA PHE A 336 9.82 18.97 33.54
C PHE A 336 9.77 19.82 32.27
N SER A 337 10.30 19.31 31.15
CA SER A 337 10.35 20.01 29.86
C SER A 337 8.99 20.53 29.37
N GLU A 338 7.92 19.73 29.50
CA GLU A 338 6.54 20.17 29.17
C GLU A 338 6.08 21.36 30.05
N ALA A 339 6.36 21.31 31.35
CA ALA A 339 6.03 22.40 32.27
C ALA A 339 6.82 23.68 31.95
N CYS A 340 8.09 23.55 31.52
CA CYS A 340 8.92 24.67 31.09
C CYS A 340 8.35 25.35 29.82
N GLN A 341 7.92 24.55 28.85
CA GLN A 341 7.26 25.06 27.63
C GLN A 341 5.93 25.75 27.97
N ASN A 342 5.10 25.14 28.83
CA ASN A 342 3.84 25.74 29.30
C ASN A 342 4.05 27.11 29.93
N ILE A 343 5.04 27.27 30.82
CA ILE A 343 5.35 28.56 31.45
C ILE A 343 5.76 29.60 30.40
N THR A 344 6.54 29.19 29.40
CA THR A 344 6.96 30.08 28.30
C THR A 344 5.75 30.58 27.52
N LEU A 345 4.87 29.67 27.10
CA LEU A 345 3.63 30.00 26.37
C LEU A 345 2.69 30.88 27.21
N LEU A 346 2.49 30.58 28.50
CA LEU A 346 1.65 31.39 29.38
C LEU A 346 2.23 32.81 29.58
N ARG A 347 3.56 32.95 29.67
CA ARG A 347 4.24 34.26 29.75
C ARG A 347 4.09 35.05 28.45
N GLU A 348 4.05 34.38 27.30
CA GLU A 348 3.74 35.03 26.02
C GLU A 348 2.28 35.49 25.98
N VAL A 349 1.35 34.65 26.40
CA VAL A 349 -0.08 34.99 26.52
C VAL A 349 -0.27 36.22 27.41
N ALA A 350 0.38 36.27 28.58
CA ALA A 350 0.31 37.41 29.51
C ALA A 350 0.78 38.75 28.92
N LYS A 351 1.63 38.72 27.88
CA LYS A 351 2.17 39.90 27.20
C LYS A 351 1.34 40.33 25.98
N ARG A 352 0.43 39.49 25.49
CA ARG A 352 -0.39 39.81 24.32
C ARG A 352 -1.43 40.88 24.70
N PRO A 353 -1.60 41.94 23.90
CA PRO A 353 -2.69 42.88 24.12
C PRO A 353 -4.02 42.17 23.89
N LEU A 354 -4.98 42.38 24.81
CA LEU A 354 -6.35 41.91 24.64
C LEU A 354 -6.98 42.59 23.40
N LYS A 355 -7.82 41.84 22.69
CA LYS A 355 -8.50 42.37 21.51
C LYS A 355 -9.50 43.44 21.95
N LYS A 356 -9.57 44.55 21.20
CA LYS A 356 -10.53 45.65 21.46
C LYS A 356 -11.93 45.36 20.90
N ASP A 357 -12.21 44.12 20.52
CA ASP A 357 -13.52 43.71 20.03
C ASP A 357 -14.42 43.39 21.22
N ASP A 358 -15.53 44.13 21.37
CA ASP A 358 -16.51 43.92 22.44
C ASP A 358 -17.19 42.54 22.36
N ASN A 359 -17.06 41.82 21.22
CA ASN A 359 -17.57 40.46 21.03
C ASN A 359 -16.52 39.34 21.26
N ALA A 360 -15.28 39.68 21.64
CA ALA A 360 -14.25 38.66 21.87
C ALA A 360 -14.53 37.83 23.14
N LYS A 361 -14.64 36.51 22.97
CA LYS A 361 -14.81 35.58 24.09
C LYS A 361 -13.50 35.41 24.86
N ARG A 362 -13.61 35.04 26.14
CA ARG A 362 -12.47 35.01 27.10
C ARG A 362 -12.33 33.68 27.81
N ILE A 363 -11.09 33.20 27.95
CA ILE A 363 -10.73 32.16 28.93
C ILE A 363 -9.78 32.76 29.95
N ARG A 364 -10.15 32.71 31.22
CA ARG A 364 -9.37 33.26 32.33
C ARG A 364 -8.70 32.15 33.13
N PHE A 365 -7.38 32.15 33.16
CA PHE A 365 -6.58 31.27 34.01
C PHE A 365 -6.46 31.88 35.41
N MET A 366 -6.97 31.18 36.42
CA MET A 366 -6.94 31.57 37.83
C MET A 366 -6.13 30.55 38.63
N PHE A 367 -4.81 30.75 38.68
CA PHE A 367 -3.92 29.91 39.49
C PHE A 367 -4.00 30.29 40.96
N LEU A 368 -3.48 29.41 41.81
CA LEU A 368 -3.47 29.59 43.26
C LEU A 368 -4.87 29.95 43.81
N THR A 369 -5.91 29.34 43.25
CA THR A 369 -7.31 29.67 43.56
C THR A 369 -8.09 28.40 43.84
N SER A 370 -8.67 28.29 45.04
CA SER A 370 -9.54 27.17 45.44
C SER A 370 -10.98 27.63 45.60
N PRO A 371 -11.97 26.81 45.23
CA PRO A 371 -13.37 27.03 45.62
C PRO A 371 -13.56 26.69 47.11
N GLU A 372 -14.29 27.55 47.85
CA GLU A 372 -14.59 27.35 49.29
C GLU A 372 -16.05 26.93 49.52
N SER A 373 -17.00 27.60 48.87
CA SER A 373 -18.43 27.27 48.95
C SER A 373 -19.19 27.87 47.78
N ILE A 374 -20.38 27.36 47.51
CA ILE A 374 -21.29 27.87 46.48
C ILE A 374 -22.57 28.33 47.16
N THR A 375 -23.03 29.52 46.82
CA THR A 375 -24.32 30.06 47.30
C THR A 375 -25.13 30.56 46.11
N GLU A 376 -26.44 30.47 46.19
CA GLU A 376 -27.34 31.01 45.19
C GLU A 376 -28.15 32.18 45.78
N THR A 377 -28.25 33.29 45.04
CA THR A 377 -29.05 34.45 45.44
C THR A 377 -29.79 34.98 44.22
N ASN A 378 -31.12 35.07 44.29
CA ASN A 378 -31.97 35.51 43.16
C ASN A 378 -31.79 34.70 41.86
N GLY A 379 -31.39 33.43 41.94
CA GLY A 379 -31.13 32.56 40.78
C GLY A 379 -29.73 32.73 40.16
N GLU A 380 -28.88 33.59 40.73
CA GLU A 380 -27.48 33.73 40.33
C GLU A 380 -26.56 32.98 41.29
N LYS A 381 -25.68 32.14 40.75
CA LYS A 381 -24.73 31.35 41.56
C LYS A 381 -23.47 32.17 41.80
N ARG A 382 -23.05 32.15 43.06
CA ARG A 382 -21.84 32.82 43.56
C ARG A 382 -20.88 31.75 44.05
N LEU A 383 -19.79 31.59 43.31
CA LEU A 383 -18.68 30.73 43.69
C LEU A 383 -17.73 31.53 44.58
N HIS A 384 -17.72 31.22 45.87
CA HIS A 384 -16.77 31.81 46.82
C HIS A 384 -15.43 31.13 46.64
N ILE A 385 -14.40 31.93 46.38
CA ILE A 385 -13.05 31.45 46.11
C ILE A 385 -12.06 32.05 47.11
N VAL A 386 -10.97 31.33 47.33
CA VAL A 386 -9.88 31.74 48.21
C VAL A 386 -8.55 31.62 47.47
N ARG A 387 -7.66 32.61 47.65
CA ARG A 387 -6.30 32.54 47.13
C ARG A 387 -5.47 31.62 48.01
N ASN A 388 -4.63 30.79 47.40
CA ASN A 388 -3.74 29.85 48.07
C ASN A 388 -2.30 30.35 48.05
N ARG A 389 -1.54 29.91 49.05
CA ARG A 389 -0.08 29.86 49.00
C ARG A 389 0.38 28.42 48.89
N LEU A 390 1.54 28.19 48.26
CA LEU A 390 2.12 26.86 48.16
C LEU A 390 3.02 26.59 49.39
N GLU A 391 2.86 25.41 49.99
CA GLU A 391 3.78 24.88 51.01
C GLU A 391 4.44 23.61 50.47
N ARG A 392 5.76 23.51 50.65
CA ARG A 392 6.56 22.35 50.27
C ARG A 392 6.84 21.49 51.50
N ALA A 393 6.59 20.19 51.39
CA ALA A 393 7.00 19.21 52.38
C ALA A 393 8.48 18.82 52.19
N ASP A 394 9.08 18.19 53.21
CA ASP A 394 10.50 17.79 53.22
C ASP A 394 10.84 16.74 52.13
N ASP A 395 9.85 16.02 51.61
CA ASP A 395 9.96 15.08 50.49
C ASP A 395 9.84 15.74 49.11
N GLY A 396 9.66 17.06 49.07
CA GLY A 396 9.53 17.85 47.85
C GLY A 396 8.09 18.02 47.35
N ASP A 397 7.08 17.40 48.00
CA ASP A 397 5.69 17.53 47.57
C ASP A 397 5.13 18.94 47.80
N VAL A 398 4.32 19.42 46.86
CA VAL A 398 3.78 20.79 46.85
C VAL A 398 2.29 20.76 47.15
N SER A 399 1.93 21.28 48.32
CA SER A 399 0.54 21.41 48.77
C SER A 399 0.06 22.86 48.68
N ALA A 400 -1.25 23.04 48.49
CA ALA A 400 -1.88 24.37 48.45
C ALA A 400 -2.62 24.63 49.77
N VAL A 401 -2.32 25.77 50.40
CA VAL A 401 -2.92 26.19 51.68
C VAL A 401 -3.69 27.50 51.47
N ALA A 402 -4.96 27.51 51.86
CA ALA A 402 -5.82 28.69 51.75
C ALA A 402 -5.28 29.87 52.58
N THR A 403 -5.31 31.06 51.99
CA THR A 403 -4.97 32.33 52.67
C THR A 403 -6.23 33.01 53.20
N ASN A 404 -6.08 34.22 53.75
CA ASN A 404 -7.22 35.05 54.16
C ASN A 404 -7.82 35.87 53.00
N GLU A 405 -7.26 35.80 51.79
CA GLU A 405 -7.74 36.54 50.63
C GLU A 405 -8.90 35.79 49.96
N LYS A 406 -10.12 36.30 50.15
CA LYS A 406 -11.36 35.72 49.60
C LYS A 406 -11.98 36.66 48.57
N SER A 407 -12.60 36.08 47.54
CA SER A 407 -13.39 36.81 46.55
C SER A 407 -14.55 35.95 46.06
N VAL A 408 -15.46 36.56 45.29
CA VAL A 408 -16.67 35.90 44.77
C VAL A 408 -16.69 36.00 43.26
N LEU A 409 -16.93 34.89 42.59
CA LEU A 409 -17.19 34.83 41.15
C LEU A 409 -18.68 34.56 40.91
N GLU A 410 -19.33 35.48 40.20
CA GLU A 410 -20.69 35.27 39.69
C GLU A 410 -20.60 34.44 38.42
N VAL A 411 -21.20 33.24 38.45
CA VAL A 411 -21.15 32.23 37.40
C VAL A 411 -22.52 31.59 37.20
N SER A 412 -22.84 31.18 35.99
CA SER A 412 -24.09 30.46 35.68
C SER A 412 -23.90 28.94 35.66
N LEU A 413 -22.69 28.47 35.34
CA LEU A 413 -22.34 27.06 35.16
C LEU A 413 -21.04 26.73 35.92
N ILE A 414 -21.01 25.62 36.66
CA ILE A 414 -19.80 25.14 37.34
C ILE A 414 -19.52 23.70 36.90
N ILE A 415 -18.30 23.44 36.43
CA ILE A 415 -17.87 22.09 36.02
C ILE A 415 -16.65 21.66 36.84
N ASN A 416 -16.75 20.54 37.55
CA ASN A 416 -15.65 19.98 38.33
C ASN A 416 -14.81 19.03 37.48
N ALA A 417 -13.61 19.47 37.09
CA ALA A 417 -12.64 18.76 36.27
C ALA A 417 -11.38 18.36 37.07
N THR A 418 -11.55 17.85 38.29
CA THR A 418 -10.47 17.48 39.22
C THR A 418 -10.01 16.01 39.12
N GLY A 419 -10.51 15.29 38.11
CA GLY A 419 -10.09 13.92 37.79
C GLY A 419 -11.23 12.92 37.75
N TYR A 420 -10.96 11.77 37.13
CA TYR A 420 -11.91 10.70 36.88
C TYR A 420 -11.58 9.51 37.79
N GLN A 421 -12.59 8.69 38.08
CA GLN A 421 -12.48 7.44 38.83
C GLN A 421 -13.24 6.33 38.12
N GLY A 422 -12.80 5.09 38.32
CA GLY A 422 -13.50 3.90 37.86
C GLY A 422 -14.79 3.65 38.64
N THR A 423 -15.58 2.69 38.16
CA THR A 423 -16.75 2.17 38.86
C THR A 423 -16.48 0.75 39.34
N PRO A 424 -16.97 0.37 40.54
CA PRO A 424 -16.86 -1.01 41.01
C PRO A 424 -17.62 -1.96 40.07
N ILE A 425 -17.09 -3.18 39.92
CA ILE A 425 -17.75 -4.29 39.22
C ILE A 425 -18.07 -5.33 40.29
N GLU A 426 -19.32 -5.80 40.32
CA GLU A 426 -19.75 -6.80 41.30
C GLU A 426 -18.86 -8.05 41.25
N GLY A 427 -18.31 -8.45 42.40
CA GLY A 427 -17.38 -9.58 42.53
C GLY A 427 -15.88 -9.25 42.41
N LEU A 428 -15.48 -7.99 42.19
CA LEU A 428 -14.07 -7.55 42.29
C LEU A 428 -13.84 -6.60 43.47
N PRO A 429 -12.65 -6.65 44.10
CA PRO A 429 -12.28 -5.67 45.13
C PRO A 429 -12.03 -4.29 44.51
N PHE A 430 -12.48 -3.22 45.17
CA PHE A 430 -12.35 -1.85 44.70
C PHE A 430 -11.69 -0.97 45.76
N ASP A 431 -10.75 -0.11 45.35
CA ASP A 431 -10.13 0.90 46.21
C ASP A 431 -10.87 2.23 46.00
N ASP A 432 -11.81 2.55 46.89
CA ASP A 432 -12.62 3.78 46.83
C ASP A 432 -11.77 5.05 46.91
N ARG A 433 -10.61 5.00 47.57
CA ARG A 433 -9.74 6.17 47.73
C ARG A 433 -9.01 6.48 46.44
N ARG A 434 -8.52 5.46 45.75
CA ARG A 434 -7.80 5.61 44.47
C ARG A 434 -8.75 5.62 43.26
N GLY A 435 -9.96 5.09 43.41
CA GLY A 435 -10.96 4.98 42.35
C GLY A 435 -10.58 3.94 41.29
N VAL A 436 -10.02 2.81 41.71
CA VAL A 436 -9.47 1.74 40.85
C VAL A 436 -9.89 0.36 41.38
N ILE A 437 -9.87 -0.67 40.53
CA ILE A 437 -9.97 -2.05 41.01
C ILE A 437 -8.69 -2.35 41.80
N ALA A 438 -8.83 -2.85 43.03
CA ALA A 438 -7.70 -3.12 43.90
C ALA A 438 -6.80 -4.20 43.27
N ASN A 439 -5.50 -3.93 43.18
CA ASN A 439 -4.57 -4.79 42.48
C ASN A 439 -3.15 -4.74 43.07
N ASP A 440 -2.42 -5.84 42.95
CA ASP A 440 -0.97 -5.90 43.13
C ASP A 440 -0.28 -5.97 41.76
N LYS A 441 0.36 -4.85 41.39
CA LYS A 441 0.88 -4.55 40.04
C LYS A 441 -0.20 -4.58 38.95
N SER A 442 -0.68 -5.76 38.59
CA SER A 442 -1.75 -5.98 37.60
C SER A 442 -2.72 -7.09 37.98
N LEU A 443 -2.39 -7.89 39.02
CA LEU A 443 -3.21 -9.01 39.46
C LEU A 443 -4.26 -8.52 40.46
N VAL A 444 -5.51 -8.93 40.27
CA VAL A 444 -6.63 -8.64 41.18
C VAL A 444 -6.90 -9.85 42.07
N GLN A 445 -7.18 -10.99 41.43
CA GLN A 445 -7.42 -12.29 42.04
C GLN A 445 -7.09 -13.38 41.01
N GLU A 446 -7.27 -14.66 41.34
CA GLU A 446 -6.96 -15.77 40.42
C GLU A 446 -7.62 -15.56 39.04
N LYS A 447 -6.84 -15.73 37.97
CA LYS A 447 -7.21 -15.47 36.56
C LYS A 447 -7.66 -14.05 36.20
N SER A 448 -7.69 -13.10 37.14
CA SER A 448 -8.24 -11.76 36.95
C SER A 448 -7.17 -10.67 37.01
N TYR A 449 -7.04 -9.90 35.93
CA TYR A 449 -6.01 -8.87 35.75
C TYR A 449 -6.63 -7.52 35.40
N VAL A 450 -5.91 -6.42 35.65
CA VAL A 450 -6.35 -5.06 35.29
C VAL A 450 -5.34 -4.35 34.38
N ALA A 451 -5.85 -3.54 33.45
CA ALA A 451 -5.05 -2.73 32.54
C ALA A 451 -5.60 -1.30 32.40
N GLY A 452 -4.75 -0.34 32.02
CA GLY A 452 -5.17 1.04 31.78
C GLY A 452 -5.53 1.83 33.04
N TRP A 453 -6.52 2.71 32.93
CA TRP A 453 -6.92 3.62 34.01
C TRP A 453 -7.59 2.92 35.19
N ILE A 454 -8.37 1.85 35.00
CA ILE A 454 -8.93 1.08 36.13
C ILE A 454 -7.86 0.40 36.99
N LYS A 455 -6.61 0.28 36.51
CA LYS A 455 -5.45 -0.20 37.27
C LYS A 455 -4.74 0.90 38.06
N ARG A 456 -4.56 2.09 37.46
CA ARG A 456 -3.64 3.12 37.96
C ARG A 456 -4.29 4.45 38.37
N GLY A 457 -5.54 4.65 38.00
CA GLY A 457 -6.22 5.95 38.02
C GLY A 457 -6.11 6.68 36.68
N ALA A 458 -6.93 7.70 36.49
CA ALA A 458 -7.01 8.51 35.27
C ALA A 458 -5.83 9.48 35.13
N SER A 459 -4.64 8.94 34.89
CA SER A 459 -3.40 9.69 34.64
C SER A 459 -2.70 9.22 33.36
N GLY A 460 -1.99 10.12 32.69
CA GLY A 460 -1.26 9.86 31.44
C GLY A 460 -2.09 10.05 30.17
N VAL A 461 -1.48 9.82 29.02
CA VAL A 461 -2.09 9.96 27.68
C VAL A 461 -2.48 8.60 27.09
N ILE A 462 -3.15 8.57 25.94
CA ILE A 462 -3.57 7.32 25.25
C ILE A 462 -2.40 6.33 25.10
N GLY A 463 -1.21 6.81 24.73
CA GLY A 463 0.00 5.97 24.60
C GLY A 463 0.43 5.29 25.90
N SER A 464 0.19 5.90 27.07
CA SER A 464 0.50 5.31 28.38
C SER A 464 -0.34 4.05 28.68
N ASN A 465 -1.50 3.89 28.03
CA ASN A 465 -2.33 2.69 28.15
C ASN A 465 -1.75 1.50 27.39
N LYS A 466 -1.02 1.72 26.28
CA LYS A 466 -0.35 0.67 25.52
C LYS A 466 0.74 -0.04 26.33
N ASN A 467 1.60 0.75 26.99
CA ASN A 467 2.63 0.21 27.89
C ASN A 467 1.98 -0.53 29.07
N CYS A 468 0.93 0.05 29.66
CA CYS A 468 0.16 -0.60 30.75
C CYS A 468 -0.34 -1.99 30.35
N ALA A 469 -0.99 -2.07 29.18
CA ALA A 469 -1.56 -3.30 28.68
C ALA A 469 -0.48 -4.33 28.41
N THR A 470 0.65 -3.91 27.83
CA THR A 470 1.82 -4.78 27.61
C THR A 470 2.35 -5.34 28.93
N ASP A 471 2.52 -4.50 29.95
CA ASP A 471 2.99 -4.93 31.28
C ASP A 471 2.00 -5.91 31.94
N THR A 472 0.70 -5.61 31.87
CA THR A 472 -0.36 -6.48 32.39
C THR A 472 -0.34 -7.84 31.69
N VAL A 473 -0.25 -7.86 30.36
CA VAL A 473 -0.22 -9.10 29.58
C VAL A 473 1.08 -9.89 29.84
N SER A 474 2.22 -9.23 30.00
CA SER A 474 3.47 -9.90 30.39
C SER A 474 3.36 -10.59 31.74
N GLN A 475 2.72 -9.96 32.73
CA GLN A 475 2.45 -10.58 34.02
C GLN A 475 1.47 -11.75 33.91
N LEU A 476 0.39 -11.58 33.13
CA LEU A 476 -0.60 -12.62 32.85
C LEU A 476 0.06 -13.85 32.22
N VAL A 477 0.84 -13.65 31.15
CA VAL A 477 1.49 -14.74 30.41
C VAL A 477 2.51 -15.46 31.29
N SER A 478 3.25 -14.73 32.13
CA SER A 478 4.23 -15.34 33.05
C SER A 478 3.60 -16.19 34.16
N ALA A 479 2.30 -16.02 34.41
CA ALA A 479 1.55 -16.79 35.38
C ALA A 479 0.78 -17.97 34.75
N LEU A 480 0.80 -18.11 33.42
CA LEU A 480 0.16 -19.25 32.75
C LEU A 480 1.00 -20.52 32.93
N PRO A 481 0.36 -21.70 33.03
CA PRO A 481 1.06 -22.98 32.96
C PRO A 481 1.63 -23.24 31.55
N GLU A 482 2.56 -24.21 31.46
CA GLU A 482 3.19 -24.62 30.19
C GLU A 482 2.20 -25.22 29.18
N THR A 483 1.03 -25.66 29.65
CA THR A 483 -0.10 -26.16 28.84
C THR A 483 -1.41 -25.64 29.38
N LEU A 484 -2.34 -25.24 28.51
CA LEU A 484 -3.68 -24.80 28.87
C LEU A 484 -4.72 -25.88 28.54
N ASP A 485 -5.71 -26.04 29.41
CA ASP A 485 -6.83 -26.95 29.19
C ASP A 485 -7.75 -26.45 28.06
N THR A 486 -8.38 -27.37 27.32
CA THR A 486 -9.36 -26.97 26.29
C THR A 486 -10.67 -26.53 26.93
N ILE A 487 -11.10 -25.30 26.64
CA ILE A 487 -12.42 -24.78 27.02
C ILE A 487 -13.37 -24.92 25.82
N GLU A 488 -14.33 -25.85 25.87
CA GLU A 488 -15.29 -26.09 24.78
C GLU A 488 -16.53 -25.17 24.83
N ALA A 489 -16.88 -24.64 26.00
CA ALA A 489 -18.08 -23.81 26.16
C ALA A 489 -17.92 -22.44 25.49
N ASP A 490 -18.95 -21.96 24.77
CA ASP A 490 -18.98 -20.63 24.15
C ASP A 490 -19.85 -19.64 24.93
N VAL A 491 -19.32 -18.43 25.15
CA VAL A 491 -20.04 -17.34 25.81
C VAL A 491 -21.29 -16.91 25.04
N GLN A 492 -21.33 -17.08 23.71
CA GLN A 492 -22.52 -16.75 22.92
C GLN A 492 -23.73 -17.58 23.36
N ALA A 493 -23.56 -18.88 23.61
CA ALA A 493 -24.64 -19.73 24.08
C ALA A 493 -25.17 -19.27 25.45
N LEU A 494 -24.28 -18.78 26.33
CA LEU A 494 -24.67 -18.22 27.63
C LEU A 494 -25.42 -16.89 27.49
N LEU A 495 -24.94 -16.00 26.60
CA LEU A 495 -25.61 -14.72 26.31
C LEU A 495 -27.01 -14.94 25.74
N GLU A 496 -27.17 -15.90 24.82
CA GLU A 496 -28.46 -16.29 24.24
C GLU A 496 -29.39 -16.88 25.31
N GLN A 497 -28.88 -17.76 26.18
CA GLN A 497 -29.62 -18.33 27.30
C GLN A 497 -30.11 -17.23 28.27
N ASN A 498 -29.26 -16.23 28.52
CA ASN A 498 -29.58 -15.08 29.37
C ASN A 498 -30.42 -14.02 28.64
N GLN A 499 -30.80 -14.25 27.38
CA GLN A 499 -31.61 -13.34 26.55
C GLN A 499 -30.98 -11.95 26.36
N VAL A 500 -29.65 -11.90 26.28
CA VAL A 500 -28.89 -10.66 26.09
C VAL A 500 -28.81 -10.33 24.59
N ASP A 501 -29.29 -9.15 24.20
CA ASP A 501 -29.24 -8.65 22.82
C ASP A 501 -27.84 -8.08 22.51
N PHE A 502 -26.84 -8.96 22.42
CA PHE A 502 -25.45 -8.56 22.19
C PHE A 502 -25.18 -8.15 20.74
N ILE A 503 -24.18 -7.29 20.56
CA ILE A 503 -23.82 -6.67 19.29
C ILE A 503 -22.41 -7.12 18.88
N THR A 504 -22.25 -7.63 17.67
CA THR A 504 -20.94 -8.00 17.11
C THR A 504 -20.22 -6.80 16.51
N TYR A 505 -18.95 -6.96 16.13
CA TYR A 505 -18.22 -5.88 15.46
C TYR A 505 -18.87 -5.49 14.12
N SER A 506 -19.33 -6.47 13.34
CA SER A 506 -20.04 -6.24 12.08
C SER A 506 -21.37 -5.51 12.30
N ASP A 507 -22.05 -5.75 13.42
CA ASP A 507 -23.27 -5.02 13.76
C ASP A 507 -22.98 -3.56 14.12
N TRP A 508 -21.90 -3.31 14.86
CA TRP A 508 -21.41 -1.96 15.11
C TRP A 508 -21.10 -1.22 13.79
N GLN A 509 -20.47 -1.87 12.82
CA GLN A 509 -20.17 -1.26 11.52
C GLN A 509 -21.43 -0.77 10.78
N LEU A 510 -22.57 -1.44 10.94
CA LEU A 510 -23.85 -0.97 10.36
C LEU A 510 -24.28 0.37 10.97
N LEU A 511 -24.16 0.51 12.30
CA LEU A 511 -24.45 1.78 12.97
C LEU A 511 -23.42 2.85 12.59
N ASP A 512 -22.15 2.48 12.53
CA ASP A 512 -21.07 3.40 12.15
C ASP A 512 -21.29 3.99 10.76
N GLN A 513 -21.61 3.15 9.76
CA GLN A 513 -21.96 3.57 8.41
C GLN A 513 -23.19 4.48 8.37
N HIS A 514 -24.23 4.16 9.14
CA HIS A 514 -25.41 5.02 9.25
C HIS A 514 -25.07 6.41 9.82
N GLU A 515 -24.30 6.47 10.91
CA GLU A 515 -23.88 7.73 11.52
C GLU A 515 -23.00 8.56 10.58
N GLN A 516 -22.07 7.93 9.85
CA GLN A 516 -21.23 8.60 8.85
C GLN A 516 -22.07 9.15 7.69
N ALA A 517 -23.00 8.36 7.15
CA ALA A 517 -23.88 8.77 6.06
C ALA A 517 -24.79 9.96 6.45
N GLU A 518 -25.33 9.95 7.66
CA GLU A 518 -26.12 11.08 8.18
C GLU A 518 -25.25 12.32 8.45
N GLY A 519 -24.00 12.13 8.86
CA GLY A 519 -23.03 13.21 9.01
C GLY A 519 -22.67 13.86 7.68
N ALA A 520 -22.39 13.06 6.65
CA ALA A 520 -22.00 13.53 5.32
C ALA A 520 -23.07 14.45 4.71
N LYS A 521 -24.37 14.14 4.90
CA LYS A 521 -25.50 14.99 4.48
C LYS A 521 -25.47 16.39 5.09
N GLN A 522 -24.75 16.58 6.19
CA GLN A 522 -24.64 17.84 6.94
C GLN A 522 -23.23 18.44 6.86
N GLY A 523 -22.33 17.89 6.05
CA GLY A 523 -20.92 18.33 5.97
C GLY A 523 -20.11 17.99 7.22
N ARG A 524 -20.42 16.87 7.88
CA ARG A 524 -19.82 16.41 9.15
C ARG A 524 -19.20 15.03 8.98
N PRO A 525 -18.13 14.68 9.72
CA PRO A 525 -17.53 13.35 9.65
C PRO A 525 -18.51 12.25 10.09
N ARG A 526 -19.39 12.53 11.06
CA ARG A 526 -20.47 11.65 11.49
C ARG A 526 -21.51 12.41 12.31
N ARG A 527 -22.73 11.89 12.35
CA ARG A 527 -23.82 12.30 13.24
C ARG A 527 -24.13 11.18 14.22
N LYS A 528 -23.71 11.31 15.48
CA LYS A 528 -23.84 10.25 16.49
C LYS A 528 -25.29 10.03 16.91
N GLU A 529 -25.73 8.77 16.94
CA GLU A 529 -26.91 8.39 17.70
C GLU A 529 -26.52 8.29 19.18
N THR A 530 -27.39 8.74 20.09
CA THR A 530 -27.10 8.79 21.54
C THR A 530 -28.02 7.89 22.34
N ASN A 531 -29.12 7.44 21.76
CA ASN A 531 -30.07 6.56 22.41
C ASN A 531 -29.80 5.09 22.06
N VAL A 532 -29.47 4.26 23.06
CA VAL A 532 -29.16 2.83 22.87
C VAL A 532 -30.30 2.07 22.19
N THR A 533 -31.56 2.28 22.57
CA THR A 533 -32.70 1.60 21.93
C THR A 533 -32.78 1.94 20.44
N LYS A 534 -32.49 3.20 20.07
CA LYS A 534 -32.45 3.61 18.67
C LYS A 534 -31.23 3.07 17.94
N MET A 535 -30.05 3.02 18.58
CA MET A 535 -28.87 2.33 18.04
C MET A 535 -29.20 0.87 17.68
N LEU A 536 -29.80 0.13 18.61
CA LEU A 536 -30.19 -1.27 18.40
C LEU A 536 -31.24 -1.40 17.29
N SER A 537 -32.21 -0.48 17.20
CA SER A 537 -33.18 -0.45 16.09
C SER A 537 -32.50 -0.22 14.75
N ILE A 538 -31.59 0.76 14.64
CA ILE A 538 -30.84 1.05 13.41
C ILE A 538 -30.04 -0.19 12.99
N ILE A 539 -29.33 -0.82 13.92
CA ILE A 539 -28.57 -2.05 13.66
C ILE A 539 -29.50 -3.16 13.19
N LYS A 540 -30.63 -3.37 13.86
CA LYS A 540 -31.59 -4.42 13.52
C LYS A 540 -32.23 -4.20 12.15
N ASP A 541 -32.63 -2.97 11.85
CA ASP A 541 -33.22 -2.59 10.57
C ASP A 541 -32.18 -2.73 9.45
N ALA A 542 -30.96 -2.24 9.67
CA ALA A 542 -29.85 -2.40 8.72
C ALA A 542 -29.48 -3.88 8.52
N ARG A 543 -29.47 -4.69 9.58
CA ARG A 543 -29.23 -6.14 9.51
C ARG A 543 -30.35 -6.82 8.72
N ALA A 544 -31.61 -6.47 8.96
CA ALA A 544 -32.74 -7.01 8.21
C ALA A 544 -32.69 -6.63 6.73
N THR A 545 -32.33 -5.37 6.42
CA THR A 545 -32.09 -4.92 5.05
C THR A 545 -30.92 -5.67 4.41
N ALA A 546 -29.76 -5.74 5.07
CA ALA A 546 -28.59 -6.45 4.56
C ALA A 546 -28.86 -7.94 4.36
N MET A 547 -29.63 -8.58 5.25
CA MET A 547 -30.09 -9.96 5.10
C MET A 547 -31.06 -10.09 3.92
N ALA A 548 -32.04 -9.20 3.79
CA ALA A 548 -32.99 -9.22 2.68
C ALA A 548 -32.30 -8.97 1.32
N GLU A 549 -31.33 -8.06 1.28
CA GLU A 549 -30.47 -7.79 0.13
C GLU A 549 -29.58 -9.00 -0.18
N ALA A 550 -28.95 -9.60 0.83
CA ALA A 550 -28.16 -10.82 0.65
C ALA A 550 -29.01 -12.01 0.18
N GLU A 551 -30.23 -12.16 0.68
CA GLU A 551 -31.19 -13.17 0.21
C GLU A 551 -31.69 -12.88 -1.20
N ALA A 552 -31.96 -11.62 -1.54
CA ALA A 552 -32.34 -11.22 -2.88
C ALA A 552 -31.19 -11.47 -3.87
N GLN A 553 -29.97 -11.13 -3.47
CA GLN A 553 -28.75 -11.39 -4.20
C GLN A 553 -28.55 -12.89 -4.43
N ALA A 554 -28.66 -13.70 -3.37
CA ALA A 554 -28.50 -15.15 -3.44
C ALA A 554 -29.54 -15.84 -4.34
N LYS A 555 -30.66 -15.17 -4.65
CA LYS A 555 -31.70 -15.64 -5.59
C LYS A 555 -31.41 -15.24 -7.04
N LEU A 556 -30.48 -14.33 -7.30
CA LEU A 556 -30.09 -13.98 -8.67
C LEU A 556 -29.40 -15.18 -9.35
N PRO A 557 -29.50 -15.32 -10.68
CA PRO A 557 -28.72 -16.35 -11.38
C PRO A 557 -27.23 -16.08 -11.24
N VAL A 558 -26.42 -17.14 -11.19
CA VAL A 558 -24.97 -17.03 -11.39
C VAL A 558 -24.73 -16.89 -12.89
N GLU A 559 -24.04 -15.83 -13.27
CA GLU A 559 -23.65 -15.53 -14.64
C GLU A 559 -22.13 -15.65 -14.79
N THR A 560 -21.66 -15.83 -16.03
CA THR A 560 -20.22 -15.92 -16.34
C THR A 560 -19.84 -14.82 -17.32
N HIS A 561 -18.80 -14.08 -16.99
CA HIS A 561 -18.20 -13.05 -17.84
C HIS A 561 -16.78 -13.43 -18.22
N TYR A 562 -16.44 -13.30 -19.50
CA TYR A 562 -15.12 -13.59 -20.04
C TYR A 562 -14.39 -12.29 -20.34
N ARG A 563 -13.11 -12.21 -19.94
CA ARG A 563 -12.31 -11.03 -20.21
C ARG A 563 -10.80 -11.29 -20.19
N SER A 564 -10.05 -10.34 -20.72
CA SER A 564 -8.60 -10.27 -20.48
C SER A 564 -8.30 -9.81 -19.05
N CYS A 565 -7.33 -10.48 -18.42
CA CYS A 565 -6.69 -10.00 -17.19
C CYS A 565 -5.85 -8.75 -17.50
N THR A 566 -6.05 -7.67 -16.72
CA THR A 566 -5.47 -6.34 -16.94
C THR A 566 -4.31 -6.01 -16.00
N LEU A 567 -3.74 -7.01 -15.33
CA LEU A 567 -2.74 -6.79 -14.28
C LEU A 567 -1.31 -6.78 -14.82
N CYS A 568 -1.01 -7.58 -15.84
CA CYS A 568 0.32 -7.74 -16.40
C CYS A 568 0.23 -7.97 -17.91
N GLU A 569 1.36 -7.89 -18.60
CA GLU A 569 1.41 -7.91 -20.07
C GLU A 569 1.00 -9.24 -20.71
N ALA A 570 0.83 -10.31 -19.93
CA ALA A 570 0.54 -11.65 -20.44
C ALA A 570 -0.87 -11.83 -21.03
N MET A 571 -1.78 -10.86 -20.86
CA MET A 571 -3.13 -10.84 -21.46
C MET A 571 -3.91 -12.16 -21.31
N CYS A 572 -3.78 -12.84 -20.17
CA CYS A 572 -4.43 -14.12 -19.92
C CYS A 572 -5.96 -13.97 -19.93
N GLY A 573 -6.66 -14.91 -20.54
CA GLY A 573 -8.12 -14.96 -20.52
C GLY A 573 -8.61 -15.48 -19.17
N VAL A 574 -9.57 -14.78 -18.58
CA VAL A 574 -10.20 -15.17 -17.31
C VAL A 574 -11.71 -15.24 -17.47
N GLN A 575 -12.30 -16.20 -16.77
CA GLN A 575 -13.74 -16.29 -16.56
C GLN A 575 -14.06 -15.84 -15.12
N ILE A 576 -15.09 -15.03 -14.98
CA ILE A 576 -15.55 -14.50 -13.70
C ILE A 576 -17.00 -14.95 -13.54
N GLN A 577 -17.24 -15.81 -12.56
CA GLN A 577 -18.58 -16.15 -12.12
C GLN A 577 -19.04 -15.11 -11.12
N TYR A 578 -20.21 -14.53 -11.35
CA TYR A 578 -20.77 -13.49 -10.51
C TYR A 578 -22.28 -13.70 -10.33
N GLN A 579 -22.82 -13.16 -9.26
CA GLN A 579 -24.23 -13.17 -8.94
C GLN A 579 -24.59 -11.76 -8.52
N GLY A 580 -25.35 -11.03 -9.34
CA GLY A 580 -25.60 -9.60 -9.17
C GLY A 580 -24.32 -8.76 -9.21
N ASP A 581 -24.01 -8.05 -8.13
CA ASP A 581 -22.76 -7.30 -7.92
C ASP A 581 -21.65 -8.09 -7.20
N LYS A 582 -21.87 -9.37 -6.88
CA LYS A 582 -20.90 -10.20 -6.13
C LYS A 582 -20.15 -11.14 -7.04
N ILE A 583 -18.82 -11.10 -6.97
CA ILE A 583 -17.94 -12.11 -7.59
C ILE A 583 -18.00 -13.37 -6.72
N ILE A 584 -18.30 -14.50 -7.36
CA ILE A 584 -18.35 -15.82 -6.73
C ILE A 584 -17.03 -16.57 -6.93
N ALA A 585 -16.49 -16.54 -8.15
CA ALA A 585 -15.24 -17.19 -8.49
C ALA A 585 -14.54 -16.49 -9.67
N VAL A 586 -13.21 -16.56 -9.67
CA VAL A 586 -12.37 -16.16 -10.80
C VAL A 586 -11.51 -17.36 -11.18
N ALA A 587 -11.51 -17.74 -12.44
CA ALA A 587 -10.70 -18.83 -12.98
C ALA A 587 -10.12 -18.44 -14.34
N GLY A 588 -9.15 -19.20 -14.83
CA GLY A 588 -8.70 -19.04 -16.22
C GLY A 588 -9.78 -19.51 -17.20
N ASP A 589 -9.83 -18.88 -18.37
CA ASP A 589 -10.73 -19.28 -19.46
C ASP A 589 -10.10 -20.41 -20.27
N GLU A 590 -10.63 -21.63 -20.14
CA GLU A 590 -10.14 -22.82 -20.85
C GLU A 590 -10.23 -22.70 -22.39
N LYS A 591 -11.10 -21.83 -22.90
CA LYS A 591 -11.29 -21.63 -24.34
C LYS A 591 -10.36 -20.56 -24.92
N ASP A 592 -9.70 -19.79 -24.05
CA ASP A 592 -8.75 -18.76 -24.46
C ASP A 592 -7.53 -19.38 -25.15
N GLN A 593 -7.34 -19.11 -26.43
CA GLN A 593 -6.26 -19.70 -27.23
C GLN A 593 -4.87 -19.10 -26.95
N HIS A 594 -4.79 -18.07 -26.10
CA HIS A 594 -3.51 -17.43 -25.73
C HIS A 594 -2.93 -18.02 -24.44
N SER A 595 -3.79 -18.32 -23.47
CA SER A 595 -3.44 -18.76 -22.10
C SER A 595 -3.98 -20.14 -21.71
N TRP A 596 -4.87 -20.74 -22.50
CA TRP A 596 -5.33 -22.13 -22.36
C TRP A 596 -5.85 -22.49 -20.95
N GLY A 597 -6.61 -21.60 -20.32
CA GLY A 597 -7.14 -21.80 -18.96
C GLY A 597 -6.17 -21.47 -17.83
N HIS A 598 -4.94 -21.04 -18.11
CA HIS A 598 -3.99 -20.66 -17.08
C HIS A 598 -4.40 -19.38 -16.34
N ILE A 599 -4.22 -19.38 -15.01
CA ILE A 599 -4.35 -18.19 -14.17
C ILE A 599 -3.30 -18.17 -13.06
N CYS A 600 -2.60 -17.03 -12.90
CA CYS A 600 -1.64 -16.83 -11.83
C CYS A 600 -2.31 -16.26 -10.55
N PRO A 601 -1.62 -16.23 -9.38
CA PRO A 601 -2.22 -15.73 -8.14
C PRO A 601 -2.73 -14.28 -8.26
N LYS A 602 -2.04 -13.45 -9.06
CA LYS A 602 -2.44 -12.05 -9.34
C LYS A 602 -3.78 -12.00 -10.06
N GLY A 603 -3.97 -12.83 -11.10
CA GLY A 603 -5.23 -12.89 -11.85
C GLY A 603 -6.41 -13.27 -10.96
N TYR A 604 -6.20 -14.24 -10.07
CA TYR A 604 -7.23 -14.67 -9.12
C TYR A 604 -7.62 -13.57 -8.11
N SER A 605 -6.69 -12.69 -7.75
CA SER A 605 -6.94 -11.56 -6.83
C SER A 605 -7.59 -10.34 -7.48
N LEU A 606 -8.04 -10.40 -8.75
CA LEU A 606 -8.79 -9.30 -9.38
C LEU A 606 -10.01 -8.86 -8.54
N GLN A 607 -10.66 -9.81 -7.87
CA GLN A 607 -11.75 -9.55 -6.94
C GLN A 607 -11.33 -8.68 -5.75
N ASP A 608 -10.09 -8.81 -5.29
CA ASP A 608 -9.59 -8.08 -4.14
C ASP A 608 -9.42 -6.60 -4.48
N LEU A 609 -9.07 -6.26 -5.73
CA LEU A 609 -8.99 -4.87 -6.22
C LEU A 609 -10.37 -4.24 -6.44
N HIS A 610 -11.34 -5.01 -6.92
CA HIS A 610 -12.70 -4.51 -7.12
C HIS A 610 -13.40 -4.24 -5.79
N ASN A 611 -13.24 -5.16 -4.83
CA ASN A 611 -13.88 -5.11 -3.53
C ASN A 611 -13.02 -4.41 -2.46
N ASP A 612 -11.88 -3.83 -2.82
CA ASP A 612 -10.97 -3.20 -1.86
C ASP A 612 -11.69 -2.02 -1.17
N PRO A 613 -11.87 -2.07 0.16
CA PRO A 613 -12.51 -0.97 0.88
C PRO A 613 -11.64 0.29 0.98
N ASP A 614 -10.34 0.21 0.70
CA ASP A 614 -9.43 1.37 0.64
C ASP A 614 -9.40 2.03 -0.74
N ARG A 615 -10.10 1.45 -1.72
CA ARG A 615 -10.24 2.05 -3.06
C ARG A 615 -11.09 3.32 -2.98
N LEU A 616 -10.50 4.44 -3.37
CA LEU A 616 -11.20 5.71 -3.48
C LEU A 616 -12.26 5.63 -4.59
N LYS A 617 -13.47 6.09 -4.29
CA LYS A 617 -14.59 6.15 -5.25
C LYS A 617 -15.01 7.58 -5.61
N LYS A 618 -14.52 8.56 -4.86
CA LYS A 618 -14.80 9.98 -5.04
C LYS A 618 -13.53 10.81 -4.95
N PRO A 619 -13.44 11.96 -5.63
CA PRO A 619 -12.29 12.82 -5.55
C PRO A 619 -11.97 13.26 -4.12
N LEU A 620 -10.67 13.28 -3.79
CA LEU A 620 -10.18 13.81 -2.52
C LEU A 620 -9.39 15.10 -2.77
N ARG A 621 -9.73 16.16 -2.04
CA ARG A 621 -9.00 17.42 -2.03
C ARG A 621 -8.28 17.61 -0.69
N LYS A 622 -7.04 18.08 -0.74
CA LYS A 622 -6.26 18.42 0.45
C LYS A 622 -6.55 19.86 0.87
N VAL A 623 -7.06 20.05 2.09
CA VAL A 623 -7.34 21.37 2.70
C VAL A 623 -6.76 21.38 4.10
N ASP A 624 -5.86 22.33 4.38
CA ASP A 624 -5.17 22.47 5.68
C ASP A 624 -4.53 21.16 6.19
N GLY A 625 -4.01 20.37 5.24
CA GLY A 625 -3.36 19.08 5.50
C GLY A 625 -4.33 17.92 5.77
N GLN A 626 -5.64 18.08 5.56
CA GLN A 626 -6.66 17.03 5.69
C GLN A 626 -7.30 16.71 4.33
N TRP A 627 -7.70 15.46 4.14
CA TRP A 627 -8.42 15.01 2.95
C TRP A 627 -9.93 15.21 3.12
N LEU A 628 -10.54 15.87 2.14
CA LEU A 628 -11.98 16.07 2.07
C LEU A 628 -12.51 15.50 0.75
N GLU A 629 -13.59 14.73 0.81
CA GLU A 629 -14.34 14.36 -0.40
C GLU A 629 -14.96 15.61 -1.04
N VAL A 630 -14.87 15.71 -2.36
CA VAL A 630 -15.47 16.79 -3.14
C VAL A 630 -16.20 16.24 -4.36
N GLU A 631 -17.13 17.03 -4.90
CA GLU A 631 -17.87 16.65 -6.12
C GLU A 631 -16.99 16.74 -7.37
N TRP A 632 -17.30 15.94 -8.39
CA TRP A 632 -16.46 15.79 -9.59
C TRP A 632 -16.22 17.10 -10.35
N ASP A 633 -17.25 17.94 -10.51
CA ASP A 633 -17.08 19.21 -11.21
C ASP A 633 -16.14 20.15 -10.47
N GLU A 634 -16.26 20.26 -9.14
CA GLU A 634 -15.33 21.02 -8.29
C GLU A 634 -13.91 20.45 -8.40
N ALA A 635 -13.76 19.14 -8.32
CA ALA A 635 -12.47 18.47 -8.38
C ALA A 635 -11.72 18.75 -9.70
N LEU A 636 -12.43 18.61 -10.82
CA LEU A 636 -11.87 18.82 -12.15
C LEU A 636 -11.55 20.29 -12.41
N ASP A 637 -12.40 21.21 -11.93
CA ASP A 637 -12.12 22.66 -11.99
C ASP A 637 -10.88 23.01 -11.17
N TYR A 638 -10.79 22.52 -9.93
CA TYR A 638 -9.66 22.75 -9.04
C TYR A 638 -8.34 22.23 -9.65
N ALA A 639 -8.35 21.00 -10.18
CA ALA A 639 -7.21 20.40 -10.85
C ALA A 639 -6.76 21.22 -12.07
N ALA A 640 -7.70 21.60 -12.95
CA ALA A 640 -7.39 22.36 -14.15
C ALA A 640 -6.86 23.77 -13.82
N GLN A 641 -7.48 24.45 -12.87
CA GLN A 641 -7.07 25.78 -12.42
C GLN A 641 -5.69 25.77 -11.78
N GLY A 642 -5.39 24.80 -10.91
CA GLY A 642 -4.09 24.70 -10.26
C GLY A 642 -2.95 24.47 -11.26
N LEU A 643 -3.12 23.51 -12.18
CA LEU A 643 -2.14 23.26 -13.25
C LEU A 643 -1.96 24.48 -14.17
N ALA A 644 -3.06 25.11 -14.61
CA ALA A 644 -3.00 26.29 -15.47
C ALA A 644 -2.36 27.50 -14.76
N LYS A 645 -2.62 27.69 -13.47
CA LYS A 645 -2.03 28.75 -12.65
C LYS A 645 -0.50 28.63 -12.59
N VAL A 646 0.01 27.42 -12.33
CA VAL A 646 1.46 27.15 -12.35
C VAL A 646 2.06 27.53 -13.70
N GLN A 647 1.44 27.10 -14.81
CA GLN A 647 1.98 27.40 -16.15
C GLN A 647 1.88 28.87 -16.51
N ALA A 648 0.83 29.58 -16.08
CA ALA A 648 0.71 31.01 -16.28
C ALA A 648 1.79 31.80 -15.52
N GLN A 649 2.22 31.30 -14.36
CA GLN A 649 3.22 31.95 -13.52
C GLN A 649 4.67 31.62 -13.94
N TYR A 650 4.94 30.37 -14.32
CA TYR A 650 6.32 29.87 -14.49
C TYR A 650 6.63 29.29 -15.88
N GLY A 651 5.67 29.27 -16.80
CA GLY A 651 5.82 28.72 -18.16
C GLY A 651 5.35 27.27 -18.29
N ASN A 652 5.24 26.78 -19.54
CA ASN A 652 4.64 25.46 -19.82
C ASN A 652 5.42 24.30 -19.18
N ASP A 653 6.76 24.35 -19.24
CA ASP A 653 7.64 23.31 -18.72
C ASP A 653 7.63 23.24 -17.18
N ALA A 654 7.10 24.26 -16.49
CA ALA A 654 6.96 24.23 -15.04
C ALA A 654 5.91 23.23 -14.53
N VAL A 655 5.09 22.64 -15.42
CA VAL A 655 4.26 21.49 -15.10
C VAL A 655 4.86 20.24 -15.71
N GLY A 656 5.31 19.31 -14.86
CA GLY A 656 5.77 17.98 -15.29
C GLY A 656 4.63 16.95 -15.23
N GLY A 657 4.87 15.77 -15.82
CA GLY A 657 3.94 14.64 -15.65
C GLY A 657 4.61 13.28 -15.71
N TYR A 658 4.05 12.32 -14.96
CA TYR A 658 4.53 10.93 -14.91
C TYR A 658 3.40 9.93 -15.15
N TRP A 659 3.56 9.09 -16.17
CA TRP A 659 2.61 8.01 -16.48
C TRP A 659 3.16 6.66 -16.03
N GLY A 660 2.45 6.02 -15.10
CA GLY A 660 2.81 4.70 -14.59
C GLY A 660 2.43 3.56 -15.54
N ASN A 661 2.98 2.37 -15.29
CA ASN A 661 2.75 1.16 -16.09
C ASN A 661 1.27 0.76 -16.26
N PRO A 662 0.37 0.88 -15.25
CA PRO A 662 -1.07 0.66 -15.42
C PRO A 662 -1.71 1.38 -16.61
N THR A 663 -1.16 2.54 -17.01
CA THR A 663 -1.59 3.28 -18.22
C THR A 663 -1.60 2.39 -19.46
N SER A 664 -0.60 1.51 -19.62
CA SER A 664 -0.49 0.59 -20.78
C SER A 664 -1.57 -0.48 -20.83
N HIS A 665 -2.23 -0.76 -19.70
CA HIS A 665 -3.33 -1.72 -19.58
C HIS A 665 -4.70 -1.05 -19.71
N ASN A 666 -4.78 0.27 -19.91
CA ASN A 666 -6.05 1.00 -19.90
C ASN A 666 -6.29 1.71 -21.25
N LEU A 667 -7.31 1.25 -21.97
CA LEU A 667 -7.68 1.78 -23.28
C LEU A 667 -8.01 3.29 -23.23
N GLY A 668 -8.76 3.72 -22.21
CA GLY A 668 -9.17 5.11 -22.03
C GLY A 668 -7.99 6.05 -21.81
N LEU A 669 -7.08 5.69 -20.90
CA LEU A 669 -5.86 6.46 -20.65
C LEU A 669 -4.99 6.55 -21.90
N LEU A 670 -4.74 5.45 -22.60
CA LEU A 670 -3.91 5.44 -23.83
C LEU A 670 -4.47 6.37 -24.90
N MET A 671 -5.78 6.36 -25.11
CA MET A 671 -6.43 7.23 -26.10
C MET A 671 -6.42 8.72 -25.70
N ALA A 672 -6.32 9.04 -24.41
CA ALA A 672 -6.37 10.42 -23.91
C ALA A 672 -4.98 11.05 -23.68
N THR A 673 -3.96 10.28 -23.32
CA THR A 673 -2.62 10.76 -22.90
C THR A 673 -1.98 11.73 -23.91
N ASN A 674 -2.05 11.43 -25.20
CA ASN A 674 -1.49 12.29 -26.26
C ASN A 674 -2.20 13.66 -26.36
N LYS A 675 -3.50 13.72 -26.08
CA LYS A 675 -4.24 14.99 -26.02
C LYS A 675 -3.79 15.81 -24.81
N LEU A 676 -3.69 15.18 -23.63
CA LEU A 676 -3.21 15.85 -22.43
C LEU A 676 -1.81 16.45 -22.63
N ARG A 677 -0.86 15.70 -23.22
CA ARG A 677 0.49 16.22 -23.56
C ARG A 677 0.42 17.47 -24.44
N LYS A 678 -0.45 17.48 -25.47
CA LYS A 678 -0.63 18.64 -26.37
C LYS A 678 -1.21 19.86 -25.66
N VAL A 679 -2.07 19.65 -24.67
CA VAL A 679 -2.67 20.74 -23.89
C VAL A 679 -1.67 21.28 -22.88
N LEU A 680 -0.92 20.42 -22.18
CA LEU A 680 0.14 20.83 -21.26
C LEU A 680 1.27 21.57 -21.97
N LYS A 681 1.69 21.10 -23.17
CA LYS A 681 2.83 21.65 -23.94
C LYS A 681 4.15 21.67 -23.15
N SER A 682 4.28 20.75 -22.19
CA SER A 682 5.48 20.56 -21.39
C SER A 682 6.41 19.55 -22.05
N LYS A 683 7.72 19.78 -21.93
CA LYS A 683 8.78 18.82 -22.25
C LYS A 683 9.12 17.92 -21.06
N ASN A 684 8.74 18.31 -19.85
CA ASN A 684 9.00 17.57 -18.60
C ASN A 684 8.04 16.39 -18.43
N MET A 685 8.13 15.44 -19.37
CA MET A 685 7.30 14.23 -19.40
C MET A 685 8.13 13.00 -19.06
N TYR A 686 7.61 12.17 -18.17
CA TYR A 686 8.28 10.97 -17.66
C TYR A 686 7.33 9.78 -17.72
N THR A 687 7.89 8.58 -17.85
CA THR A 687 7.13 7.33 -17.80
C THR A 687 7.93 6.21 -17.17
N ALA A 688 7.22 5.18 -16.72
CA ALA A 688 7.82 3.92 -16.28
C ALA A 688 8.70 3.24 -17.36
N ALA A 689 8.61 3.61 -18.65
CA ALA A 689 9.44 3.02 -19.70
C ALA A 689 10.94 3.26 -19.47
N SER A 690 11.32 4.43 -18.94
CA SER A 690 12.70 4.78 -18.56
C SER A 690 13.21 4.12 -17.28
N LEU A 691 12.40 3.23 -16.70
CA LEU A 691 12.75 2.37 -15.57
C LEU A 691 12.84 0.89 -15.99
N ASP A 692 12.59 0.60 -17.26
CA ASP A 692 12.37 -0.76 -17.77
C ASP A 692 12.87 -0.94 -19.21
N GLN A 693 12.10 -0.48 -20.19
CA GLN A 693 12.16 -0.95 -21.58
C GLN A 693 12.67 0.08 -22.60
N MET A 694 12.99 1.30 -22.17
CA MET A 694 13.54 2.34 -23.05
C MET A 694 14.82 1.91 -23.81
N PRO A 695 15.72 1.09 -23.23
CA PRO A 695 16.83 0.47 -23.97
C PRO A 695 16.43 -0.26 -25.25
N HIS A 696 15.36 -1.07 -25.19
CA HIS A 696 14.83 -1.80 -26.35
C HIS A 696 14.31 -0.83 -27.41
N GLN A 697 13.56 0.18 -27.00
CA GLN A 697 12.97 1.15 -27.91
C GLN A 697 14.03 1.98 -28.63
N LEU A 698 15.07 2.41 -27.92
CA LEU A 698 16.20 3.12 -28.52
C LEU A 698 16.95 2.23 -29.51
N CYS A 699 17.19 0.96 -29.15
CA CYS A 699 17.79 -0.02 -30.06
C CYS A 699 16.96 -0.19 -31.34
N SER A 700 15.65 -0.38 -31.23
CA SER A 700 14.74 -0.50 -32.37
C SER A 700 14.71 0.76 -33.23
N TYR A 701 14.73 1.94 -32.61
CA TYR A 701 14.78 3.21 -33.33
C TYR A 701 16.07 3.35 -34.14
N LEU A 702 17.22 3.07 -33.54
CA LEU A 702 18.52 3.24 -34.19
C LEU A 702 18.83 2.15 -35.23
N MET A 703 18.34 0.91 -35.05
CA MET A 703 18.61 -0.19 -35.98
C MET A 703 17.55 -0.35 -37.08
N PHE A 704 16.27 -0.13 -36.75
CA PHE A 704 15.14 -0.42 -37.63
C PHE A 704 14.34 0.83 -38.02
N GLY A 705 14.66 2.00 -37.47
CA GLY A 705 14.05 3.28 -37.81
C GLY A 705 12.74 3.59 -37.07
N HIS A 706 12.32 2.78 -36.09
CA HIS A 706 11.08 3.02 -35.33
C HIS A 706 11.15 2.43 -33.92
N GLY A 707 10.88 3.24 -32.89
CA GLY A 707 11.06 2.84 -31.48
C GLY A 707 10.06 1.79 -30.96
N GLN A 708 8.94 1.56 -31.66
CA GLN A 708 7.96 0.51 -31.34
C GLN A 708 8.13 -0.78 -32.15
N VAL A 709 9.20 -0.92 -32.95
CA VAL A 709 9.49 -2.16 -33.69
C VAL A 709 10.26 -3.11 -32.78
N PHE A 710 9.54 -3.73 -31.85
CA PHE A 710 10.11 -4.69 -30.89
C PHE A 710 10.36 -6.04 -31.55
N THR A 711 11.50 -6.66 -31.24
CA THR A 711 11.80 -8.04 -31.61
C THR A 711 11.20 -8.98 -30.57
N ILE A 712 10.27 -9.83 -30.98
CA ILE A 712 9.49 -10.71 -30.10
C ILE A 712 9.94 -12.17 -30.26
N PRO A 713 10.23 -12.91 -29.18
CA PRO A 713 10.57 -14.33 -29.27
C PRO A 713 9.43 -15.18 -29.84
N ASP A 714 9.69 -15.93 -30.92
CA ASP A 714 8.80 -17.01 -31.38
C ASP A 714 9.05 -18.29 -30.57
N ILE A 715 8.73 -18.20 -29.28
CA ILE A 715 9.06 -19.20 -28.26
C ILE A 715 8.46 -20.59 -28.57
N ASP A 716 7.29 -20.64 -29.22
CA ASP A 716 6.58 -21.89 -29.52
C ASP A 716 7.30 -22.76 -30.57
N HIS A 717 8.29 -22.20 -31.29
CA HIS A 717 8.93 -22.86 -32.42
C HIS A 717 10.46 -22.96 -32.31
N THR A 718 11.05 -22.43 -31.23
CA THR A 718 12.51 -22.39 -31.08
C THR A 718 13.07 -23.76 -30.66
N ASP A 719 14.32 -24.03 -31.04
CA ASP A 719 15.05 -25.24 -30.64
C ASP A 719 16.14 -24.91 -29.60
N TYR A 720 16.57 -23.64 -29.52
CA TYR A 720 17.59 -23.18 -28.56
C TYR A 720 17.30 -21.75 -28.07
N MET A 721 17.02 -21.59 -26.78
CA MET A 721 16.78 -20.28 -26.17
C MET A 721 17.91 -19.92 -25.20
N LEU A 722 18.63 -18.85 -25.51
CA LEU A 722 19.56 -18.19 -24.59
C LEU A 722 18.83 -17.02 -23.92
N MET A 723 18.60 -17.12 -22.62
CA MET A 723 17.83 -16.17 -21.83
C MET A 723 18.72 -15.44 -20.81
N LEU A 724 18.78 -14.11 -20.85
CA LEU A 724 19.64 -13.28 -20.00
C LEU A 724 18.83 -12.37 -19.06
N GLY A 725 19.09 -12.47 -17.75
CA GLY A 725 18.52 -11.59 -16.73
C GLY A 725 16.99 -11.50 -16.72
N ALA A 726 16.32 -12.58 -17.15
CA ALA A 726 14.88 -12.67 -17.22
C ALA A 726 14.34 -13.75 -16.27
N ASN A 727 13.14 -13.52 -15.74
CA ASN A 727 12.46 -14.45 -14.85
C ASN A 727 10.95 -14.55 -15.16
N PRO A 728 10.57 -15.14 -16.31
CA PRO A 728 9.17 -15.34 -16.67
C PRO A 728 8.35 -16.08 -15.62
N ALA A 729 8.96 -16.91 -14.77
CA ALA A 729 8.25 -17.63 -13.72
C ALA A 729 7.68 -16.71 -12.62
N ALA A 730 8.25 -15.52 -12.44
CA ALA A 730 7.71 -14.50 -11.53
C ALA A 730 6.93 -13.40 -12.28
N SER A 731 7.38 -13.04 -13.49
CA SER A 731 6.85 -11.89 -14.25
C SER A 731 5.77 -12.23 -15.28
N ASN A 732 5.57 -13.51 -15.62
CA ASN A 732 4.72 -14.00 -16.72
C ASN A 732 5.18 -13.57 -18.14
N GLY A 733 6.50 -13.42 -18.35
CA GLY A 733 7.06 -12.88 -19.60
C GLY A 733 7.15 -11.34 -19.57
N SER A 734 8.14 -10.75 -20.24
CA SER A 734 8.31 -9.30 -20.30
C SER A 734 8.80 -8.87 -21.69
N LEU A 735 8.12 -7.96 -22.38
CA LEU A 735 8.24 -7.81 -23.85
C LEU A 735 8.16 -9.16 -24.59
N MET A 736 7.38 -10.08 -24.03
CA MET A 736 7.15 -11.43 -24.53
C MET A 736 5.78 -11.82 -23.99
N SER A 737 4.76 -11.07 -24.39
CA SER A 737 3.38 -11.24 -23.93
C SER A 737 2.90 -12.61 -24.38
N GLY A 738 2.95 -13.57 -23.46
CA GLY A 738 2.58 -14.95 -23.68
C GLY A 738 1.77 -15.47 -22.50
N GLY A 739 0.49 -15.74 -22.74
CA GLY A 739 -0.34 -16.51 -21.83
C GLY A 739 0.31 -17.87 -21.55
N ASP A 740 0.26 -18.28 -20.27
CA ASP A 740 0.93 -19.49 -19.76
C ASP A 740 2.40 -19.63 -20.23
N ILE A 741 3.23 -18.64 -19.89
CA ILE A 741 4.60 -18.59 -20.40
C ILE A 741 5.45 -19.80 -19.97
N LEU A 742 5.12 -20.42 -18.85
CA LEU A 742 5.88 -21.56 -18.34
C LEU A 742 5.59 -22.82 -19.15
N LYS A 743 4.33 -23.06 -19.52
CA LYS A 743 3.98 -24.11 -20.47
C LYS A 743 4.68 -23.91 -21.82
N ARG A 744 4.84 -22.67 -22.28
CA ARG A 744 5.60 -22.37 -23.51
C ARG A 744 7.09 -22.69 -23.37
N ILE A 745 7.69 -22.39 -22.20
CA ILE A 745 9.07 -22.76 -21.89
C ILE A 745 9.24 -24.29 -21.82
N GLU A 746 8.32 -24.99 -21.15
CA GLU A 746 8.28 -26.46 -21.11
C GLU A 746 8.16 -27.04 -22.52
N GLY A 747 7.34 -26.43 -23.39
CA GLY A 747 7.19 -26.81 -24.78
C GLY A 747 8.51 -26.84 -25.57
N ILE A 748 9.50 -26.00 -25.21
CA ILE A 748 10.85 -26.06 -25.81
C ILE A 748 11.53 -27.40 -25.47
N HIS A 749 11.40 -27.86 -24.22
CA HIS A 749 11.98 -29.13 -23.79
C HIS A 749 11.24 -30.33 -24.40
N GLU A 750 9.89 -30.31 -24.37
CA GLU A 750 9.06 -31.40 -24.91
C GLU A 750 9.36 -31.71 -26.38
N ARG A 751 9.74 -30.68 -27.14
CA ARG A 751 10.14 -30.81 -28.56
C ARG A 751 11.63 -31.05 -28.79
N GLY A 752 12.40 -31.33 -27.73
CA GLY A 752 13.83 -31.66 -27.79
C GLY A 752 14.79 -30.46 -27.86
N GLY A 753 14.28 -29.24 -27.59
CA GLY A 753 15.08 -28.02 -27.53
C GLY A 753 15.75 -27.78 -26.18
N LYS A 754 16.50 -26.67 -26.09
CA LYS A 754 17.31 -26.31 -24.91
C LYS A 754 17.15 -24.84 -24.51
N LEU A 755 16.95 -24.59 -23.23
CA LEU A 755 16.96 -23.28 -22.58
C LEU A 755 18.22 -23.15 -21.69
N VAL A 756 19.04 -22.13 -21.98
CA VAL A 756 20.19 -21.72 -21.17
C VAL A 756 19.88 -20.37 -20.52
N LEU A 757 19.90 -20.33 -19.19
CA LEU A 757 19.62 -19.14 -18.39
C LEU A 757 20.90 -18.52 -17.84
N ILE A 758 21.12 -17.23 -18.10
CA ILE A 758 22.23 -16.44 -17.55
C ILE A 758 21.67 -15.42 -16.56
N ASP A 759 21.96 -15.58 -15.27
CA ASP A 759 21.44 -14.69 -14.21
C ASP A 759 22.33 -14.76 -12.95
N PRO A 760 22.65 -13.64 -12.27
CA PRO A 760 23.37 -13.65 -10.98
C PRO A 760 22.64 -14.38 -9.85
N ARG A 761 21.35 -14.68 -10.03
CA ARG A 761 20.54 -15.52 -9.16
C ARG A 761 20.04 -16.74 -9.92
N LYS A 762 20.12 -17.92 -9.29
CA LYS A 762 19.37 -19.10 -9.70
C LYS A 762 17.88 -18.87 -9.38
N ASN A 763 17.23 -18.12 -10.27
CA ASN A 763 15.85 -17.64 -10.11
C ASN A 763 14.82 -18.75 -10.35
N GLU A 764 13.53 -18.44 -10.23
CA GLU A 764 12.45 -19.42 -10.31
C GLU A 764 12.34 -20.07 -11.71
N THR A 765 12.66 -19.34 -12.77
CA THR A 765 12.74 -19.89 -14.14
C THR A 765 13.84 -20.95 -14.29
N ALA A 766 14.87 -20.96 -13.44
CA ALA A 766 15.94 -21.96 -13.49
C ALA A 766 15.44 -23.40 -13.24
N ILE A 767 14.23 -23.59 -12.69
CA ILE A 767 13.60 -24.91 -12.54
C ILE A 767 13.21 -25.51 -13.91
N TYR A 768 12.88 -24.65 -14.88
CA TYR A 768 12.44 -25.04 -16.22
C TYR A 768 13.57 -24.98 -17.25
N ALA A 769 14.73 -24.42 -16.88
CA ALA A 769 15.91 -24.33 -17.73
C ALA A 769 16.78 -25.58 -17.61
N GLN A 770 17.38 -26.03 -18.72
CA GLN A 770 18.33 -27.15 -18.71
C GLN A 770 19.67 -26.73 -18.09
N GLU A 771 20.06 -25.48 -18.26
CA GLU A 771 21.32 -24.94 -17.74
C GLU A 771 21.10 -23.55 -17.15
N HIS A 772 21.78 -23.27 -16.03
CA HIS A 772 21.89 -21.95 -15.44
C HIS A 772 23.37 -21.62 -15.21
N HIS A 773 23.79 -20.42 -15.61
CA HIS A 773 25.11 -19.88 -15.31
C HIS A 773 24.98 -18.60 -14.50
N PHE A 774 25.73 -18.53 -13.40
CA PHE A 774 25.94 -17.29 -12.68
C PHE A 774 26.78 -16.33 -13.52
N ILE A 775 26.36 -15.07 -13.58
CA ILE A 775 27.09 -13.98 -14.21
C ILE A 775 27.30 -12.86 -13.20
N GLN A 776 28.49 -12.26 -13.18
CA GLN A 776 28.74 -11.09 -12.36
C GLN A 776 27.76 -9.95 -12.73
N PRO A 777 27.07 -9.32 -11.76
CA PRO A 777 26.11 -8.26 -12.06
C PRO A 777 26.71 -7.16 -12.95
N ALA A 778 25.93 -6.72 -13.94
CA ALA A 778 26.29 -5.68 -14.90
C ALA A 778 27.46 -6.01 -15.87
N THR A 779 27.73 -7.29 -16.13
CA THR A 779 28.79 -7.74 -17.07
C THR A 779 28.24 -8.42 -18.34
N ASP A 780 26.92 -8.42 -18.53
CA ASP A 780 26.24 -9.09 -19.66
C ASP A 780 26.71 -8.59 -21.02
N ALA A 781 27.02 -7.30 -21.17
CA ALA A 781 27.55 -6.74 -22.42
C ALA A 781 28.91 -7.35 -22.78
N ILE A 782 29.74 -7.63 -21.77
CA ILE A 782 31.05 -8.27 -21.93
C ILE A 782 30.87 -9.73 -22.35
N PHE A 783 29.90 -10.43 -21.75
CA PHE A 783 29.53 -11.79 -22.14
C PHE A 783 29.03 -11.87 -23.59
N LEU A 784 28.10 -10.99 -23.98
CA LEU A 784 27.56 -10.94 -25.34
C LEU A 784 28.64 -10.60 -26.39
N VAL A 785 29.56 -9.68 -26.07
CA VAL A 785 30.75 -9.43 -26.90
C VAL A 785 31.59 -10.70 -27.06
N GLY A 786 31.78 -11.49 -25.99
CA GLY A 786 32.48 -12.77 -26.06
C GLY A 786 31.80 -13.77 -27.01
N LEU A 787 30.48 -13.88 -26.96
CA LEU A 787 29.73 -14.74 -27.88
C LEU A 787 29.91 -14.28 -29.34
N ILE A 788 29.67 -12.99 -29.62
CA ILE A 788 29.77 -12.43 -30.98
C ILE A 788 31.19 -12.56 -31.53
N GLN A 789 32.20 -12.25 -30.72
CA GLN A 789 33.61 -12.34 -31.09
C GLN A 789 34.03 -13.78 -31.42
N HIS A 790 33.52 -14.76 -30.68
CA HIS A 790 33.74 -16.18 -31.00
C HIS A 790 33.05 -16.60 -32.30
N VAL A 791 31.78 -16.23 -32.47
CA VAL A 791 31.01 -16.49 -33.71
C VAL A 791 31.73 -15.93 -34.93
N ILE A 792 32.29 -14.72 -34.84
CA ILE A 792 33.03 -14.09 -35.94
C ILE A 792 34.37 -14.82 -36.18
N ARG A 793 35.19 -15.03 -35.13
CA ARG A 793 36.51 -15.68 -35.26
C ARG A 793 36.46 -17.10 -35.80
N LYS A 794 35.38 -17.82 -35.52
CA LYS A 794 35.14 -19.19 -36.02
C LYS A 794 34.33 -19.23 -37.30
N GLU A 795 33.98 -18.08 -37.87
CA GLU A 795 33.16 -17.94 -39.08
C GLU A 795 31.82 -18.69 -38.99
N LEU A 796 31.19 -18.66 -37.80
CA LEU A 796 29.92 -19.35 -37.51
C LEU A 796 28.68 -18.51 -37.84
N TYR A 797 28.86 -17.28 -38.33
CA TYR A 797 27.76 -16.41 -38.74
C TYR A 797 27.02 -16.98 -39.98
N LYS A 798 25.71 -16.83 -40.00
CA LYS A 798 24.81 -17.30 -41.07
C LYS A 798 23.63 -16.33 -41.30
N PRO A 799 23.89 -15.05 -41.65
CA PRO A 799 22.84 -14.02 -41.72
C PRO A 799 21.75 -14.29 -42.78
N GLY A 800 21.97 -15.24 -43.69
CA GLY A 800 20.99 -15.66 -44.68
C GLY A 800 20.48 -14.48 -45.52
N ARG A 801 19.15 -14.35 -45.62
CA ARG A 801 18.49 -13.25 -46.36
C ARG A 801 18.71 -11.86 -45.76
N LEU A 802 19.11 -11.77 -44.49
CA LEU A 802 19.34 -10.48 -43.84
C LEU A 802 20.60 -9.80 -44.36
N LYS A 803 21.57 -10.57 -44.88
CA LYS A 803 22.87 -10.03 -45.33
C LYS A 803 22.73 -8.88 -46.33
N ASP A 804 21.81 -9.00 -47.28
CA ASP A 804 21.57 -7.98 -48.30
C ASP A 804 20.81 -6.75 -47.76
N MET A 805 20.20 -6.89 -46.57
CA MET A 805 19.49 -5.84 -45.86
C MET A 805 20.35 -5.18 -44.79
N MET A 806 21.58 -5.63 -44.54
CA MET A 806 22.48 -5.02 -43.57
C MET A 806 23.33 -3.92 -44.23
N ASP A 807 23.60 -2.85 -43.51
CA ASP A 807 24.69 -1.95 -43.84
C ASP A 807 26.04 -2.49 -43.31
N HIS A 808 27.14 -1.92 -43.81
CA HIS A 808 28.50 -2.08 -43.26
C HIS A 808 28.96 -3.51 -42.88
N TRP A 809 28.50 -4.56 -43.58
CA TRP A 809 28.79 -5.97 -43.26
C TRP A 809 30.28 -6.27 -43.04
N GLY A 810 31.17 -5.74 -43.88
CA GLY A 810 32.61 -5.97 -43.74
C GLY A 810 33.19 -5.37 -42.46
N GLU A 811 32.83 -4.11 -42.17
CA GLU A 811 33.29 -3.38 -40.99
C GLU A 811 32.75 -4.00 -39.69
N LEU A 812 31.53 -4.56 -39.73
CA LEU A 812 30.92 -5.26 -38.60
C LEU A 812 31.78 -6.44 -38.11
N LEU A 813 32.34 -7.22 -39.03
CA LEU A 813 33.18 -8.38 -38.68
C LEU A 813 34.49 -7.96 -37.98
N ASP A 814 35.00 -6.76 -38.27
CA ASP A 814 36.22 -6.24 -37.65
C ASP A 814 35.96 -5.51 -36.32
N THR A 815 34.69 -5.29 -35.95
CA THR A 815 34.31 -4.42 -34.82
C THR A 815 34.48 -5.09 -33.43
N PHE A 816 34.26 -6.41 -33.33
CA PHE A 816 34.05 -7.08 -32.03
C PHE A 816 35.28 -7.70 -31.37
N ASP A 817 36.49 -7.49 -31.92
CA ASP A 817 37.77 -7.92 -31.30
C ASP A 817 38.18 -6.99 -30.13
N LEU A 818 37.32 -6.88 -29.12
CA LEU A 818 37.42 -5.84 -28.08
C LEU A 818 38.31 -6.23 -26.90
N LEU A 819 38.19 -7.47 -26.43
CA LEU A 819 38.82 -8.02 -25.23
C LEU A 819 39.22 -9.50 -25.44
N PRO A 820 40.34 -9.97 -24.86
CA PRO A 820 40.71 -11.38 -24.87
C PRO A 820 39.63 -12.27 -24.20
N MET A 821 39.41 -13.48 -24.73
CA MET A 821 38.41 -14.41 -24.18
C MET A 821 38.68 -14.79 -22.72
N SER A 822 39.95 -14.92 -22.33
CA SER A 822 40.34 -15.19 -20.95
C SER A 822 39.98 -14.06 -19.99
N GLU A 823 40.05 -12.81 -20.46
CA GLU A 823 39.64 -11.63 -19.71
C GLU A 823 38.12 -11.54 -19.59
N ILE A 824 37.40 -11.82 -20.68
CA ILE A 824 35.93 -11.90 -20.66
C ILE A 824 35.48 -12.94 -19.63
N ALA A 825 36.09 -14.14 -19.64
CA ALA A 825 35.76 -15.20 -18.69
C ALA A 825 36.00 -14.78 -17.23
N GLN A 826 37.12 -14.10 -16.97
CA GLN A 826 37.43 -13.57 -15.64
C GLN A 826 36.40 -12.53 -15.17
N LEU A 827 36.05 -11.56 -16.02
CA LEU A 827 35.17 -10.44 -15.66
C LEU A 827 33.72 -10.87 -15.47
N THR A 828 33.24 -11.78 -16.33
CA THR A 828 31.86 -12.28 -16.29
C THR A 828 31.66 -13.36 -15.23
N GLY A 829 32.73 -14.05 -14.83
CA GLY A 829 32.66 -15.22 -13.95
C GLY A 829 32.22 -16.51 -14.66
N ILE A 830 32.00 -16.47 -15.98
CA ILE A 830 31.63 -17.64 -16.78
C ILE A 830 32.90 -18.20 -17.43
N PRO A 831 33.21 -19.51 -17.29
CA PRO A 831 34.41 -20.09 -17.87
C PRO A 831 34.48 -19.88 -19.39
N GLN A 832 35.67 -19.60 -19.92
CA GLN A 832 35.89 -19.38 -21.36
C GLN A 832 35.31 -20.51 -22.21
N SER A 833 35.50 -21.77 -21.80
CA SER A 833 34.98 -22.95 -22.50
C SER A 833 33.45 -22.95 -22.59
N GLU A 834 32.75 -22.44 -21.57
CA GLU A 834 31.30 -22.35 -21.57
C GLU A 834 30.81 -21.23 -22.49
N ILE A 835 31.51 -20.08 -22.53
CA ILE A 835 31.19 -18.99 -23.46
C ILE A 835 31.34 -19.46 -24.90
N GLU A 836 32.45 -20.14 -25.22
CA GLU A 836 32.72 -20.69 -26.54
C GLU A 836 31.67 -21.76 -26.92
N ARG A 837 31.35 -22.68 -26.01
CA ARG A 837 30.33 -23.72 -26.20
C ARG A 837 28.95 -23.12 -26.45
N ILE A 838 28.51 -22.17 -25.64
CA ILE A 838 27.19 -21.50 -25.80
C ILE A 838 27.11 -20.81 -27.17
N ALA A 839 28.17 -20.13 -27.60
CA ALA A 839 28.22 -19.48 -28.92
C ALA A 839 28.16 -20.49 -30.08
N GLU A 840 28.84 -21.63 -29.94
CA GLU A 840 28.82 -22.73 -30.91
C GLU A 840 27.46 -23.41 -30.98
N GLU A 841 26.87 -23.79 -29.84
CA GLU A 841 25.54 -24.41 -29.76
C GLU A 841 24.46 -23.48 -30.33
N PHE A 842 24.49 -22.19 -29.95
CA PHE A 842 23.56 -21.17 -30.46
C PHE A 842 23.65 -21.02 -31.98
N SER A 843 24.89 -20.97 -32.52
CA SER A 843 25.12 -20.88 -33.97
C SER A 843 24.78 -22.18 -34.70
N ALA A 844 24.92 -23.34 -34.06
CA ALA A 844 24.62 -24.64 -34.65
C ALA A 844 23.11 -24.93 -34.72
N ALA A 845 22.33 -24.44 -33.76
CA ALA A 845 20.88 -24.64 -33.71
C ALA A 845 20.18 -24.16 -34.99
N ASP A 846 19.18 -24.93 -35.45
CA ASP A 846 18.41 -24.58 -36.65
C ASP A 846 17.56 -23.34 -36.40
N LYS A 847 16.96 -23.22 -35.22
CA LYS A 847 16.17 -22.07 -34.77
C LYS A 847 16.59 -21.70 -33.35
N ALA A 848 17.09 -20.49 -33.17
CA ALA A 848 17.55 -20.04 -31.86
C ALA A 848 17.09 -18.62 -31.53
N ILE A 849 16.99 -18.34 -30.24
CA ILE A 849 16.54 -17.06 -29.69
C ILE A 849 17.54 -16.62 -28.64
N CYS A 850 18.16 -15.46 -28.83
CA CYS A 850 18.81 -14.74 -27.74
C CYS A 850 17.85 -13.66 -27.26
N TYR A 851 17.48 -13.70 -25.98
CA TYR A 851 16.50 -12.82 -25.37
C TYR A 851 16.96 -12.38 -23.98
N GLY A 852 16.71 -11.14 -23.61
CA GLY A 852 16.97 -10.68 -22.24
C GLY A 852 16.12 -9.49 -21.83
N ARG A 853 15.94 -9.34 -20.51
CA ARG A 853 14.97 -8.39 -19.91
C ARG A 853 15.53 -7.69 -18.67
N MET A 854 14.66 -7.26 -17.75
CA MET A 854 14.95 -6.32 -16.66
C MET A 854 16.34 -6.44 -16.01
N GLY A 855 16.86 -7.65 -15.78
CA GLY A 855 18.21 -7.86 -15.27
C GLY A 855 19.30 -7.18 -16.11
N ILE A 856 19.12 -7.17 -17.43
CA ILE A 856 20.02 -6.57 -18.41
C ILE A 856 19.58 -5.21 -18.98
N SER A 857 18.30 -4.85 -18.88
CA SER A 857 17.82 -3.52 -19.31
C SER A 857 18.12 -2.44 -18.27
N ALA A 858 18.02 -2.77 -16.98
CA ALA A 858 18.20 -1.83 -15.88
C ALA A 858 19.62 -1.91 -15.29
N GLN A 859 20.62 -1.82 -16.16
CA GLN A 859 22.06 -1.76 -15.83
C GLN A 859 22.80 -0.73 -16.69
N THR A 860 24.05 -0.43 -16.37
CA THR A 860 24.88 0.65 -16.96
C THR A 860 25.05 0.60 -18.49
N PHE A 861 24.86 -0.57 -19.09
CA PHE A 861 24.96 -0.81 -20.54
C PHE A 861 23.66 -1.40 -21.12
N GLY A 862 22.50 -0.97 -20.60
CA GLY A 862 21.19 -1.48 -20.99
C GLY A 862 20.93 -1.44 -22.50
N ALA A 863 21.08 -0.29 -23.14
CA ALA A 863 20.85 -0.15 -24.58
C ALA A 863 21.85 -0.98 -25.40
N LEU A 864 23.12 -0.99 -24.98
CA LEU A 864 24.18 -1.75 -25.64
C LEU A 864 23.93 -3.27 -25.58
N ASN A 865 23.43 -3.79 -24.46
CA ASN A 865 23.05 -5.19 -24.33
C ASN A 865 22.02 -5.59 -25.40
N HIS A 866 20.98 -4.78 -25.60
CA HIS A 866 19.95 -5.11 -26.58
C HIS A 866 20.44 -4.98 -28.02
N TYR A 867 21.32 -4.02 -28.31
CA TYR A 867 22.04 -3.96 -29.58
C TYR A 867 22.86 -5.24 -29.83
N LEU A 868 23.59 -5.72 -28.82
CA LEU A 868 24.39 -6.95 -28.93
C LEU A 868 23.52 -8.19 -29.08
N ILE A 869 22.38 -8.28 -28.36
CA ILE A 869 21.40 -9.36 -28.53
C ILE A 869 20.85 -9.39 -29.96
N ASN A 870 20.44 -8.23 -30.48
CA ASN A 870 19.97 -8.13 -31.86
C ASN A 870 21.07 -8.49 -32.85
N THR A 871 22.30 -8.04 -32.61
CA THR A 871 23.46 -8.35 -33.45
C THR A 871 23.73 -9.85 -33.48
N LEU A 872 23.72 -10.53 -32.33
CA LEU A 872 23.91 -11.99 -32.28
C LEU A 872 22.80 -12.71 -33.06
N ASN A 873 21.53 -12.35 -32.83
CA ASN A 873 20.41 -12.94 -33.56
C ASN A 873 20.52 -12.67 -35.08
N ILE A 874 20.92 -11.46 -35.50
CA ILE A 874 21.07 -11.10 -36.92
C ILE A 874 22.23 -11.87 -37.56
N LEU A 875 23.40 -11.89 -36.91
CA LEU A 875 24.61 -12.56 -37.40
C LEU A 875 24.37 -14.05 -37.64
N THR A 876 23.58 -14.71 -36.79
CA THR A 876 23.26 -16.14 -36.91
C THR A 876 21.96 -16.41 -37.67
N GLY A 877 21.39 -15.39 -38.34
CA GLY A 877 20.20 -15.54 -39.19
C GLY A 877 18.90 -15.81 -38.42
N ASN A 878 18.85 -15.50 -37.12
CA ASN A 878 17.74 -15.71 -36.20
C ASN A 878 16.73 -14.56 -36.10
N LEU A 879 16.96 -13.42 -36.76
CA LEU A 879 15.98 -12.34 -36.80
C LEU A 879 15.02 -12.51 -38.01
N ASP A 880 13.75 -12.18 -37.78
CA ASP A 880 12.64 -12.23 -38.73
C ASP A 880 12.48 -13.62 -39.38
N ARG A 881 12.67 -14.69 -38.59
CA ARG A 881 12.38 -16.08 -38.99
C ARG A 881 11.63 -16.85 -37.92
N ARG A 882 10.77 -17.78 -38.35
CA ARG A 882 10.04 -18.69 -37.43
C ARG A 882 11.02 -19.47 -36.54
N GLY A 883 10.73 -19.52 -35.25
CA GLY A 883 11.57 -20.05 -34.18
C GLY A 883 12.74 -19.15 -33.75
N GLY A 884 12.84 -17.95 -34.31
CA GLY A 884 13.78 -16.90 -33.94
C GLY A 884 13.10 -15.68 -33.32
N MET A 885 13.76 -14.53 -33.39
CA MET A 885 13.18 -13.24 -33.00
C MET A 885 12.34 -12.68 -34.16
N MET A 886 11.10 -12.27 -33.90
CA MET A 886 10.07 -11.97 -34.89
C MET A 886 9.40 -10.62 -34.62
N PHE A 887 8.37 -10.27 -35.39
CA PHE A 887 7.57 -9.05 -35.22
C PHE A 887 6.07 -9.37 -35.25
N THR A 888 5.28 -8.56 -34.57
CA THR A 888 3.81 -8.71 -34.47
C THR A 888 3.07 -8.05 -35.62
N LYS A 889 1.86 -8.55 -35.90
CA LYS A 889 0.88 -7.91 -36.76
C LYS A 889 -0.45 -7.78 -35.97
N PRO A 890 -0.58 -6.77 -35.09
CA PRO A 890 -1.76 -6.63 -34.24
C PRO A 890 -3.01 -6.25 -35.06
N ALA A 891 -4.19 -6.54 -34.51
CA ALA A 891 -5.46 -6.14 -35.12
C ALA A 891 -5.64 -4.62 -35.21
N VAL A 892 -5.17 -3.90 -34.21
CA VAL A 892 -5.04 -2.43 -34.24
C VAL A 892 -3.57 -2.07 -34.46
N ASP A 893 -3.22 -1.72 -35.69
CA ASP A 893 -1.85 -1.37 -36.11
C ASP A 893 -1.70 0.15 -36.35
N SER A 894 -2.12 0.96 -35.38
CA SER A 894 -2.03 2.42 -35.45
C SER A 894 -0.76 3.00 -34.83
N ALA A 895 0.03 2.19 -34.13
CA ALA A 895 1.21 2.65 -33.38
C ALA A 895 2.52 2.55 -34.18
N VAL A 896 2.56 1.74 -35.23
CA VAL A 896 3.76 1.53 -36.06
C VAL A 896 3.54 2.17 -37.43
N LYS A 897 3.69 3.50 -37.49
CA LYS A 897 3.58 4.31 -38.72
C LYS A 897 4.79 5.22 -38.86
N PRO A 898 5.27 5.51 -40.09
CA PRO A 898 6.51 6.28 -40.28
C PRO A 898 6.55 7.64 -39.55
N HIS A 899 5.42 8.35 -39.48
CA HIS A 899 5.32 9.66 -38.80
C HIS A 899 5.29 9.58 -37.26
N GLN A 900 5.32 8.37 -36.69
CA GLN A 900 5.31 8.07 -35.25
C GLN A 900 6.55 7.29 -34.80
N ALA A 901 7.63 7.31 -35.61
CA ALA A 901 8.87 6.57 -35.35
C ALA A 901 9.51 6.81 -33.98
N GLY A 902 9.22 7.96 -33.37
CA GLY A 902 9.86 8.42 -32.14
C GLY A 902 10.91 9.48 -32.45
N SER A 903 11.60 9.90 -31.40
CA SER A 903 12.69 10.89 -31.44
C SER A 903 13.74 10.50 -30.41
N PHE A 904 14.98 10.94 -30.64
CA PHE A 904 16.09 10.68 -29.75
C PHE A 904 17.01 11.88 -29.69
N ASN A 905 17.31 12.34 -28.47
CA ASN A 905 18.25 13.42 -28.17
C ASN A 905 17.99 14.70 -28.98
N THR A 906 16.72 15.00 -29.28
CA THR A 906 16.32 16.22 -30.01
C THR A 906 16.29 17.45 -29.09
N TYR A 907 16.20 17.20 -27.79
CA TYR A 907 16.42 18.14 -26.70
C TYR A 907 16.89 17.34 -25.47
N GLN A 908 17.30 18.03 -24.42
CA GLN A 908 17.93 17.41 -23.24
C GLN A 908 17.32 17.93 -21.96
N SER A 909 17.43 17.15 -20.88
CA SER A 909 17.08 17.61 -19.53
C SER A 909 17.96 18.80 -19.16
N ARG A 910 17.43 19.70 -18.34
CA ARG A 910 18.06 20.98 -18.07
C ARG A 910 19.22 20.85 -17.07
N VAL A 911 19.11 19.95 -16.10
CA VAL A 911 20.09 19.84 -15.01
C VAL A 911 21.32 19.03 -15.44
N ARG A 912 21.11 17.80 -15.91
CA ARG A 912 22.20 16.89 -16.31
C ARG A 912 22.44 16.79 -17.81
N GLY A 913 21.58 17.36 -18.66
CA GLY A 913 21.73 17.23 -20.11
C GLY A 913 21.42 15.82 -20.63
N LEU A 914 20.55 15.06 -19.94
CA LEU A 914 20.21 13.70 -20.35
C LEU A 914 19.35 13.72 -21.63
N PRO A 915 19.56 12.76 -22.56
CA PRO A 915 18.84 12.75 -23.82
C PRO A 915 17.35 12.47 -23.61
N GLU A 916 16.51 13.17 -24.36
CA GLU A 916 15.13 12.77 -24.54
C GLU A 916 15.03 11.50 -25.39
N PHE A 917 14.04 10.66 -25.10
CA PHE A 917 13.57 9.64 -26.04
C PHE A 917 12.05 9.67 -26.14
N ASN A 918 11.54 9.65 -27.37
CA ASN A 918 10.11 9.71 -27.69
C ASN A 918 9.36 10.84 -26.94
N ARG A 919 10.00 12.00 -26.86
CA ARG A 919 9.50 13.20 -26.16
C ARG A 919 9.33 13.05 -24.65
N GLU A 920 10.13 12.19 -24.04
CA GLU A 920 10.15 11.94 -22.60
C GLU A 920 11.58 12.07 -22.08
N PHE A 921 11.71 12.55 -20.86
CA PHE A 921 12.98 12.55 -20.13
C PHE A 921 13.11 11.29 -19.27
N PRO A 922 14.35 10.89 -18.95
CA PRO A 922 14.59 9.82 -18.00
C PRO A 922 14.01 10.11 -16.62
N SER A 923 13.29 9.15 -16.04
CA SER A 923 12.70 9.29 -14.69
C SER A 923 13.74 9.54 -13.59
N SER A 924 14.99 9.10 -13.79
CA SER A 924 16.09 9.39 -12.85
C SER A 924 16.44 10.87 -12.75
N ALA A 925 16.06 11.71 -13.74
CA ALA A 925 16.25 13.16 -13.70
C ALA A 925 15.05 13.92 -13.09
N MET A 926 13.96 13.22 -12.76
CA MET A 926 12.73 13.88 -12.33
C MET A 926 12.90 14.70 -11.05
N ALA A 927 13.56 14.15 -10.04
CA ALA A 927 13.73 14.82 -8.76
C ALA A 927 14.59 16.09 -8.86
N GLU A 928 15.66 16.06 -9.66
CA GLU A 928 16.53 17.23 -9.86
C GLU A 928 15.87 18.33 -10.69
N GLU A 929 15.00 17.97 -11.64
CA GLU A 929 14.21 18.95 -12.41
C GLU A 929 13.15 19.66 -11.56
N MET A 930 12.70 19.02 -10.46
CA MET A 930 11.87 19.65 -9.43
C MET A 930 12.69 20.55 -8.50
N THR A 931 13.84 20.10 -8.02
CA THR A 931 14.56 20.80 -6.93
C THR A 931 15.49 21.90 -7.40
N THR A 932 16.02 21.83 -8.63
CA THR A 932 17.03 22.78 -9.11
C THR A 932 16.38 24.06 -9.62
N PRO A 933 16.68 25.24 -9.06
CA PRO A 933 16.11 26.50 -9.55
C PRO A 933 16.47 26.81 -11.01
N GLY A 934 15.57 27.48 -11.74
CA GLY A 934 15.81 27.97 -13.10
C GLY A 934 14.56 27.95 -13.98
N GLU A 935 14.67 28.50 -15.19
CA GLU A 935 13.61 28.41 -16.20
C GLU A 935 13.28 26.95 -16.50
N GLY A 936 12.00 26.59 -16.47
CA GLY A 936 11.56 25.20 -16.67
C GLY A 936 11.67 24.29 -15.44
N GLN A 937 12.00 24.83 -14.26
CA GLN A 937 11.90 24.08 -12.99
C GLN A 937 10.45 23.59 -12.79
N ILE A 938 10.29 22.31 -12.45
CA ILE A 938 8.98 21.72 -12.19
C ILE A 938 8.45 22.26 -10.86
N LYS A 939 7.30 22.95 -10.93
CA LYS A 939 6.54 23.50 -9.80
C LYS A 939 5.15 22.90 -9.68
N GLY A 940 4.61 22.40 -10.78
CA GLY A 940 3.36 21.66 -10.81
C GLY A 940 3.57 20.25 -11.36
N PHE A 941 2.75 19.30 -10.94
CA PHE A 941 2.92 17.92 -11.39
C PHE A 941 1.60 17.18 -11.57
N ILE A 942 1.55 16.29 -12.56
CA ILE A 942 0.44 15.35 -12.75
C ILE A 942 0.95 13.92 -12.81
N CYS A 943 0.51 13.09 -11.85
CA CYS A 943 0.79 11.65 -11.84
C CYS A 943 -0.44 10.89 -12.32
N ILE A 944 -0.30 9.99 -13.30
CA ILE A 944 -1.39 9.12 -13.76
C ILE A 944 -1.02 7.68 -13.51
N ALA A 945 -1.86 6.99 -12.73
CA ALA A 945 -1.81 5.57 -12.43
C ALA A 945 -0.38 5.08 -12.15
N GLY A 946 0.30 5.75 -11.22
CA GLY A 946 1.73 5.58 -11.00
C GLY A 946 2.15 5.94 -9.59
N ASN A 947 3.22 5.29 -9.12
CA ASN A 947 3.78 5.50 -7.79
C ASN A 947 5.31 5.72 -7.84
N PRO A 948 5.77 6.79 -8.53
CA PRO A 948 7.19 7.10 -8.67
C PRO A 948 7.89 7.29 -7.33
N GLY A 949 7.21 7.75 -6.28
CA GLY A 949 7.75 7.84 -4.92
C GLY A 949 8.34 6.52 -4.39
N LEU A 950 7.77 5.37 -4.78
CA LEU A 950 8.35 4.05 -4.50
C LEU A 950 9.12 3.44 -5.67
N SER A 951 8.80 3.79 -6.93
CA SER A 951 9.30 3.05 -8.09
C SER A 951 10.56 3.58 -8.75
N THR A 952 10.94 4.85 -8.53
CA THR A 952 12.13 5.45 -9.14
C THR A 952 13.36 5.37 -8.24
N PRO A 953 14.59 5.48 -8.77
CA PRO A 953 15.79 5.60 -7.95
C PRO A 953 15.74 6.81 -6.99
N ASN A 954 16.47 6.71 -5.88
CA ASN A 954 16.52 7.72 -4.82
C ASN A 954 15.14 8.21 -4.37
N SER A 955 14.28 7.25 -4.00
CA SER A 955 12.89 7.49 -3.59
C SER A 955 12.75 8.58 -2.54
N ARG A 956 13.66 8.67 -1.56
CA ARG A 956 13.65 9.71 -0.52
C ARG A 956 13.81 11.12 -1.10
N LEU A 957 14.71 11.29 -2.07
CA LEU A 957 14.89 12.58 -2.73
C LEU A 957 13.62 12.93 -3.50
N LEU A 958 13.05 11.99 -4.27
CA LEU A 958 11.83 12.26 -5.02
C LEU A 958 10.63 12.58 -4.11
N GLU A 959 10.41 11.83 -3.03
CA GLU A 959 9.35 12.13 -2.06
C GLU A 959 9.49 13.54 -1.49
N LYS A 960 10.73 13.93 -1.14
CA LYS A 960 11.00 15.30 -0.71
C LYS A 960 10.67 16.31 -1.82
N SER A 961 11.10 16.06 -3.05
CA SER A 961 10.83 16.93 -4.20
C SER A 961 9.32 17.10 -4.46
N LEU A 962 8.54 16.02 -4.36
CA LEU A 962 7.08 16.06 -4.52
C LEU A 962 6.42 16.90 -3.44
N SER A 963 6.90 16.84 -2.19
CA SER A 963 6.37 17.64 -1.07
C SER A 963 6.64 19.15 -1.19
N GLU A 964 7.58 19.55 -2.05
CA GLU A 964 7.99 20.94 -2.27
C GLU A 964 7.32 21.60 -3.51
N LEU A 965 6.44 20.87 -4.21
CA LEU A 965 5.70 21.39 -5.36
C LEU A 965 4.66 22.45 -4.95
N ASP A 966 4.39 23.38 -5.85
CA ASP A 966 3.35 24.41 -5.69
C ASP A 966 1.94 23.82 -5.92
N PHE A 967 1.83 22.78 -6.76
CA PHE A 967 0.56 22.08 -7.02
C PHE A 967 0.75 20.67 -7.60
N MET A 968 -0.01 19.67 -7.14
CA MET A 968 0.04 18.32 -7.68
C MET A 968 -1.35 17.68 -7.85
N VAL A 969 -1.56 17.05 -9.00
CA VAL A 969 -2.73 16.23 -9.33
C VAL A 969 -2.32 14.77 -9.39
N SER A 970 -3.10 13.88 -8.76
CA SER A 970 -2.94 12.44 -8.88
C SER A 970 -4.19 11.80 -9.45
N LEU A 971 -4.11 11.16 -10.61
CA LEU A 971 -5.15 10.27 -11.11
C LEU A 971 -4.80 8.85 -10.65
N ASP A 972 -5.34 8.47 -9.51
CA ASP A 972 -5.09 7.18 -8.86
C ASP A 972 -6.29 6.84 -7.97
N PHE A 973 -6.63 5.56 -7.93
CA PHE A 973 -7.71 4.99 -7.14
C PHE A 973 -7.31 4.65 -5.69
N TYR A 974 -6.04 4.87 -5.31
CA TYR A 974 -5.53 4.74 -3.95
C TYR A 974 -4.87 6.02 -3.41
N LEU A 975 -4.94 6.19 -2.10
CA LEU A 975 -4.09 7.10 -1.34
C LEU A 975 -2.78 6.40 -0.94
N ASN A 976 -1.80 6.46 -1.84
CA ASN A 976 -0.51 5.77 -1.79
C ASN A 976 0.67 6.73 -1.50
N GLU A 977 1.90 6.23 -1.57
CA GLU A 977 3.13 6.95 -1.25
C GLU A 977 3.39 8.16 -2.14
N THR A 978 2.91 8.14 -3.39
CA THR A 978 2.98 9.30 -4.28
C THR A 978 1.77 10.20 -4.11
N SER A 979 0.55 9.64 -4.14
CA SER A 979 -0.67 10.44 -4.15
C SER A 979 -0.92 11.20 -2.84
N ARG A 980 -0.30 10.79 -1.72
CA ARG A 980 -0.29 11.56 -0.46
C ARG A 980 0.26 12.99 -0.60
N HIS A 981 1.11 13.25 -1.59
CA HIS A 981 1.69 14.57 -1.88
C HIS A 981 0.77 15.45 -2.74
N ALA A 982 -0.30 14.90 -3.32
CA ALA A 982 -1.20 15.64 -4.18
C ALA A 982 -2.06 16.67 -3.42
N ASP A 983 -2.48 17.72 -4.13
CA ASP A 983 -3.53 18.63 -3.67
C ASP A 983 -4.92 18.11 -4.00
N ILE A 984 -5.01 17.27 -5.04
CA ILE A 984 -6.26 16.64 -5.51
C ILE A 984 -5.96 15.25 -6.06
N ILE A 985 -6.75 14.27 -5.62
CA ILE A 985 -6.76 12.89 -6.13
C ILE A 985 -8.06 12.67 -6.91
N LEU A 986 -7.94 12.19 -8.14
CA LEU A 986 -9.04 11.91 -9.06
C LEU A 986 -9.13 10.39 -9.27
N PRO A 987 -9.97 9.66 -8.52
CA PRO A 987 -9.99 8.21 -8.57
C PRO A 987 -10.88 7.68 -9.71
N PRO A 988 -10.34 6.86 -10.63
CA PRO A 988 -11.13 6.21 -11.66
C PRO A 988 -11.97 5.04 -11.12
N THR A 989 -12.90 4.55 -11.93
CA THR A 989 -13.56 3.26 -11.73
C THR A 989 -12.55 2.11 -11.67
N GLY A 990 -12.91 1.00 -11.00
CA GLY A 990 -12.03 -0.15 -10.90
C GLY A 990 -11.92 -0.98 -12.17
N PRO A 991 -11.00 -1.97 -12.21
CA PRO A 991 -10.66 -2.72 -13.42
C PRO A 991 -11.82 -3.54 -14.01
N LEU A 992 -12.86 -3.85 -13.21
CA LEU A 992 -14.03 -4.62 -13.62
C LEU A 992 -15.22 -3.75 -14.07
N GLU A 993 -15.08 -2.43 -14.00
CA GLU A 993 -16.16 -1.47 -14.24
C GLU A 993 -16.03 -0.73 -15.58
N HIS A 994 -15.04 -1.07 -16.41
CA HIS A 994 -14.83 -0.44 -17.71
C HIS A 994 -14.45 -1.47 -18.79
N GLU A 995 -14.60 -1.10 -20.06
CA GLU A 995 -14.21 -1.91 -21.21
C GLU A 995 -12.69 -2.11 -21.27
N GLN A 996 -12.26 -3.20 -21.92
CA GLN A 996 -10.85 -3.51 -22.10
C GLN A 996 -10.52 -3.98 -23.52
N TYR A 997 -9.47 -3.40 -24.09
CA TYR A 997 -8.74 -3.91 -25.25
C TYR A 997 -7.26 -3.50 -25.12
N ASP A 998 -6.35 -4.47 -25.20
CA ASP A 998 -4.91 -4.22 -25.06
C ASP A 998 -4.30 -3.68 -26.36
N LEU A 999 -4.00 -2.38 -26.42
CA LEU A 999 -3.34 -1.79 -27.59
C LEU A 999 -1.83 -2.07 -27.60
N VAL A 1000 -1.17 -1.91 -26.45
CA VAL A 1000 0.29 -2.01 -26.34
C VAL A 1000 0.73 -3.47 -26.36
N PHE A 1001 0.11 -4.34 -25.57
CA PHE A 1001 0.60 -5.71 -25.40
C PHE A 1001 0.33 -6.61 -26.61
N ASN A 1002 -0.63 -6.26 -27.47
CA ASN A 1002 -0.76 -6.90 -28.78
C ASN A 1002 0.45 -6.63 -29.71
N LEU A 1003 1.24 -5.58 -29.49
CA LEU A 1003 2.53 -5.34 -30.18
C LEU A 1003 3.68 -6.19 -29.62
N LEU A 1004 3.46 -6.82 -28.46
CA LEU A 1004 4.46 -7.57 -27.70
C LEU A 1004 4.14 -9.07 -27.63
N SER A 1005 3.04 -9.47 -28.27
CA SER A 1005 2.49 -10.81 -28.17
C SER A 1005 3.30 -11.82 -28.97
N VAL A 1006 3.60 -12.96 -28.34
CA VAL A 1006 4.27 -14.09 -29.01
C VAL A 1006 3.37 -14.75 -30.08
N HIS A 1007 2.10 -14.36 -30.13
CA HIS A 1007 1.10 -14.83 -31.10
C HIS A 1007 0.12 -13.70 -31.43
N ASN A 1008 -0.36 -13.58 -32.68
CA ASN A 1008 -1.31 -12.51 -32.99
C ASN A 1008 -2.68 -12.87 -32.41
N VAL A 1009 -3.18 -12.04 -31.48
CA VAL A 1009 -4.47 -12.23 -30.83
C VAL A 1009 -5.25 -10.92 -30.79
N ALA A 1010 -6.57 -11.00 -30.62
CA ALA A 1010 -7.41 -9.84 -30.35
C ALA A 1010 -8.50 -10.21 -29.36
N LYS A 1011 -8.68 -9.41 -28.30
CA LYS A 1011 -9.68 -9.66 -27.25
C LYS A 1011 -10.31 -8.35 -26.85
N PHE A 1012 -11.64 -8.31 -26.81
CA PHE A 1012 -12.40 -7.18 -26.28
C PHE A 1012 -13.23 -7.68 -25.11
N SER A 1013 -13.25 -6.90 -24.03
CA SER A 1013 -14.07 -7.19 -22.85
C SER A 1013 -15.00 -6.02 -22.58
N GLU A 1014 -16.28 -6.31 -22.45
CA GLU A 1014 -17.26 -5.36 -21.92
C GLU A 1014 -16.97 -5.09 -20.43
N PRO A 1015 -17.45 -3.96 -19.86
CA PRO A 1015 -17.52 -3.82 -18.41
C PRO A 1015 -18.29 -4.99 -17.80
N LEU A 1016 -17.76 -5.60 -16.72
CA LEU A 1016 -18.49 -6.61 -15.97
C LEU A 1016 -19.57 -5.97 -15.10
N PHE A 1017 -19.21 -4.89 -14.41
CA PHE A 1017 -20.13 -4.11 -13.60
C PHE A 1017 -20.37 -2.72 -14.20
N PRO A 1018 -21.59 -2.17 -14.09
CA PRO A 1018 -21.84 -0.80 -14.48
C PRO A 1018 -21.09 0.18 -13.55
N HIS A 1019 -20.85 1.40 -14.03
CA HIS A 1019 -20.30 2.46 -13.19
C HIS A 1019 -21.24 2.73 -12.00
N ALA A 1020 -20.70 2.73 -10.78
CA ALA A 1020 -21.46 3.14 -9.62
C ALA A 1020 -21.87 4.62 -9.74
N PRO A 1021 -23.05 5.04 -9.26
CA PRO A 1021 -23.47 6.44 -9.31
C PRO A 1021 -22.43 7.37 -8.67
N GLY A 1022 -22.07 8.45 -9.36
CA GLY A 1022 -21.06 9.41 -8.88
C GLY A 1022 -19.61 8.96 -9.05
N THR A 1023 -19.34 7.93 -9.85
CA THR A 1023 -17.98 7.52 -10.25
C THR A 1023 -17.72 7.85 -11.72
N LEU A 1024 -16.46 8.10 -12.09
CA LEU A 1024 -16.05 8.38 -13.46
C LEU A 1024 -14.96 7.40 -13.92
N SER A 1025 -14.99 7.00 -15.19
CA SER A 1025 -13.91 6.21 -15.77
C SER A 1025 -12.65 7.06 -16.00
N ASP A 1026 -11.50 6.42 -16.21
CA ASP A 1026 -10.27 7.12 -16.60
C ASP A 1026 -10.46 8.01 -17.83
N TRP A 1027 -11.24 7.55 -18.80
CA TRP A 1027 -11.56 8.29 -20.02
C TRP A 1027 -12.35 9.56 -19.72
N ASP A 1028 -13.36 9.48 -18.86
CA ASP A 1028 -14.21 10.61 -18.48
C ASP A 1028 -13.41 11.65 -17.69
N ILE A 1029 -12.60 11.21 -16.73
CA ILE A 1029 -11.71 12.07 -15.93
C ILE A 1029 -10.74 12.81 -16.84
N MET A 1030 -10.05 12.08 -17.73
CA MET A 1030 -9.06 12.67 -18.63
C MET A 1030 -9.68 13.70 -19.56
N ASN A 1031 -10.81 13.39 -20.22
CA ASN A 1031 -11.44 14.35 -21.13
C ASN A 1031 -12.04 15.55 -20.35
N GLY A 1032 -12.59 15.32 -19.16
CA GLY A 1032 -13.08 16.38 -18.28
C GLY A 1032 -11.98 17.37 -17.86
N LEU A 1033 -10.80 16.86 -17.51
CA LEU A 1033 -9.62 17.67 -17.17
C LEU A 1033 -9.05 18.39 -18.40
N ILE A 1034 -8.89 17.67 -19.52
CA ILE A 1034 -8.38 18.22 -20.79
C ILE A 1034 -9.26 19.38 -21.26
N GLY A 1035 -10.58 19.20 -21.28
CA GLY A 1035 -11.52 20.24 -21.71
C GLY A 1035 -11.40 21.51 -20.88
N ARG A 1036 -11.37 21.39 -19.56
CA ARG A 1036 -11.19 22.54 -18.65
C ARG A 1036 -9.86 23.24 -18.83
N LEU A 1037 -8.77 22.48 -19.00
CA LEU A 1037 -7.45 23.05 -19.29
C LEU A 1037 -7.43 23.80 -20.63
N GLU A 1038 -8.05 23.25 -21.69
CA GLU A 1038 -8.17 23.93 -22.98
C GLU A 1038 -9.00 25.21 -22.87
N GLN A 1039 -10.12 25.17 -22.14
CA GLN A 1039 -10.99 26.32 -21.93
C GLN A 1039 -10.25 27.44 -21.18
N ILE A 1040 -9.54 27.12 -20.09
CA ILE A 1040 -8.76 28.10 -19.33
C ILE A 1040 -7.66 28.73 -20.19
N LYS A 1041 -6.96 27.92 -21.00
CA LYS A 1041 -5.82 28.40 -21.80
C LYS A 1041 -6.21 29.17 -23.05
N THR A 1042 -7.36 28.87 -23.65
CA THR A 1042 -7.76 29.43 -24.96
C THR A 1042 -8.97 30.35 -24.89
N GLY A 1043 -9.76 30.28 -23.81
CA GLY A 1043 -11.05 30.96 -23.68
C GLY A 1043 -12.15 30.37 -24.56
N LEU A 1044 -11.89 29.24 -25.24
CA LEU A 1044 -12.86 28.57 -26.12
C LEU A 1044 -13.53 27.43 -25.38
N GLU A 1045 -14.82 27.24 -25.64
CA GLU A 1045 -15.55 26.08 -25.13
C GLU A 1045 -14.93 24.77 -25.65
N PRO A 1046 -14.80 23.74 -24.79
CA PRO A 1046 -14.29 22.44 -25.21
C PRO A 1046 -15.14 21.87 -26.34
N LYS A 1047 -14.49 21.36 -27.39
CA LYS A 1047 -15.23 20.70 -28.47
C LYS A 1047 -15.82 19.39 -27.95
N PRO A 1048 -17.10 19.10 -28.24
CA PRO A 1048 -17.68 17.82 -27.89
C PRO A 1048 -16.90 16.70 -28.59
N GLN A 1049 -16.72 15.60 -27.86
CA GLN A 1049 -15.99 14.45 -28.33
C GLN A 1049 -16.75 13.80 -29.51
N ALA A 1050 -16.13 13.77 -30.70
CA ALA A 1050 -16.80 13.35 -31.93
C ALA A 1050 -17.11 11.84 -32.00
N MET A 1051 -16.35 11.02 -31.27
CA MET A 1051 -16.51 9.56 -31.20
C MET A 1051 -16.29 9.07 -29.76
N THR A 1052 -17.09 8.10 -29.32
CA THR A 1052 -16.88 7.36 -28.07
C THR A 1052 -15.63 6.49 -28.14
N LEU A 1053 -15.15 6.00 -26.99
CA LEU A 1053 -13.97 5.13 -26.91
C LEU A 1053 -14.13 3.87 -27.76
N VAL A 1054 -15.27 3.19 -27.65
CA VAL A 1054 -15.59 1.99 -28.43
C VAL A 1054 -15.75 2.29 -29.94
N GLN A 1055 -16.23 3.47 -30.33
CA GLN A 1055 -16.28 3.88 -31.74
C GLN A 1055 -14.88 4.11 -32.32
N MET A 1056 -13.96 4.66 -31.52
CA MET A 1056 -12.56 4.82 -31.92
C MET A 1056 -11.88 3.45 -32.11
N LEU A 1057 -12.12 2.51 -31.20
CA LEU A 1057 -11.63 1.14 -31.31
C LEU A 1057 -12.18 0.44 -32.56
N ASP A 1058 -13.48 0.51 -32.80
CA ASP A 1058 -14.12 -0.08 -33.98
C ASP A 1058 -13.54 0.47 -35.29
N TYR A 1059 -13.35 1.79 -35.38
CA TYR A 1059 -12.68 2.41 -36.52
C TYR A 1059 -11.25 1.88 -36.70
N ALA A 1060 -10.49 1.75 -35.60
CA ALA A 1060 -9.11 1.28 -35.63
C ALA A 1060 -9.00 -0.19 -36.07
N LEU A 1061 -9.93 -1.05 -35.64
CA LEU A 1061 -10.01 -2.46 -36.09
C LEU A 1061 -10.31 -2.55 -37.59
N LYS A 1062 -11.30 -1.78 -38.07
CA LYS A 1062 -11.70 -1.76 -39.49
C LYS A 1062 -10.61 -1.18 -40.41
N ALA A 1063 -9.83 -0.23 -39.90
CA ALA A 1063 -8.68 0.34 -40.61
C ALA A 1063 -7.41 -0.51 -40.50
N GLY A 1064 -7.40 -1.49 -39.58
CA GLY A 1064 -6.27 -2.35 -39.30
C GLY A 1064 -6.05 -3.46 -40.35
N PRO A 1065 -5.00 -4.29 -40.18
CA PRO A 1065 -4.60 -5.27 -41.20
C PRO A 1065 -5.62 -6.37 -41.48
N TYR A 1066 -6.62 -6.53 -40.61
CA TYR A 1066 -7.65 -7.58 -40.64
C TYR A 1066 -9.05 -7.02 -40.96
N GLY A 1067 -9.17 -5.71 -41.20
CA GLY A 1067 -10.45 -5.03 -41.43
C GLY A 1067 -11.13 -5.32 -42.77
N GLN A 1068 -10.45 -6.01 -43.69
CA GLN A 1068 -11.00 -6.48 -44.98
C GLN A 1068 -11.22 -8.00 -45.01
N GLY A 1069 -10.80 -8.72 -43.98
CA GLY A 1069 -10.90 -10.16 -43.85
C GLY A 1069 -9.71 -10.73 -43.07
N PHE A 1070 -9.90 -11.91 -42.45
CA PHE A 1070 -8.89 -12.54 -41.62
C PHE A 1070 -9.01 -14.07 -41.60
N ASP A 1071 -7.94 -14.71 -41.15
CA ASP A 1071 -7.90 -16.14 -40.87
C ASP A 1071 -7.95 -16.31 -39.34
N GLU A 1072 -8.85 -17.17 -38.86
CA GLU A 1072 -8.94 -17.59 -37.47
C GLU A 1072 -8.29 -18.96 -37.31
N TYR A 1073 -7.40 -19.09 -36.34
CA TYR A 1073 -6.66 -20.33 -36.07
C TYR A 1073 -7.26 -21.06 -34.86
N GLN A 1074 -7.82 -22.25 -35.10
CA GLN A 1074 -8.40 -23.13 -34.08
C GLN A 1074 -7.56 -24.40 -33.97
N GLY A 1075 -6.41 -24.30 -33.28
CA GLY A 1075 -5.39 -25.34 -33.34
C GLY A 1075 -4.75 -25.41 -34.73
N ASP A 1076 -4.79 -26.59 -35.36
CA ASP A 1076 -4.28 -26.78 -36.72
C ASP A 1076 -5.30 -26.41 -37.82
N GLU A 1077 -6.57 -26.17 -37.45
CA GLU A 1077 -7.61 -25.77 -38.39
C GLU A 1077 -7.61 -24.24 -38.60
N VAL A 1078 -7.81 -23.81 -39.85
CA VAL A 1078 -7.89 -22.40 -40.23
C VAL A 1078 -9.26 -22.09 -40.81
N VAL A 1079 -10.02 -21.24 -40.11
CA VAL A 1079 -11.33 -20.76 -40.54
C VAL A 1079 -11.17 -19.40 -41.23
N LYS A 1080 -11.66 -19.29 -42.47
CA LYS A 1080 -11.46 -18.10 -43.32
C LYS A 1080 -12.66 -17.15 -43.25
N HIS A 1081 -12.42 -15.94 -42.75
CA HIS A 1081 -13.41 -14.85 -42.65
C HIS A 1081 -13.11 -13.76 -43.67
N HIS A 1082 -13.11 -14.08 -44.98
CA HIS A 1082 -12.74 -13.12 -46.03
C HIS A 1082 -13.91 -12.28 -46.58
N SER A 1083 -15.16 -12.62 -46.24
CA SER A 1083 -16.35 -11.86 -46.66
C SER A 1083 -16.78 -10.78 -45.67
N GLU A 1084 -16.29 -10.86 -44.43
CA GLU A 1084 -16.58 -9.93 -43.32
C GLU A 1084 -15.28 -9.62 -42.58
N GLY A 1085 -14.81 -8.38 -42.67
CA GLY A 1085 -13.58 -7.95 -41.99
C GLY A 1085 -13.75 -7.76 -40.48
N LEU A 1086 -12.63 -7.67 -39.78
CA LEU A 1086 -12.64 -7.48 -38.33
C LEU A 1086 -13.21 -6.09 -37.97
N SER A 1087 -14.19 -6.09 -37.07
CA SER A 1087 -14.84 -4.93 -36.48
C SER A 1087 -15.05 -5.19 -34.99
N LEU A 1088 -15.45 -4.19 -34.22
CA LEU A 1088 -15.77 -4.40 -32.81
C LEU A 1088 -16.97 -5.35 -32.65
N GLU A 1089 -18.01 -5.17 -33.47
CA GLU A 1089 -19.19 -6.07 -33.50
C GLU A 1089 -18.75 -7.52 -33.74
N LYS A 1090 -17.88 -7.73 -34.75
CA LYS A 1090 -17.37 -9.06 -35.07
C LYS A 1090 -16.52 -9.63 -33.93
N LEU A 1091 -15.68 -8.82 -33.30
CA LEU A 1091 -14.83 -9.26 -32.19
C LEU A 1091 -15.65 -9.67 -30.96
N LYS A 1092 -16.82 -9.05 -30.71
CA LYS A 1092 -17.73 -9.44 -29.62
C LYS A 1092 -18.36 -10.83 -29.81
N GLU A 1093 -18.38 -11.37 -31.03
CA GLU A 1093 -18.79 -12.76 -31.28
C GLU A 1093 -17.79 -13.78 -30.71
N PHE A 1094 -16.57 -13.33 -30.34
CA PHE A 1094 -15.48 -14.14 -29.78
C PHE A 1094 -15.19 -13.74 -28.33
N PRO A 1095 -16.07 -14.08 -27.36
CA PRO A 1095 -15.91 -13.66 -25.96
C PRO A 1095 -14.64 -14.22 -25.29
N ASN A 1096 -14.12 -15.35 -25.78
CA ASN A 1096 -12.88 -15.98 -25.31
C ASN A 1096 -11.63 -15.46 -26.07
N GLY A 1097 -11.80 -14.42 -26.90
CA GLY A 1097 -10.75 -13.90 -27.76
C GLY A 1097 -10.64 -14.58 -29.13
N LEU A 1098 -9.98 -13.89 -30.05
CA LEU A 1098 -9.71 -14.33 -31.41
C LEU A 1098 -8.21 -14.63 -31.59
N ASN A 1099 -7.92 -15.80 -32.17
CA ASN A 1099 -6.58 -16.18 -32.58
C ASN A 1099 -6.34 -15.84 -34.06
N LEU A 1100 -5.47 -14.86 -34.32
CA LEU A 1100 -5.13 -14.35 -35.66
C LEU A 1100 -3.88 -15.03 -36.26
N GLY A 1101 -3.30 -16.00 -35.55
CA GLY A 1101 -2.25 -16.86 -36.05
C GLY A 1101 -0.82 -16.47 -35.68
N PRO A 1102 0.16 -17.33 -36.07
CA PRO A 1102 1.55 -17.18 -35.68
C PRO A 1102 2.21 -15.96 -36.32
N LEU A 1103 3.28 -15.47 -35.69
CA LEU A 1103 4.11 -14.40 -36.24
C LEU A 1103 4.68 -14.81 -37.59
N GLN A 1104 4.75 -13.86 -38.53
CA GLN A 1104 5.24 -14.10 -39.90
C GLN A 1104 6.41 -13.16 -40.23
N PRO A 1105 7.38 -13.60 -41.05
CA PRO A 1105 8.44 -12.73 -41.53
C PRO A 1105 7.89 -11.49 -42.25
N CYS A 1106 8.47 -10.32 -41.99
CA CYS A 1106 7.93 -9.03 -42.45
C CYS A 1106 8.95 -8.06 -43.06
N PHE A 1107 10.24 -8.35 -42.98
CA PHE A 1107 11.27 -7.57 -43.66
C PHE A 1107 11.32 -7.89 -45.16
N PRO A 1108 11.48 -6.86 -46.02
CA PRO A 1108 11.91 -5.49 -45.68
C PRO A 1108 10.78 -4.48 -45.39
N ASP A 1109 9.51 -4.86 -45.54
CA ASP A 1109 8.38 -3.92 -45.45
C ASP A 1109 8.22 -3.29 -44.06
N PHE A 1110 8.69 -3.98 -43.02
CA PHE A 1110 8.68 -3.53 -41.64
C PHE A 1110 9.97 -2.82 -41.18
N LEU A 1111 10.86 -2.46 -42.11
CA LEU A 1111 11.99 -1.55 -41.87
C LEU A 1111 11.58 -0.11 -42.14
N PHE A 1112 11.84 0.79 -41.18
CA PHE A 1112 11.47 2.20 -41.23
C PHE A 1112 12.66 3.14 -41.46
N THR A 1113 13.88 2.60 -41.53
CA THR A 1113 15.05 3.32 -42.00
C THR A 1113 14.82 3.87 -43.42
N GLU A 1114 15.40 5.03 -43.72
CA GLU A 1114 15.20 5.70 -45.01
C GLU A 1114 15.74 4.86 -46.18
N ASP A 1115 16.83 4.11 -45.97
CA ASP A 1115 17.48 3.25 -46.96
C ASP A 1115 16.95 1.80 -46.98
N LYS A 1116 15.95 1.49 -46.13
CA LYS A 1116 15.37 0.15 -45.96
C LYS A 1116 16.41 -0.92 -45.60
N LYS A 1117 17.46 -0.52 -44.87
CA LYS A 1117 18.47 -1.42 -44.30
C LYS A 1117 18.37 -1.49 -42.79
N ILE A 1118 18.87 -2.58 -42.24
CA ILE A 1118 19.18 -2.71 -40.82
C ILE A 1118 20.50 -1.98 -40.59
N HIS A 1119 20.47 -0.96 -39.72
CA HIS A 1119 21.67 -0.22 -39.34
C HIS A 1119 22.43 -1.01 -38.27
N MET A 1120 23.52 -1.66 -38.68
CA MET A 1120 24.33 -2.55 -37.85
C MET A 1120 25.43 -1.82 -37.09
N LEU A 1121 25.87 -0.65 -37.55
CA LEU A 1121 26.86 0.18 -36.86
C LEU A 1121 26.35 1.59 -36.52
N PRO A 1122 25.23 1.77 -35.79
CA PRO A 1122 24.82 3.09 -35.34
C PRO A 1122 25.88 3.72 -34.43
N GLU A 1123 26.34 4.94 -34.73
CA GLU A 1123 27.43 5.62 -34.01
C GLU A 1123 27.27 5.65 -32.48
N PRO A 1124 26.05 5.84 -31.90
CA PRO A 1124 25.88 5.77 -30.45
C PRO A 1124 26.34 4.43 -29.84
N PHE A 1125 26.04 3.29 -30.46
CA PHE A 1125 26.46 1.97 -29.96
C PHE A 1125 27.96 1.74 -30.15
N ILE A 1126 28.53 2.20 -31.27
CA ILE A 1126 29.98 2.09 -31.52
C ILE A 1126 30.79 2.91 -30.52
N SER A 1127 30.30 4.09 -30.17
CA SER A 1127 30.87 4.89 -29.08
C SER A 1127 30.75 4.19 -27.73
N ASP A 1128 29.63 3.52 -27.46
CA ASP A 1128 29.41 2.83 -26.18
C ASP A 1128 30.23 1.55 -26.02
N LEU A 1129 30.56 0.84 -27.11
CA LEU A 1129 31.54 -0.27 -27.08
C LEU A 1129 32.92 0.19 -26.60
N LYS A 1130 33.34 1.43 -26.92
CA LYS A 1130 34.59 2.00 -26.41
C LYS A 1130 34.50 2.25 -24.90
N ARG A 1131 33.36 2.76 -24.42
CA ARG A 1131 33.09 2.97 -22.99
C ARG A 1131 33.07 1.63 -22.23
N LEU A 1132 32.49 0.58 -22.82
CA LEU A 1132 32.50 -0.77 -22.26
C LEU A 1132 33.94 -1.29 -22.02
N LYS A 1133 34.87 -1.03 -22.94
CA LYS A 1133 36.29 -1.42 -22.78
C LYS A 1133 36.97 -0.69 -21.61
N ILE A 1134 36.64 0.59 -21.40
CA ILE A 1134 37.13 1.36 -20.25
C ILE A 1134 36.55 0.78 -18.97
N PHE A 1135 35.23 0.55 -18.93
CA PHE A 1135 34.53 -0.05 -17.80
C PHE A 1135 35.10 -1.44 -17.43
N ALA A 1136 35.36 -2.29 -18.41
CA ALA A 1136 35.98 -3.60 -18.22
C ALA A 1136 37.35 -3.51 -17.52
N SER A 1137 38.13 -2.46 -17.80
CA SER A 1137 39.42 -2.22 -17.16
C SER A 1137 39.27 -1.78 -15.70
N GLU A 1138 38.21 -1.02 -15.38
CA GLU A 1138 37.90 -0.55 -14.03
C GLU A 1138 37.37 -1.66 -13.11
N LEU A 1139 36.61 -2.62 -13.68
CA LEU A 1139 36.05 -3.75 -12.94
C LEU A 1139 37.10 -4.65 -12.29
N LYS A 1140 38.31 -4.76 -12.88
CA LYS A 1140 39.39 -5.64 -12.39
C LYS A 1140 39.81 -5.39 -10.94
N ASN A 1141 39.50 -4.20 -10.38
CA ASN A 1141 39.96 -3.77 -9.07
C ASN A 1141 38.84 -3.54 -8.03
N LYS A 1142 37.58 -3.86 -8.37
CA LYS A 1142 36.43 -3.66 -7.45
C LYS A 1142 36.11 -4.95 -6.68
N SER A 1143 35.92 -4.81 -5.37
CA SER A 1143 35.56 -5.94 -4.47
C SER A 1143 34.30 -5.65 -3.63
N GLU A 1144 33.44 -4.75 -4.10
CA GLU A 1144 32.21 -4.33 -3.43
C GLU A 1144 31.08 -5.34 -3.65
N LEU A 1145 30.14 -5.40 -2.70
CA LEU A 1145 28.89 -6.15 -2.91
C LEU A 1145 28.02 -5.37 -3.90
N ASN A 1146 27.34 -6.10 -4.80
CA ASN A 1146 26.41 -5.51 -5.74
C ASN A 1146 24.97 -5.90 -5.41
N LEU A 1147 24.12 -4.89 -5.24
CA LEU A 1147 22.68 -5.05 -5.05
C LEU A 1147 21.99 -5.29 -6.40
N ILE A 1148 21.20 -6.35 -6.45
CA ILE A 1148 20.28 -6.68 -7.56
C ILE A 1148 18.83 -6.69 -7.07
N GLY A 1149 17.88 -6.51 -7.98
CA GLY A 1149 16.45 -6.55 -7.68
C GLY A 1149 15.85 -7.94 -7.88
N ARG A 1150 14.74 -8.21 -7.19
CA ARG A 1150 13.83 -9.31 -7.56
C ARG A 1150 12.36 -8.88 -7.54
N ARG A 1151 11.56 -9.64 -8.27
CA ARG A 1151 10.09 -9.64 -8.22
C ARG A 1151 9.65 -10.95 -7.58
N ASP A 1152 8.46 -10.95 -7.01
CA ASP A 1152 7.80 -12.15 -6.52
C ASP A 1152 6.52 -12.37 -7.33
N LEU A 1153 6.17 -13.64 -7.60
CA LEU A 1153 5.01 -14.03 -8.41
C LEU A 1153 3.69 -13.43 -7.89
N ARG A 1154 3.58 -13.21 -6.58
CA ARG A 1154 2.39 -12.66 -5.91
C ARG A 1154 2.43 -11.15 -5.79
N THR A 1155 3.49 -10.50 -6.26
CA THR A 1155 3.62 -9.03 -6.27
C THR A 1155 3.46 -8.51 -7.69
N ASN A 1156 2.93 -7.30 -7.84
CA ASN A 1156 2.91 -6.59 -9.10
C ASN A 1156 3.29 -5.13 -8.88
N ASN A 1157 4.55 -4.81 -9.19
CA ASN A 1157 5.14 -3.51 -8.89
C ASN A 1157 4.86 -3.12 -7.42
N SER A 1158 4.29 -1.94 -7.15
CA SER A 1158 4.00 -1.46 -5.79
C SER A 1158 2.50 -1.43 -5.42
N TRP A 1159 1.59 -1.84 -6.29
CA TRP A 1159 0.15 -1.51 -6.16
C TRP A 1159 -0.75 -2.69 -5.79
N MET A 1160 -0.22 -3.91 -5.68
CA MET A 1160 -1.01 -5.11 -5.33
C MET A 1160 -0.77 -5.62 -3.90
N HIS A 1161 0.01 -4.91 -3.08
CA HIS A 1161 0.25 -5.30 -1.68
C HIS A 1161 -0.95 -5.07 -0.75
N ASN A 1162 -2.00 -4.37 -1.21
CA ASN A 1162 -3.25 -4.24 -0.45
C ASN A 1162 -4.20 -5.46 -0.60
N SER A 1163 -3.82 -6.49 -1.37
CA SER A 1163 -4.55 -7.77 -1.39
C SER A 1163 -4.03 -8.69 -0.30
N GLN A 1164 -4.89 -9.03 0.67
CA GLN A 1164 -4.54 -9.96 1.75
C GLN A 1164 -4.14 -11.33 1.20
N ARG A 1165 -4.78 -11.76 0.11
CA ARG A 1165 -4.47 -13.02 -0.57
C ARG A 1165 -3.08 -13.04 -1.16
N LEU A 1166 -2.56 -11.90 -1.60
CA LEU A 1166 -1.23 -11.80 -2.18
C LEU A 1166 -0.13 -11.60 -1.13
N VAL A 1167 -0.42 -10.96 0.00
CA VAL A 1167 0.59 -10.70 1.05
C VAL A 1167 0.62 -11.70 2.19
N LYS A 1168 -0.41 -12.56 2.37
CA LYS A 1168 -0.41 -13.58 3.43
C LYS A 1168 0.79 -14.53 3.37
N GLY A 1169 1.20 -15.05 4.53
CA GLY A 1169 2.31 -16.00 4.71
C GLY A 1169 3.58 -15.34 5.24
N LYS A 1170 4.74 -15.96 4.99
CA LYS A 1170 6.05 -15.45 5.41
C LYS A 1170 6.32 -14.05 4.85
N ASP A 1171 7.12 -13.29 5.61
CA ASP A 1171 7.73 -12.07 5.11
C ASP A 1171 8.58 -12.40 3.87
N ARG A 1172 8.43 -11.61 2.81
CA ARG A 1172 9.13 -11.76 1.52
C ARG A 1172 10.23 -10.72 1.34
N CYS A 1173 10.35 -9.78 2.27
CA CYS A 1173 11.22 -8.62 2.20
C CYS A 1173 12.60 -8.84 2.85
N GLY A 1174 13.19 -10.04 2.67
CA GLY A 1174 14.54 -10.36 3.14
C GLY A 1174 15.66 -9.97 2.16
N LEU A 1175 16.84 -9.66 2.69
CA LEU A 1175 18.07 -9.50 1.93
C LEU A 1175 18.71 -10.87 1.68
N PHE A 1176 18.63 -11.37 0.45
CA PHE A 1176 19.29 -12.63 0.10
C PHE A 1176 20.80 -12.41 0.01
N MET A 1177 21.56 -13.26 0.69
CA MET A 1177 23.01 -13.21 0.75
C MET A 1177 23.62 -14.61 0.65
N HIS A 1178 24.69 -14.74 -0.15
CA HIS A 1178 25.39 -16.01 -0.27
C HIS A 1178 26.08 -16.41 1.05
N PRO A 1179 26.13 -17.70 1.44
CA PRO A 1179 26.78 -18.16 2.68
C PRO A 1179 28.21 -17.64 2.90
N LYS A 1180 29.04 -17.62 1.84
CA LYS A 1180 30.41 -17.09 1.89
C LYS A 1180 30.46 -15.60 2.22
N ASP A 1181 29.51 -14.80 1.72
CA ASP A 1181 29.46 -13.37 2.05
C ASP A 1181 28.91 -13.17 3.46
N ALA A 1182 27.90 -13.93 3.86
CA ALA A 1182 27.39 -13.92 5.23
C ALA A 1182 28.52 -14.22 6.24
N GLU A 1183 29.34 -15.23 5.98
CA GLU A 1183 30.54 -15.53 6.78
C GLU A 1183 31.55 -14.36 6.76
N LYS A 1184 31.87 -13.83 5.57
CA LYS A 1184 32.80 -12.68 5.41
C LYS A 1184 32.37 -11.45 6.21
N TYR A 1185 31.06 -11.18 6.30
CA TYR A 1185 30.51 -10.02 7.00
C TYR A 1185 29.99 -10.34 8.42
N ASN A 1186 30.23 -11.54 8.95
CA ASN A 1186 29.76 -12.01 10.26
C ASN A 1186 28.24 -11.87 10.45
N LEU A 1187 27.48 -12.26 9.44
CA LEU A 1187 26.02 -12.25 9.41
C LEU A 1187 25.45 -13.66 9.42
N SER A 1188 24.32 -13.84 10.10
CA SER A 1188 23.57 -15.10 10.16
C SER A 1188 22.16 -14.96 9.58
N HIS A 1189 21.56 -16.09 9.17
CA HIS A 1189 20.17 -16.11 8.72
C HIS A 1189 19.23 -15.57 9.82
N GLY A 1190 18.30 -14.69 9.46
CA GLY A 1190 17.37 -14.02 10.37
C GLY A 1190 17.95 -12.82 11.14
N GLN A 1191 19.26 -12.56 11.03
CA GLN A 1191 19.90 -11.41 11.68
C GLN A 1191 19.52 -10.11 10.97
N LYS A 1192 19.37 -9.01 11.72
CA LYS A 1192 19.24 -7.68 11.14
C LYS A 1192 20.60 -7.15 10.69
N ALA A 1193 20.61 -6.50 9.53
CA ALA A 1193 21.78 -5.83 8.99
C ALA A 1193 21.42 -4.45 8.45
N LYS A 1194 22.38 -3.53 8.48
CA LYS A 1194 22.28 -2.25 7.78
C LYS A 1194 22.94 -2.41 6.43
N ILE A 1195 22.19 -2.16 5.36
CA ILE A 1195 22.69 -2.08 3.99
C ILE A 1195 22.74 -0.61 3.58
N SER A 1196 23.83 -0.17 2.97
CA SER A 1196 24.04 1.24 2.59
C SER A 1196 24.59 1.37 1.17
N SER A 1197 24.14 2.41 0.46
CA SER A 1197 24.68 2.85 -0.83
C SER A 1197 25.09 4.34 -0.75
N ARG A 1198 25.42 4.96 -1.88
CA ARG A 1198 25.70 6.41 -1.95
C ARG A 1198 24.52 7.26 -1.45
N VAL A 1199 23.28 6.83 -1.72
CA VAL A 1199 22.08 7.66 -1.56
C VAL A 1199 21.29 7.38 -0.28
N GLY A 1200 21.51 6.24 0.37
CA GLY A 1200 20.73 5.88 1.54
C GLY A 1200 21.19 4.61 2.24
N GLN A 1201 20.45 4.27 3.29
CA GLN A 1201 20.64 3.07 4.08
C GLN A 1201 19.30 2.50 4.53
N LEU A 1202 19.23 1.18 4.66
CA LEU A 1202 18.06 0.44 5.14
C LEU A 1202 18.46 -0.57 6.22
N SER A 1203 17.55 -0.83 7.15
CA SER A 1203 17.63 -1.98 8.06
C SER A 1203 16.87 -3.14 7.41
N VAL A 1204 17.56 -4.25 7.17
CA VAL A 1204 17.01 -5.44 6.50
C VAL A 1204 17.23 -6.69 7.34
N VAL A 1205 16.40 -7.72 7.12
CA VAL A 1205 16.62 -9.05 7.68
C VAL A 1205 17.40 -9.88 6.66
N VAL A 1206 18.50 -10.49 7.08
CA VAL A 1206 19.38 -11.30 6.22
C VAL A 1206 18.79 -12.68 6.03
N GLU A 1207 18.68 -13.12 4.78
CA GLU A 1207 18.33 -14.48 4.40
C GLU A 1207 19.52 -15.12 3.68
N VAL A 1208 20.20 -16.03 4.37
CA VAL A 1208 21.35 -16.73 3.79
C VAL A 1208 20.88 -17.82 2.82
N THR A 1209 21.30 -17.75 1.57
CA THR A 1209 20.93 -18.68 0.49
C THR A 1209 22.02 -18.77 -0.58
N ASP A 1210 22.27 -19.98 -1.11
CA ASP A 1210 23.20 -20.23 -2.22
C ASP A 1210 22.59 -19.94 -3.61
N THR A 1211 21.31 -19.51 -3.65
CA THR A 1211 20.63 -19.14 -4.89
C THR A 1211 21.14 -17.83 -5.49
N VAL A 1212 21.80 -16.98 -4.72
CA VAL A 1212 22.49 -15.77 -5.19
C VAL A 1212 24.00 -16.02 -5.20
N MET A 1213 24.71 -15.57 -6.24
CA MET A 1213 26.16 -15.78 -6.32
C MET A 1213 26.94 -14.99 -5.26
N PRO A 1214 28.17 -15.42 -4.90
CA PRO A 1214 29.08 -14.62 -4.09
C PRO A 1214 29.35 -13.24 -4.72
N GLY A 1215 29.38 -12.20 -3.89
CA GLY A 1215 29.58 -10.81 -4.31
C GLY A 1215 28.29 -10.07 -4.68
N ALA A 1216 27.14 -10.76 -4.73
CA ALA A 1216 25.84 -10.17 -5.00
C ALA A 1216 24.89 -10.32 -3.79
N VAL A 1217 24.05 -9.30 -3.59
CA VAL A 1217 22.95 -9.34 -2.62
C VAL A 1217 21.66 -8.94 -3.30
N CYS A 1218 20.53 -9.51 -2.90
CA CYS A 1218 19.26 -9.31 -3.59
C CYS A 1218 18.17 -8.84 -2.63
N LEU A 1219 17.45 -7.78 -3.02
CA LEU A 1219 16.31 -7.22 -2.28
C LEU A 1219 15.10 -7.09 -3.23
N PRO A 1220 13.86 -7.36 -2.77
CA PRO A 1220 12.69 -7.24 -3.63
C PRO A 1220 12.32 -5.77 -3.83
N HIS A 1221 11.61 -5.50 -4.92
CA HIS A 1221 11.03 -4.17 -5.20
C HIS A 1221 9.56 -4.13 -4.81
N GLY A 1222 9.06 -2.91 -4.60
CA GLY A 1222 7.62 -2.62 -4.48
C GLY A 1222 7.11 -2.52 -3.05
N TRP A 1223 7.99 -2.70 -2.07
CA TRP A 1223 7.71 -2.60 -0.63
C TRP A 1223 8.04 -1.19 -0.09
N GLY A 1224 7.65 -0.91 1.15
CA GLY A 1224 7.81 0.37 1.85
C GLY A 1224 6.50 1.11 2.13
N HIS A 1225 5.45 0.39 2.54
CA HIS A 1225 4.07 0.92 2.62
C HIS A 1225 3.67 1.57 3.96
N ASP A 1226 4.62 1.82 4.86
CA ASP A 1226 4.37 2.34 6.22
C ASP A 1226 4.55 3.85 6.37
N LEU A 1227 4.69 4.59 5.26
CA LEU A 1227 4.85 6.04 5.28
C LEU A 1227 3.60 6.76 5.82
N GLU A 1228 3.83 7.88 6.52
CA GLU A 1228 2.77 8.70 7.11
C GLU A 1228 1.86 9.31 6.04
N GLY A 1229 0.54 9.12 6.14
CA GLY A 1229 -0.43 9.65 5.17
C GLY A 1229 -0.73 8.73 3.97
N VAL A 1230 -0.13 7.55 3.91
CA VAL A 1230 -0.62 6.43 3.08
C VAL A 1230 -1.86 5.83 3.73
N GLU A 1231 -2.87 5.39 2.97
CA GLU A 1231 -4.08 4.74 3.50
C GLU A 1231 -4.34 3.39 2.80
N LEU A 1232 -3.42 2.44 3.00
CA LEU A 1232 -3.49 1.07 2.51
C LEU A 1232 -3.40 0.09 3.68
N ARG A 1233 -4.56 -0.33 4.22
CA ARG A 1233 -4.65 -1.05 5.50
C ARG A 1233 -3.92 -2.39 5.46
N VAL A 1234 -4.10 -3.16 4.39
CA VAL A 1234 -3.48 -4.49 4.26
C VAL A 1234 -1.99 -4.35 4.01
N ALA A 1235 -1.58 -3.47 3.09
CA ALA A 1235 -0.16 -3.27 2.77
C ALA A 1235 0.67 -2.83 3.99
N LYS A 1236 0.09 -2.01 4.87
CA LYS A 1236 0.71 -1.57 6.14
C LYS A 1236 0.91 -2.68 7.17
N THR A 1237 0.24 -3.83 7.04
CA THR A 1237 0.44 -4.94 7.99
C THR A 1237 1.82 -5.58 7.84
N ASN A 1238 2.34 -5.60 6.60
CA ASN A 1238 3.66 -6.10 6.24
C ASN A 1238 4.31 -5.11 5.27
N PRO A 1239 4.80 -3.95 5.76
CA PRO A 1239 5.22 -2.88 4.88
C PRO A 1239 6.51 -3.20 4.12
N GLY A 1240 7.36 -4.10 4.63
CA GLY A 1240 8.68 -4.39 4.06
C GLY A 1240 9.59 -3.16 4.05
N VAL A 1241 10.56 -3.13 3.13
CA VAL A 1241 11.47 -1.99 2.94
C VAL A 1241 11.55 -1.56 1.47
N ASN A 1242 11.63 -0.26 1.22
CA ASN A 1242 11.78 0.25 -0.13
C ASN A 1242 13.24 0.16 -0.60
N LYS A 1243 13.56 -0.84 -1.43
CA LYS A 1243 14.87 -0.98 -2.09
C LYS A 1243 15.33 0.32 -2.78
N ASN A 1244 14.42 1.10 -3.33
CA ASN A 1244 14.75 2.29 -4.11
C ASN A 1244 15.28 3.48 -3.28
N ASP A 1245 15.26 3.37 -1.95
CA ASP A 1245 16.05 4.22 -1.06
C ASP A 1245 17.56 3.97 -1.17
N LEU A 1246 17.98 2.83 -1.72
CA LEU A 1246 19.39 2.48 -1.97
C LEU A 1246 19.79 2.67 -3.44
N THR A 1247 18.83 2.67 -4.36
CA THR A 1247 19.12 2.75 -5.79
C THR A 1247 19.57 4.15 -6.16
N ASP A 1248 20.79 4.27 -6.71
CA ASP A 1248 21.44 5.53 -7.01
C ASP A 1248 20.88 6.20 -8.28
N ASP A 1249 20.36 7.41 -8.16
CA ASP A 1249 19.80 8.22 -9.27
C ASP A 1249 20.85 8.73 -10.27
N GLN A 1250 22.13 8.66 -9.92
CA GLN A 1250 23.26 9.03 -10.78
C GLN A 1250 23.77 7.86 -11.62
N LEU A 1251 23.41 6.61 -11.27
CA LEU A 1251 23.73 5.45 -12.08
C LEU A 1251 22.61 5.22 -13.11
N ILE A 1252 22.94 5.44 -14.37
CA ILE A 1252 22.04 5.29 -15.52
C ILE A 1252 22.74 4.53 -16.65
N ASP A 1253 21.95 3.99 -17.57
CA ASP A 1253 22.43 3.69 -18.92
C ASP A 1253 22.61 5.02 -19.68
N GLU A 1254 23.86 5.41 -19.96
CA GLU A 1254 24.17 6.73 -20.53
C GLU A 1254 23.51 7.00 -21.89
N LEU A 1255 23.26 5.95 -22.68
CA LEU A 1255 22.65 6.08 -24.00
C LEU A 1255 21.15 6.37 -23.92
N SER A 1256 20.40 5.56 -23.17
CA SER A 1256 18.94 5.66 -23.09
C SER A 1256 18.44 6.51 -21.93
N GLY A 1257 19.30 6.82 -20.96
CA GLY A 1257 18.94 7.41 -19.68
C GLY A 1257 18.22 6.46 -18.72
N ASN A 1258 18.03 5.19 -19.10
CA ASN A 1258 17.29 4.22 -18.29
C ASN A 1258 17.95 4.04 -16.91
N ALA A 1259 17.12 3.92 -15.86
CA ALA A 1259 17.60 3.74 -14.50
C ALA A 1259 18.37 2.43 -14.32
N VAL A 1260 19.45 2.47 -13.53
CA VAL A 1260 20.17 1.27 -13.09
C VAL A 1260 19.52 0.74 -11.82
N PHE A 1261 18.99 -0.47 -11.85
CA PHE A 1261 18.46 -1.17 -10.67
C PHE A 1261 19.27 -2.41 -10.28
N ASN A 1262 20.16 -2.87 -11.17
CA ASN A 1262 20.96 -4.08 -10.98
C ASN A 1262 22.45 -3.75 -11.12
N GLY A 1263 23.25 -4.17 -10.15
CA GLY A 1263 24.67 -3.82 -10.08
C GLY A 1263 24.94 -2.53 -9.29
N ILE A 1264 24.11 -2.24 -8.27
CA ILE A 1264 24.31 -1.06 -7.41
C ILE A 1264 25.33 -1.40 -6.31
N PRO A 1265 26.45 -0.66 -6.20
CA PRO A 1265 27.42 -0.91 -5.14
C PRO A 1265 26.83 -0.64 -3.76
N VAL A 1266 27.02 -1.60 -2.84
CA VAL A 1266 26.52 -1.52 -1.47
C VAL A 1266 27.53 -2.04 -0.46
N THR A 1267 27.37 -1.60 0.78
CA THR A 1267 28.05 -2.14 1.96
C THR A 1267 27.01 -2.72 2.93
N VAL A 1268 27.40 -3.72 3.72
CA VAL A 1268 26.53 -4.34 4.71
C VAL A 1268 27.28 -4.46 6.04
N GLU A 1269 26.60 -4.13 7.14
CA GLU A 1269 27.07 -4.29 8.51
C GLU A 1269 25.99 -4.93 9.39
N ALA A 1270 26.37 -5.69 10.42
CA ALA A 1270 25.45 -6.24 11.41
C ALA A 1270 24.83 -5.13 12.28
N LEU A 1271 23.56 -5.30 12.67
CA LEU A 1271 22.84 -4.42 13.60
C LEU A 1271 22.62 -5.05 14.98
#